data_AF-O70320-F1
#
_entry.id   AF-O70320-F1
#
_cell.length_a   1.000
_cell.length_b   1.000
_cell.length_c   1.000
_cell.angle_alpha   90.00
_cell.angle_beta   90.00
_cell.angle_gamma   90.00
#
_symmetry.space_group_name_H-M   'P 1'
#
loop_
_entity.id
_entity.type
_entity.pdbx_description
1 polymer ?
#
loop_
_entity_poly.entity_id
_entity_poly.type
_entity_poly.pdbx_seq_one_letter_code
_entity_poly.pdbx_strand_id
1 'polypeptide(L)'
;MGLQPGVLLVGLLLLGQGITQIHTSSGKSTLEGQLWPETKKNFPFSCSPKKLGLNMPSESVHTLTPADIKLIAAIGDMETPPDSGAVNLDTSERTEKEPWRGCMGMMTVLSDIISHFNPSVLLPTCPPWRSAAVRGGVEELRTQAEELVSSLKKNPQLDFQQDWKLINVFFSNASLCYLCPSAHENGPLMSNMDKLAGILHYLHQEVPRAFVNLVDLFEVVAMPRWHQGTMLSRPSPEACGCSGETSKLDTVVMQWSYQETWDSLLASSSFNDQESFAVVFQPFFYEVSSPVEEPPSQDPTTLALSLWNNMMKPVGQKDEPFSTIERRPMKCPSQESPYLFTYRNSNYQSRLLKRQRQHKEREGTEIRCPDKDPSDSTPTSVHRLKPADIKVIGALGDSLTAGNGAGSRPGNILDVLTEYRGLSWSIGADHNISSVTTLPNILREFNPSLKGFSTGTGKANSVGAFFNQAVAGARAGDLIPQARTLVDLMKNHTSINFEEDWKIITVFIGGNDLCDFCSDPVTNSPENFTDNIRQALDILHAEVPRAFVNMVKVLQIVNLRELYKDSRVSCPRLILRNLCRCVLLPDDNSTELESLIDINKKYQERTHQLIESGRYDTREDFTVVLQPFFEKVDIPKTSEGLPDNTSFAPDCFHFSSKTHARAASALWKNMLEPVGQKTTQNNFENSIDIICPNQAFPYLSTYKNGIEGHGTWLTCRERTPSASPPTSVHALRPADVRVVAALGDSLTAGSGIGSKPGDLADVITQYRGLSYSSGGDGSLMNVTTLPNILREFNSNLTGYAVGTGDASNTNAFLNQAVPGAKAEELMSQVKTLVQKMKDDPRINFHEDWKVITVLIGTNDLCNHCTDLDLYSSANFFNHLLNALDILHREVPRALVNLVDFMNPSIMRQVFLGNPDKCPVQQASILCNCVLSLRENSYELARMDALTRAYQSSMRELVESGRYDTREDFSVVLQPFFLNIRLPILEDGRPDTSFFAPDCINPGQKFHSQLSRALWVNMLEPVGSKTDTLDLTADISLPCPTQEEPFLRTPQNSDYTYPTKPAIENWGSDFLCTEWKPSNSVPTSVHKLQPADIKVVAALGDSLTTAVGARASNSSDLLMSWRGLSWSIGGDGALETHTTLPNILKKFNPSIFGFSTGTLEETAGFNVAVEEARARDMPAQARDLVERMKASTEINLEMDWKLITLFIGSNDLCHYCDNPENHSAEEYVQHIRQALDILYEELPRAFINVVDIIMELAGLHQGQGGHCTALLPAQSTCSCLRHFPSSPVIQELKKVTWNLQSDMSRLSYQEKYTQREDFAVVVQPFFQNTLIPLDKLGSTDPTFFSEDCLHFSERGHAEMAIALWNNMLEPVGHKTTFNNFTYNRTKLKCPSTESPYLYTLQNSLSLPVQTEKASGVAPGIVSAAAAGGLLVGLIVGILAVSLWSSFRRRQKKSPPESVPVANF
;
A
#
# COMPACT_ATOMS: atom_id res chain seq x y z
N MET A 1 -15.18 0.02 32.52
CA MET A 1 -14.60 0.28 33.85
C MET A 1 -13.14 0.53 33.59
N GLY A 2 -12.68 1.74 33.86
CA GLY A 2 -11.25 2.01 33.88
C GLY A 2 -10.58 1.20 34.98
N LEU A 3 -9.29 0.97 34.81
CA LEU A 3 -8.24 1.24 35.79
C LEU A 3 -6.90 0.81 35.20
N GLN A 4 -6.15 1.81 34.73
CA GLN A 4 -4.72 1.98 35.01
C GLN A 4 -4.40 1.69 36.50
N PRO A 5 -3.14 1.84 36.96
CA PRO A 5 -1.86 1.43 36.40
C PRO A 5 -0.97 0.83 37.53
N GLY A 6 0.28 0.51 37.18
CA GLY A 6 1.36 0.37 38.15
C GLY A 6 1.53 -1.08 38.60
N VAL A 7 2.69 -1.49 39.05
CA VAL A 7 3.41 -0.93 40.18
C VAL A 7 4.77 -1.67 40.18
N LEU A 8 5.74 -1.07 40.89
CA LEU A 8 6.97 -1.67 41.42
C LEU A 8 8.13 -1.74 40.42
N LEU A 9 9.15 -0.87 40.47
CA LEU A 9 9.92 -0.40 41.64
C LEU A 9 10.52 -1.61 42.37
N VAL A 10 11.85 -1.67 42.43
CA VAL A 10 12.71 -2.19 43.51
C VAL A 10 13.93 -2.88 42.92
N GLY A 11 15.09 -2.35 43.30
CA GLY A 11 16.42 -2.77 42.90
C GLY A 11 17.38 -1.59 43.08
N LEU A 12 17.21 -0.80 44.13
CA LEU A 12 17.90 -0.96 45.42
C LEU A 12 19.28 -0.28 45.36
N LEU A 13 19.43 0.74 46.21
CA LEU A 13 20.57 0.92 47.12
C LEU A 13 21.90 1.31 46.43
N LEU A 14 22.60 2.40 46.75
CA LEU A 14 22.69 3.27 47.91
C LEU A 14 23.31 4.58 47.39
N LEU A 15 22.76 5.76 47.67
CA LEU A 15 23.07 6.53 48.89
C LEU A 15 24.57 6.59 49.23
N GLY A 16 25.15 7.73 48.87
CA GLY A 16 25.88 8.52 49.86
C GLY A 16 27.40 8.41 49.83
N GLN A 17 28.00 9.55 50.17
CA GLN A 17 29.42 9.84 50.39
C GLN A 17 30.20 10.19 49.11
N GLY A 18 30.68 11.41 48.87
CA GLY A 18 30.85 12.53 49.78
C GLY A 18 31.85 12.21 50.89
N ILE A 19 32.93 12.97 50.96
CA ILE A 19 33.75 13.13 52.16
C ILE A 19 34.77 12.00 52.30
N THR A 20 35.91 12.21 51.64
CA THR A 20 37.17 12.64 52.26
C THR A 20 37.97 11.47 52.79
N GLN A 21 39.26 11.55 52.48
CA GLN A 21 40.34 11.49 53.44
C GLN A 21 39.90 10.98 54.81
N ILE A 22 40.60 9.99 55.32
CA ILE A 22 41.30 10.17 56.59
C ILE A 22 42.12 8.92 56.92
N HIS A 23 43.35 9.20 57.35
CA HIS A 23 44.23 8.36 58.15
C HIS A 23 44.94 7.21 57.43
N THR A 24 46.26 7.05 57.56
CA THR A 24 47.08 7.37 58.73
C THR A 24 48.57 7.39 58.38
N SER A 25 49.25 8.43 58.85
CA SER A 25 50.49 8.37 59.63
C SER A 25 51.66 7.46 59.19
N SER A 26 52.78 8.15 58.97
CA SER A 26 54.07 7.96 59.65
C SER A 26 54.88 6.68 59.42
N GLY A 27 56.10 6.88 58.91
CA GLY A 27 57.25 5.98 59.06
C GLY A 27 58.28 6.28 57.97
N LYS A 28 59.21 7.22 58.15
CA LYS A 28 60.57 6.97 58.64
C LYS A 28 61.23 5.68 58.10
N SER A 29 62.29 5.93 57.31
CA SER A 29 63.55 5.19 57.11
C SER A 29 63.63 3.86 56.34
N THR A 30 64.50 3.88 55.32
CA THR A 30 65.51 2.87 54.87
C THR A 30 65.10 1.50 54.30
N LEU A 31 65.62 1.26 53.08
CA LEU A 31 66.10 0.02 52.43
C LEU A 31 65.19 -1.22 52.20
N GLU A 32 65.23 -1.65 50.93
CA GLU A 32 65.15 -3.02 50.37
C GLU A 32 63.96 -3.95 50.70
N GLY A 33 63.18 -4.23 49.64
CA GLY A 33 62.64 -5.56 49.34
C GLY A 33 61.23 -5.86 49.85
N GLN A 34 60.20 -5.58 49.04
CA GLN A 34 59.00 -6.44 49.01
C GLN A 34 58.18 -6.32 47.71
N LEU A 35 57.60 -7.47 47.38
CA LEU A 35 57.11 -7.99 46.10
C LEU A 35 55.94 -7.24 45.45
N TRP A 36 55.88 -7.39 44.12
CA TRP A 36 54.79 -7.03 43.22
C TRP A 36 53.48 -7.79 43.55
N PRO A 37 52.31 -7.13 43.52
CA PRO A 37 51.01 -7.80 43.62
C PRO A 37 50.61 -8.41 42.27
N GLU A 38 50.22 -9.69 42.29
CA GLU A 38 49.73 -10.46 41.14
C GLU A 38 48.57 -9.76 40.41
N THR A 39 48.81 -9.28 39.18
CA THR A 39 47.74 -8.88 38.23
C THR A 39 47.05 -10.13 37.66
N LYS A 40 46.20 -10.79 38.46
CA LYS A 40 45.16 -11.70 37.96
C LYS A 40 43.93 -10.88 37.52
N LYS A 41 43.95 -10.31 36.31
CA LYS A 41 42.71 -9.94 35.61
C LYS A 41 42.43 -11.04 34.59
N ASN A 42 41.44 -11.89 34.88
CA ASN A 42 40.98 -12.98 34.01
C ASN A 42 40.52 -12.44 32.65
N PHE A 43 41.42 -12.38 31.66
CA PHE A 43 41.02 -12.26 30.26
C PHE A 43 40.63 -13.66 29.76
N PRO A 44 39.41 -13.90 29.25
CA PRO A 44 39.06 -15.20 28.71
C PRO A 44 39.88 -15.45 27.44
N PHE A 45 40.91 -16.28 27.56
CA PHE A 45 41.73 -16.67 26.42
C PHE A 45 40.99 -17.75 25.61
N SER A 46 40.43 -17.37 24.47
CA SER A 46 39.66 -18.27 23.61
C SER A 46 40.52 -19.05 22.61
N CYS A 47 41.79 -18.69 22.44
CA CYS A 47 42.68 -19.35 21.49
C CYS A 47 43.23 -20.66 22.04
N SER A 48 43.16 -21.75 21.27
CA SER A 48 43.72 -23.05 21.65
C SER A 48 45.07 -23.31 20.95
N PRO A 49 46.23 -23.17 21.62
CA PRO A 49 47.54 -23.34 20.98
C PRO A 49 47.73 -24.76 20.39
N LYS A 50 47.20 -25.79 21.06
CA LYS A 50 47.30 -27.19 20.64
C LYS A 50 46.73 -27.48 19.24
N LYS A 51 45.81 -26.65 18.73
CA LYS A 51 45.24 -26.84 17.39
C LYS A 51 46.13 -26.33 16.26
N LEU A 52 47.15 -25.52 16.52
CA LEU A 52 47.97 -24.90 15.48
C LEU A 52 49.10 -25.82 14.96
N GLY A 53 49.46 -26.89 15.68
CA GLY A 53 50.45 -27.88 15.20
C GLY A 53 51.85 -27.32 14.91
N LEU A 54 52.21 -26.17 15.49
CA LEU A 54 53.44 -25.43 15.24
C LEU A 54 54.61 -26.01 16.05
N ASN A 55 55.28 -27.03 15.53
CA ASN A 55 56.50 -27.59 16.13
C ASN A 55 57.79 -27.22 15.39
N MET A 56 57.72 -26.54 14.24
CA MET A 56 58.92 -26.06 13.54
C MET A 56 59.16 -24.58 13.85
N PRO A 57 60.38 -24.21 14.28
CA PRO A 57 60.75 -22.82 14.49
C PRO A 57 60.75 -22.05 13.17
N SER A 58 60.29 -20.81 13.20
CA SER A 58 60.25 -19.96 12.00
C SER A 58 61.65 -19.61 11.48
N GLU A 59 61.91 -19.96 10.22
CA GLU A 59 63.14 -19.59 9.50
C GLU A 59 63.08 -18.15 8.95
N SER A 60 61.88 -17.61 8.79
CA SER A 60 61.61 -16.29 8.23
C SER A 60 60.72 -15.45 9.15
N VAL A 61 60.96 -14.14 9.17
CA VAL A 61 60.10 -13.14 9.80
C VAL A 61 58.70 -13.12 9.18
N HIS A 62 58.58 -13.51 7.90
CA HIS A 62 57.31 -13.58 7.18
C HIS A 62 56.51 -14.85 7.48
N THR A 63 57.12 -15.84 8.14
CA THR A 63 56.43 -17.03 8.68
C THR A 63 56.35 -17.01 10.20
N LEU A 64 56.80 -15.93 10.84
CA LEU A 64 56.95 -15.81 12.29
C LEU A 64 55.63 -16.01 13.02
N THR A 65 55.55 -17.01 13.90
CA THR A 65 54.37 -17.29 14.70
C THR A 65 54.48 -16.72 16.11
N PRO A 66 53.37 -16.52 16.84
CA PRO A 66 53.45 -16.11 18.24
C PRO A 66 54.26 -17.06 19.14
N ALA A 67 54.36 -18.34 18.77
CA ALA A 67 55.14 -19.33 19.51
C ALA A 67 56.67 -19.13 19.37
N ASP A 68 57.13 -18.42 18.34
CA ASP A 68 58.55 -18.20 18.06
C ASP A 68 59.14 -17.00 18.81
N ILE A 69 58.29 -16.06 19.27
CA ILE A 69 58.73 -14.80 19.87
C ILE A 69 59.33 -15.07 21.25
N LYS A 70 60.58 -14.67 21.47
CA LYS A 70 61.29 -14.86 22.74
C LYS A 70 61.21 -13.66 23.66
N LEU A 71 61.22 -12.45 23.10
CA LEU A 71 61.24 -11.21 23.88
C LEU A 71 60.44 -10.12 23.17
N ILE A 72 59.76 -9.32 23.99
CA ILE A 72 58.99 -8.15 23.56
C ILE A 72 59.64 -6.91 24.13
N ALA A 73 59.91 -5.92 23.29
CA ALA A 73 60.50 -4.64 23.69
C ALA A 73 59.71 -3.46 23.12
N ALA A 74 59.81 -2.33 23.79
CA ALA A 74 59.22 -1.06 23.36
C ALA A 74 60.24 0.07 23.48
N ILE A 75 60.17 1.03 22.57
CA ILE A 75 60.85 2.34 22.62
C ILE A 75 59.87 3.42 22.15
N GLY A 76 60.13 4.68 22.52
CA GLY A 76 59.29 5.81 22.14
C GLY A 76 58.44 6.38 23.28
N ASP A 77 57.67 7.41 22.96
CA ASP A 77 56.85 8.15 23.92
C ASP A 77 55.44 7.55 24.02
N MET A 78 55.00 7.30 25.25
CA MET A 78 53.66 6.81 25.58
C MET A 78 53.06 7.77 26.62
N GLU A 79 52.85 9.03 26.24
CA GLU A 79 52.11 9.97 27.09
C GLU A 79 50.68 9.45 27.30
N THR A 80 50.37 9.04 28.52
CA THR A 80 48.99 8.79 28.96
C THR A 80 48.34 10.14 29.28
N PRO A 81 47.16 10.48 28.73
CA PRO A 81 46.40 11.67 29.15
C PRO A 81 46.05 11.55 30.64
N PRO A 82 46.05 12.65 31.41
CA PRO A 82 45.68 12.61 32.82
C PRO A 82 44.25 12.07 32.98
N ASP A 83 44.03 11.18 33.96
CA ASP A 83 42.70 10.75 34.38
C ASP A 83 41.81 12.00 34.54
N SER A 84 40.65 12.01 33.90
CA SER A 84 39.67 13.10 33.91
C SER A 84 39.06 13.39 35.30
N GLY A 85 39.56 12.75 36.35
CA GLY A 85 39.23 13.04 37.74
C GLY A 85 39.89 14.34 38.20
N ALA A 86 39.13 15.44 38.13
CA ALA A 86 39.27 16.67 38.92
C ALA A 86 40.68 16.91 39.51
N VAL A 87 41.62 17.33 38.67
CA VAL A 87 42.93 17.77 39.14
C VAL A 87 42.72 19.10 39.87
N ASN A 88 42.52 19.00 41.19
CA ASN A 88 42.79 20.09 42.11
C ASN A 88 44.23 20.54 41.88
N LEU A 89 44.38 21.78 41.39
CA LEU A 89 45.62 22.40 40.93
C LEU A 89 46.68 22.63 42.02
N ASP A 90 46.50 22.12 43.24
CA ASP A 90 47.42 22.37 44.36
C ASP A 90 48.26 21.17 44.81
N THR A 91 48.21 20.03 44.12
CA THR A 91 49.17 18.93 44.35
C THR A 91 49.58 18.23 43.05
N SER A 92 50.40 18.90 42.23
CA SER A 92 51.13 18.24 41.13
C SER A 92 52.51 17.79 41.61
N GLU A 93 52.56 16.88 42.59
CA GLU A 93 53.60 15.84 42.55
C GLU A 93 53.25 14.95 41.36
N ARG A 94 53.66 15.40 40.17
CA ARG A 94 53.54 14.63 38.93
C ARG A 94 54.20 13.29 39.20
N THR A 95 53.42 12.22 39.36
CA THR A 95 53.98 10.89 39.62
C THR A 95 54.80 10.51 38.39
N GLU A 96 56.12 10.71 38.45
CA GLU A 96 57.14 10.48 37.42
C GLU A 96 57.20 9.02 36.89
N LYS A 97 56.22 8.19 37.26
CA LYS A 97 56.08 6.77 36.92
C LYS A 97 54.95 6.46 35.94
N GLU A 98 54.12 7.42 35.52
CA GLU A 98 52.93 7.15 34.67
C GLU A 98 53.23 6.64 33.25
N PRO A 99 54.08 7.30 32.42
CA PRO A 99 54.38 6.81 31.06
C PRO A 99 55.06 5.43 31.05
N TRP A 100 55.99 5.22 31.99
CA TRP A 100 56.63 3.91 32.20
C TRP A 100 55.64 2.85 32.68
N ARG A 101 54.63 3.21 33.49
CA ARG A 101 53.57 2.29 33.93
C ARG A 101 52.62 1.95 32.78
N GLY A 102 52.30 2.91 31.89
CA GLY A 102 51.57 2.70 30.64
C GLY A 102 52.31 1.75 29.70
N CYS A 103 53.51 2.16 29.26
CA CYS A 103 54.73 1.34 29.16
C CYS A 103 54.58 -0.17 29.38
N MET A 104 54.98 -0.50 30.61
CA MET A 104 55.00 -1.84 31.15
C MET A 104 53.62 -2.48 31.16
N GLY A 105 52.54 -1.73 31.43
CA GLY A 105 51.18 -2.27 31.44
C GLY A 105 50.78 -2.89 30.10
N MET A 106 50.93 -2.13 29.00
CA MET A 106 50.60 -2.59 27.66
C MET A 106 51.48 -3.78 27.25
N MET A 107 52.78 -3.67 27.54
CA MET A 107 53.74 -4.70 27.16
C MET A 107 53.60 -5.98 27.99
N THR A 108 53.16 -5.88 29.25
CA THR A 108 52.83 -7.04 30.09
C THR A 108 51.61 -7.76 29.53
N VAL A 109 50.56 -7.05 29.12
CA VAL A 109 49.39 -7.68 28.50
C VAL A 109 49.75 -8.37 27.17
N LEU A 110 50.58 -7.74 26.33
CA LEU A 110 51.09 -8.39 25.12
C LEU A 110 51.95 -9.62 25.44
N SER A 111 52.77 -9.55 26.49
CA SER A 111 53.56 -10.67 26.98
C SER A 111 52.70 -11.80 27.50
N ASP A 112 51.63 -11.52 28.24
CA ASP A 112 50.68 -12.50 28.74
C ASP A 112 49.98 -13.21 27.59
N ILE A 113 49.59 -12.45 26.55
CA ILE A 113 49.01 -12.99 25.32
C ILE A 113 49.99 -13.95 24.63
N ILE A 114 51.24 -13.53 24.43
CA ILE A 114 52.26 -14.35 23.77
C ILE A 114 52.65 -15.55 24.62
N SER A 115 52.65 -15.43 25.96
CA SER A 115 53.00 -16.51 26.89
C SER A 115 52.09 -17.73 26.76
N HIS A 116 50.85 -17.53 26.33
CA HIS A 116 49.92 -18.61 26.02
C HIS A 116 50.37 -19.47 24.82
N PHE A 117 51.09 -18.88 23.86
CA PHE A 117 51.66 -19.59 22.71
C PHE A 117 53.11 -20.03 22.98
N ASN A 118 53.90 -19.19 23.64
CA ASN A 118 55.28 -19.46 24.07
C ASN A 118 55.46 -19.21 25.58
N PRO A 119 55.33 -20.24 26.43
CA PRO A 119 55.57 -20.11 27.87
C PRO A 119 57.01 -19.68 28.24
N SER A 120 57.95 -19.71 27.28
CA SER A 120 59.35 -19.32 27.49
C SER A 120 59.65 -17.86 27.12
N VAL A 121 58.63 -17.05 26.86
CA VAL A 121 58.77 -15.60 26.60
C VAL A 121 59.36 -14.89 27.82
N LEU A 122 60.33 -14.00 27.58
CA LEU A 122 60.99 -13.22 28.62
C LEU A 122 60.13 -12.02 29.03
N LEU A 123 60.40 -11.47 30.22
CA LEU A 123 59.77 -10.24 30.70
C LEU A 123 59.94 -9.11 29.68
N PRO A 124 58.90 -8.30 29.43
CA PRO A 124 58.96 -7.21 28.47
C PRO A 124 59.95 -6.13 28.90
N THR A 125 60.55 -5.45 27.91
CA THR A 125 61.51 -4.37 28.14
C THR A 125 60.93 -3.03 27.66
N CYS A 126 60.74 -2.06 28.57
CA CYS A 126 60.49 -0.65 28.25
C CYS A 126 61.69 0.21 28.74
N PRO A 127 62.00 1.36 28.11
CA PRO A 127 63.05 2.25 28.58
C PRO A 127 62.71 2.81 29.98
N PRO A 128 63.68 2.92 30.90
CA PRO A 128 63.48 3.65 32.16
C PRO A 128 63.33 5.15 31.88
N TRP A 129 62.25 5.78 32.38
CA TRP A 129 62.02 7.22 32.17
C TRP A 129 63.12 8.05 32.86
N ARG A 130 63.88 8.87 32.10
CA ARG A 130 64.84 9.84 32.66
C ARG A 130 64.18 11.22 32.79
N SER A 131 64.36 11.81 33.96
CA SER A 131 64.00 13.19 34.30
C SER A 131 64.65 14.22 33.36
N ALA A 132 63.86 15.22 32.97
CA ALA A 132 64.28 16.54 32.47
C ALA A 132 64.73 16.67 30.99
N ALA A 133 63.75 16.81 30.08
CA ALA A 133 63.58 18.01 29.24
C ALA A 133 62.36 17.80 28.33
N VAL A 134 61.49 18.80 28.23
CA VAL A 134 60.30 18.82 27.36
C VAL A 134 60.73 18.94 25.89
N ARG A 135 61.40 17.92 25.36
CA ARG A 135 61.67 17.72 23.93
C ARG A 135 61.44 16.25 23.60
N GLY A 136 60.19 15.88 23.32
CA GLY A 136 59.86 14.65 22.59
C GLY A 136 60.42 14.72 21.17
N GLY A 137 61.75 14.71 21.06
CA GLY A 137 62.53 14.89 19.85
C GLY A 137 63.25 13.60 19.51
N VAL A 138 63.34 13.33 18.20
CA VAL A 138 63.91 12.13 17.58
C VAL A 138 65.28 11.69 18.12
N GLU A 139 66.08 12.61 18.68
CA GLU A 139 67.36 12.30 19.33
C GLU A 139 67.21 11.39 20.57
N GLU A 140 66.12 11.56 21.34
CA GLU A 140 65.81 10.73 22.50
C GLU A 140 65.45 9.30 22.06
N LEU A 141 64.69 9.17 20.97
CA LEU A 141 64.23 7.89 20.44
C LEU A 141 65.38 7.06 19.84
N ARG A 142 66.37 7.73 19.22
CA ARG A 142 67.63 7.08 18.81
C ARG A 142 68.43 6.57 20.00
N THR A 143 68.55 7.37 21.07
CA THR A 143 69.25 6.97 22.29
C THR A 143 68.58 5.76 22.93
N GLN A 144 67.24 5.74 23.00
CA GLN A 144 66.48 4.60 23.50
C GLN A 144 66.68 3.34 22.64
N ALA A 145 66.78 3.49 21.32
CA ALA A 145 67.09 2.37 20.43
C ALA A 145 68.50 1.80 20.69
N GLU A 146 69.52 2.66 20.86
CA GLU A 146 70.89 2.25 21.20
C GLU A 146 70.96 1.55 22.57
N GLU A 147 70.27 2.08 23.57
CA GLU A 147 70.13 1.47 24.90
C GLU A 147 69.40 0.12 24.85
N LEU A 148 68.32 0.03 24.07
CA LEU A 148 67.60 -1.22 23.85
C LEU A 148 68.55 -2.27 23.25
N VAL A 149 69.25 -1.95 22.15
CA VAL A 149 70.21 -2.88 21.52
C VAL A 149 71.29 -3.31 22.50
N SER A 150 71.83 -2.39 23.31
CA SER A 150 72.81 -2.72 24.36
C SER A 150 72.24 -3.67 25.41
N SER A 151 70.99 -3.45 25.83
CA SER A 151 70.28 -4.30 26.79
C SER A 151 70.03 -5.70 26.22
N LEU A 152 69.58 -5.79 24.97
CA LEU A 152 69.36 -7.05 24.26
C LEU A 152 70.65 -7.86 24.13
N LYS A 153 71.78 -7.23 23.78
CA LYS A 153 73.10 -7.89 23.68
C LYS A 153 73.62 -8.37 25.04
N LYS A 154 73.21 -7.76 26.15
CA LYS A 154 73.64 -8.10 27.51
C LYS A 154 72.71 -9.06 28.25
N ASN A 155 71.52 -9.35 27.72
CA ASN A 155 70.54 -10.20 28.38
C ASN A 155 70.98 -11.68 28.33
N PRO A 156 71.35 -12.32 29.45
CA PRO A 156 71.86 -13.69 29.45
C PRO A 156 70.81 -14.74 29.13
N GLN A 157 69.52 -14.38 29.12
CA GLN A 157 68.41 -15.28 28.81
C GLN A 157 67.95 -15.21 27.34
N LEU A 158 68.56 -14.32 26.54
CA LEU A 158 68.25 -14.10 25.13
C LEU A 158 69.47 -14.46 24.28
N ASP A 159 69.32 -15.41 23.35
CA ASP A 159 70.27 -15.55 22.25
C ASP A 159 70.08 -14.38 21.29
N PHE A 160 70.93 -13.36 21.43
CA PHE A 160 70.85 -12.15 20.62
C PHE A 160 70.89 -12.43 19.11
N GLN A 161 71.46 -13.54 18.64
CA GLN A 161 71.54 -13.86 17.21
C GLN A 161 70.37 -14.75 16.73
N GLN A 162 69.92 -15.70 17.55
CA GLN A 162 68.96 -16.74 17.11
C GLN A 162 67.52 -16.53 17.58
N ASP A 163 67.29 -15.84 18.70
CA ASP A 163 65.94 -15.67 19.22
C ASP A 163 65.17 -14.57 18.47
N TRP A 164 63.86 -14.74 18.25
CA TRP A 164 63.02 -13.71 17.61
C TRP A 164 62.59 -12.62 18.62
N LYS A 165 62.74 -11.34 18.22
CA LYS A 165 62.36 -10.18 19.04
C LYS A 165 61.20 -9.43 18.41
N LEU A 166 60.18 -9.12 19.21
CA LEU A 166 59.09 -8.22 18.81
C LEU A 166 59.36 -6.83 19.39
N ILE A 167 59.67 -5.85 18.54
CA ILE A 167 60.03 -4.49 18.94
C ILE A 167 58.91 -3.54 18.56
N ASN A 168 58.41 -2.76 19.51
CA ASN A 168 57.34 -1.78 19.30
C ASN A 168 57.93 -0.38 19.38
N VAL A 169 57.93 0.34 18.26
CA VAL A 169 58.45 1.71 18.16
C VAL A 169 57.25 2.65 18.18
N PHE A 170 56.99 3.23 19.35
CA PHE A 170 55.92 4.21 19.54
C PHE A 170 56.38 5.58 19.09
N PHE A 171 55.57 6.27 18.30
CA PHE A 171 55.84 7.64 17.92
C PHE A 171 54.54 8.46 17.92
N SER A 172 54.71 9.77 18.00
CA SER A 172 53.65 10.74 18.06
C SER A 172 53.97 11.86 17.06
N ASN A 173 53.11 12.06 16.06
CA ASN A 173 53.28 13.19 15.15
C ASN A 173 52.75 14.45 15.84
N ALA A 174 53.62 15.35 16.27
CA ALA A 174 53.26 16.51 17.10
C ALA A 174 52.24 17.49 16.45
N SER A 175 51.93 17.36 15.16
CA SER A 175 50.92 18.16 14.47
C SER A 175 49.83 17.30 13.83
N LEU A 176 48.55 17.52 14.18
CA LEU A 176 47.38 17.04 13.41
C LEU A 176 47.25 17.73 12.03
N CYS A 177 48.25 18.51 11.60
CA CYS A 177 48.20 19.21 10.31
C CYS A 177 47.96 18.23 9.15
N TYR A 178 48.38 16.97 9.25
CA TYR A 178 48.12 15.97 8.22
C TYR A 178 46.62 15.69 8.01
N LEU A 179 45.76 15.97 8.99
CA LEU A 179 44.31 15.86 8.85
C LEU A 179 43.68 17.02 8.05
N CYS A 180 44.45 18.08 7.81
CA CYS A 180 43.98 19.24 7.06
C CYS A 180 44.41 19.12 5.59
N PRO A 181 43.46 19.03 4.64
CA PRO A 181 43.80 19.00 3.22
C PRO A 181 44.62 20.22 2.77
N SER A 182 44.39 21.39 3.39
CA SER A 182 45.12 22.64 3.08
C SER A 182 46.57 22.65 3.54
N ALA A 183 46.97 21.79 4.49
CA ALA A 183 48.34 21.75 5.00
C ALA A 183 49.30 20.93 4.11
N HIS A 184 48.77 20.18 3.13
CA HIS A 184 49.56 19.26 2.29
C HIS A 184 50.60 19.96 1.40
N GLU A 185 50.50 21.28 1.20
CA GLU A 185 51.47 22.04 0.43
C GLU A 185 52.81 22.27 1.16
N ASN A 186 52.91 22.02 2.48
CA ASN A 186 54.15 22.22 3.24
C ASN A 186 54.52 20.98 4.08
N GLY A 187 55.74 20.47 3.93
CA GLY A 187 56.74 20.32 5.01
C GLY A 187 56.70 19.16 6.04
N PRO A 188 55.88 19.21 7.11
CA PRO A 188 56.18 18.52 8.36
C PRO A 188 56.17 16.98 8.29
N LEU A 189 55.30 16.40 7.45
CA LEU A 189 55.11 14.95 7.33
C LEU A 189 56.41 14.23 6.94
N MET A 190 57.07 14.70 5.87
CA MET A 190 58.33 14.13 5.39
C MET A 190 59.45 14.26 6.42
N SER A 191 59.49 15.37 7.19
CA SER A 191 60.56 15.59 8.18
C SER A 191 60.53 14.59 9.33
N ASN A 192 59.34 14.11 9.74
CA ASN A 192 59.21 13.09 10.79
C ASN A 192 59.46 11.68 10.23
N MET A 193 59.08 11.44 8.97
CA MET A 193 59.36 10.18 8.26
C MET A 193 60.86 9.95 8.07
N ASP A 194 61.61 10.96 7.60
CA ASP A 194 63.07 10.87 7.43
C ASP A 194 63.79 10.55 8.75
N LYS A 195 63.29 11.12 9.84
CA LYS A 195 63.83 10.95 11.18
C LYS A 195 63.59 9.54 11.75
N LEU A 196 62.38 9.01 11.61
CA LEU A 196 62.05 7.62 11.98
C LEU A 196 62.81 6.61 11.11
N ALA A 197 63.01 6.91 9.83
CA ALA A 197 63.78 6.06 8.92
C ALA A 197 65.21 5.82 9.42
N GLY A 198 65.86 6.81 10.04
CA GLY A 198 67.19 6.66 10.65
C GLY A 198 67.22 5.64 11.80
N ILE A 199 66.17 5.60 12.63
CA ILE A 199 66.05 4.66 13.76
C ILE A 199 65.77 3.25 13.25
N LEU A 200 64.87 3.13 12.28
CA LEU A 200 64.58 1.85 11.63
C LEU A 200 65.81 1.28 10.92
N HIS A 201 66.62 2.13 10.30
CA HIS A 201 67.88 1.71 9.69
C HIS A 201 68.89 1.18 10.72
N TYR A 202 69.01 1.85 11.88
CA TYR A 202 69.85 1.37 12.97
C TYR A 202 69.37 0.01 13.51
N LEU A 203 68.07 -0.16 13.76
CA LEU A 203 67.50 -1.44 14.21
C LEU A 203 67.72 -2.56 13.18
N HIS A 204 67.53 -2.25 11.89
CA HIS A 204 67.73 -3.19 10.79
C HIS A 204 69.19 -3.65 10.68
N GLN A 205 70.16 -2.77 10.95
CA GLN A 205 71.58 -3.12 10.95
C GLN A 205 72.00 -3.92 12.19
N GLU A 206 71.50 -3.55 13.37
CA GLU A 206 72.04 -4.04 14.64
C GLU A 206 71.27 -5.21 15.25
N VAL A 207 69.99 -5.41 14.91
CA VAL A 207 69.12 -6.41 15.54
C VAL A 207 68.74 -7.51 14.55
N PRO A 208 69.36 -8.69 14.63
CA PRO A 208 68.96 -9.83 13.81
C PRO A 208 67.67 -10.46 14.37
N ARG A 209 66.88 -11.07 13.48
CA ARG A 209 65.62 -11.78 13.80
C ARG A 209 64.63 -10.89 14.57
N ALA A 210 64.19 -9.81 13.96
CA ALA A 210 63.27 -8.86 14.59
C ALA A 210 62.03 -8.58 13.73
N PHE A 211 60.88 -8.57 14.40
CA PHE A 211 59.63 -8.02 13.87
C PHE A 211 59.41 -6.67 14.55
N VAL A 212 59.37 -5.59 13.77
CA VAL A 212 59.24 -4.23 14.30
C VAL A 212 57.86 -3.67 13.97
N ASN A 213 57.08 -3.38 15.00
CA ASN A 213 55.85 -2.60 14.89
C ASN A 213 56.20 -1.11 14.93
N LEU A 214 55.86 -0.36 13.89
CA LEU A 214 55.86 1.10 13.93
C LEU A 214 54.45 1.56 14.34
N VAL A 215 54.30 2.04 15.57
CA VAL A 215 53.00 2.32 16.20
C VAL A 215 52.80 3.83 16.35
N ASP A 216 51.82 4.39 15.64
CA ASP A 216 51.40 5.78 15.81
C ASP A 216 50.33 5.86 16.90
N LEU A 217 50.55 6.62 17.98
CA LEU A 217 49.61 6.75 19.11
C LEU A 217 48.89 8.10 19.17
N PHE A 218 49.11 9.03 18.23
CA PHE A 218 48.75 10.43 18.47
C PHE A 218 47.25 10.71 18.63
N GLU A 219 46.36 10.15 17.79
CA GLU A 219 44.91 10.39 17.89
C GLU A 219 44.32 9.95 19.24
N VAL A 220 44.84 8.86 19.81
CA VAL A 220 44.43 8.33 21.12
C VAL A 220 44.84 9.27 22.27
N VAL A 221 45.90 10.08 22.07
CA VAL A 221 46.44 11.01 23.06
C VAL A 221 45.86 12.43 22.90
N ALA A 222 45.49 12.84 21.68
CA ALA A 222 45.11 14.22 21.35
C ALA A 222 43.61 14.54 21.42
N MET A 223 42.71 13.58 21.13
CA MET A 223 41.25 13.79 21.16
C MET A 223 40.68 14.31 22.49
N PRO A 224 41.22 13.95 23.69
CA PRO A 224 40.76 14.55 24.95
C PRO A 224 40.86 16.09 25.00
N ARG A 225 41.62 16.72 24.10
CA ARG A 225 41.83 18.18 24.07
C ARG A 225 40.86 18.96 23.17
N TRP A 226 39.99 18.29 22.39
CA TRP A 226 39.04 18.98 21.50
C TRP A 226 37.72 19.39 22.17
N HIS A 227 37.54 19.13 23.47
CA HIS A 227 36.49 19.79 24.24
C HIS A 227 36.88 21.25 24.54
N GLN A 228 36.25 22.15 23.79
CA GLN A 228 36.22 23.59 24.06
C GLN A 228 35.93 23.86 25.54
N GLY A 229 36.82 24.57 26.24
CA GLY A 229 36.46 25.06 27.57
C GLY A 229 37.53 25.76 28.40
N THR A 230 38.82 25.55 28.17
CA THR A 230 39.85 26.24 28.99
C THR A 230 41.04 26.71 28.16
N MET A 231 40.94 27.97 27.73
CA MET A 231 42.05 28.84 27.34
C MET A 231 43.05 28.97 28.50
N LEU A 232 43.98 28.02 28.66
CA LEU A 232 45.13 28.17 29.55
C LEU A 232 46.43 27.70 28.87
N SER A 233 47.08 28.68 28.24
CA SER A 233 48.50 28.97 28.38
C SER A 233 49.52 27.82 28.21
N ARG A 234 49.71 27.34 26.96
CA ARG A 234 51.00 26.83 26.46
C ARG A 234 51.09 27.07 24.95
N PRO A 235 52.29 27.26 24.37
CA PRO A 235 52.42 27.53 22.95
C PRO A 235 51.93 26.31 22.17
N SER A 236 50.89 26.50 21.36
CA SER A 236 50.36 25.49 20.46
C SER A 236 51.51 24.91 19.63
N PRO A 237 51.60 23.57 19.46
CA PRO A 237 52.34 23.01 18.33
C PRO A 237 51.91 23.76 17.07
N GLU A 238 52.86 24.10 16.19
CA GLU A 238 52.69 24.93 14.98
C GLU A 238 51.23 25.02 14.54
N ALA A 239 50.63 26.20 14.67
CA ALA A 239 49.24 26.41 14.31
C ALA A 239 49.06 26.04 12.83
N CYS A 240 48.53 24.84 12.58
CA CYS A 240 48.18 24.41 11.24
C CYS A 240 47.23 25.47 10.70
N GLY A 241 47.50 26.01 9.51
CA GLY A 241 46.65 27.00 8.85
C GLY A 241 45.30 26.41 8.38
N CYS A 242 44.67 25.54 9.17
CA CYS A 242 43.35 25.00 8.90
C CYS A 242 42.33 26.10 9.20
N SER A 243 41.99 26.89 8.18
CA SER A 243 40.94 27.89 8.31
C SER A 243 39.57 27.21 8.35
N GLY A 244 39.00 27.03 9.53
CA GLY A 244 37.62 26.55 9.73
C GLY A 244 37.50 25.11 10.23
N GLU A 245 36.25 24.71 10.55
CA GLU A 245 35.90 23.33 10.91
C GLU A 245 36.21 22.40 9.73
N THR A 246 37.15 21.46 9.94
CA THR A 246 37.43 20.39 8.99
C THR A 246 36.25 19.43 8.94
N SER A 247 35.75 19.12 7.75
CA SER A 247 34.60 18.22 7.62
C SER A 247 34.97 16.79 8.04
N LYS A 248 33.96 15.99 8.39
CA LYS A 248 34.09 14.55 8.69
C LYS A 248 34.78 13.82 7.53
N LEU A 249 34.41 14.16 6.28
CA LEU A 249 34.99 13.60 5.06
C LEU A 249 36.47 13.98 4.90
N ASP A 250 36.82 15.26 5.07
CA ASP A 250 38.22 15.71 5.00
C ASP A 250 39.08 14.93 5.98
N THR A 251 38.65 14.84 7.24
CA THR A 251 39.38 14.17 8.31
C THR A 251 39.68 12.71 7.96
N VAL A 252 38.67 11.94 7.55
CA VAL A 252 38.82 10.49 7.30
C VAL A 252 39.57 10.18 6.01
N VAL A 253 39.40 11.01 4.96
CA VAL A 253 40.17 10.87 3.72
C VAL A 253 41.65 11.17 3.98
N MET A 254 41.93 12.18 4.80
CA MET A 254 43.29 12.51 5.20
C MET A 254 43.93 11.44 6.08
N GLN A 255 43.21 10.87 7.05
CA GLN A 255 43.65 9.70 7.85
C GLN A 255 44.02 8.51 6.96
N TRP A 256 43.14 8.18 6.01
CA TRP A 256 43.37 7.09 5.07
C TRP A 256 44.59 7.35 4.19
N SER A 257 44.71 8.55 3.63
CA SER A 257 45.84 8.93 2.78
C SER A 257 47.17 8.88 3.55
N TYR A 258 47.16 9.26 4.83
CA TYR A 258 48.31 9.13 5.72
C TYR A 258 48.71 7.67 5.94
N GLN A 259 47.75 6.78 6.22
CA GLN A 259 48.00 5.34 6.34
C GLN A 259 48.61 4.74 5.07
N GLU A 260 47.99 4.99 3.92
CA GLU A 260 48.45 4.47 2.61
C GLU A 260 49.86 4.97 2.28
N THR A 261 50.21 6.20 2.69
CA THR A 261 51.56 6.74 2.49
C THR A 261 52.60 5.96 3.29
N TRP A 262 52.34 5.67 4.57
CA TRP A 262 53.21 4.84 5.40
C TRP A 262 53.34 3.42 4.89
N ASP A 263 52.21 2.79 4.56
CA ASP A 263 52.18 1.42 4.04
C ASP A 263 52.94 1.30 2.72
N SER A 264 52.74 2.26 1.80
CA SER A 264 53.46 2.28 0.53
C SER A 264 54.97 2.51 0.72
N LEU A 265 55.39 3.33 1.67
CA LEU A 265 56.81 3.56 1.96
C LEU A 265 57.45 2.29 2.52
N LEU A 266 56.86 1.66 3.55
CA LEU A 266 57.45 0.50 4.19
C LEU A 266 57.41 -0.75 3.31
N ALA A 267 56.34 -0.93 2.52
CA ALA A 267 56.23 -2.02 1.56
C ALA A 267 57.30 -1.96 0.45
N SER A 268 57.75 -0.76 0.08
CA SER A 268 58.80 -0.54 -0.93
C SER A 268 60.20 -0.39 -0.33
N SER A 269 60.33 -0.42 1.00
CA SER A 269 61.60 -0.27 1.70
C SER A 269 62.37 -1.59 1.80
N SER A 270 63.70 -1.51 1.90
CA SER A 270 64.57 -2.68 2.11
C SER A 270 64.33 -3.40 3.43
N PHE A 271 63.59 -2.80 4.37
CA PHE A 271 63.32 -3.38 5.69
C PHE A 271 62.44 -4.63 5.65
N ASN A 272 61.77 -4.90 4.53
CA ASN A 272 60.89 -6.06 4.36
C ASN A 272 61.38 -7.05 3.29
N ASP A 273 62.58 -6.85 2.75
CA ASP A 273 63.19 -7.73 1.74
C ASP A 273 63.92 -8.94 2.35
N GLN A 274 64.34 -8.83 3.62
CA GLN A 274 65.14 -9.86 4.30
C GLN A 274 64.28 -10.84 5.08
N GLU A 275 64.70 -12.12 5.12
CA GLU A 275 64.03 -13.15 5.92
C GLU A 275 64.18 -12.92 7.44
N SER A 276 65.12 -12.08 7.90
CA SER A 276 65.41 -11.91 9.33
C SER A 276 64.81 -10.64 9.96
N PHE A 277 64.24 -9.74 9.17
CA PHE A 277 63.78 -8.44 9.65
C PHE A 277 62.57 -7.95 8.86
N ALA A 278 61.57 -7.41 9.56
CA ALA A 278 60.41 -6.77 8.95
C ALA A 278 59.97 -5.57 9.79
N VAL A 279 59.57 -4.48 9.12
CA VAL A 279 58.92 -3.33 9.76
C VAL A 279 57.52 -3.21 9.20
N VAL A 280 56.53 -3.17 10.09
CA VAL A 280 55.12 -3.10 9.73
C VAL A 280 54.47 -1.92 10.43
N PHE A 281 53.79 -1.06 9.68
CA PHE A 281 52.98 0.02 10.26
C PHE A 281 51.77 -0.56 10.98
N GLN A 282 51.51 -0.05 12.18
CA GLN A 282 50.39 -0.44 13.03
C GLN A 282 49.60 0.82 13.40
N PRO A 283 48.58 1.18 12.62
CA PRO A 283 47.80 2.38 12.89
C PRO A 283 46.94 2.23 14.15
N PHE A 284 46.83 3.31 14.93
CA PHE A 284 45.76 3.51 15.91
C PHE A 284 44.93 4.73 15.50
N PHE A 285 43.93 4.52 14.66
CA PHE A 285 42.93 5.57 14.37
C PHE A 285 41.83 5.53 15.42
N TYR A 286 41.44 6.68 15.93
CA TYR A 286 40.32 6.78 16.87
C TYR A 286 39.01 6.98 16.09
N GLU A 287 37.89 6.44 16.58
CA GLU A 287 36.59 6.77 15.98
C GLU A 287 36.28 8.25 16.27
N VAL A 288 36.07 9.07 15.24
CA VAL A 288 35.62 10.46 15.44
C VAL A 288 34.20 10.40 16.01
N SER A 289 34.06 10.44 17.34
CA SER A 289 32.77 10.48 18.03
C SER A 289 32.29 11.93 18.22
N SER A 290 30.97 12.05 18.44
CA SER A 290 30.30 13.32 18.76
C SER A 290 30.89 13.93 20.05
N PRO A 291 30.95 15.27 20.18
CA PRO A 291 31.58 15.98 21.31
C PRO A 291 30.87 15.81 22.68
N VAL A 292 30.08 14.77 22.90
CA VAL A 292 29.31 14.58 24.15
C VAL A 292 29.92 13.51 25.06
N GLU A 293 30.89 12.72 24.60
CA GLU A 293 31.47 11.64 25.43
C GLU A 293 32.75 12.08 26.14
N GLU A 294 32.86 11.73 27.43
CA GLU A 294 34.08 11.89 28.24
C GLU A 294 35.25 11.12 27.59
N PRO A 295 36.48 11.68 27.59
CA PRO A 295 37.63 10.98 27.04
C PRO A 295 37.87 9.69 27.84
N PRO A 296 37.88 8.51 27.19
CA PRO A 296 38.00 7.26 27.93
C PRO A 296 39.39 7.13 28.56
N SER A 297 39.44 6.68 29.80
CA SER A 297 40.69 6.29 30.49
C SER A 297 41.45 5.31 29.60
N GLN A 298 42.70 5.64 29.22
CA GLN A 298 43.53 4.73 28.43
C GLN A 298 43.85 3.47 29.24
N ASP A 299 43.09 2.39 29.05
CA ASP A 299 43.41 1.07 29.59
C ASP A 299 44.57 0.48 28.76
N PRO A 300 45.76 0.25 29.35
CA PRO A 300 46.87 -0.41 28.65
C PRO A 300 46.48 -1.77 28.06
N THR A 301 45.48 -2.44 28.64
CA THR A 301 44.91 -3.70 28.15
C THR A 301 44.26 -3.52 26.78
N THR A 302 43.46 -2.47 26.58
CA THR A 302 42.76 -2.21 25.32
C THR A 302 43.75 -1.86 24.20
N LEU A 303 44.78 -1.06 24.51
CA LEU A 303 45.86 -0.75 23.56
C LEU A 303 46.63 -2.00 23.15
N ALA A 304 46.99 -2.85 24.11
CA ALA A 304 47.66 -4.13 23.87
C ALA A 304 46.84 -5.05 22.96
N LEU A 305 45.53 -5.19 23.23
CA LEU A 305 44.62 -6.01 22.42
C LEU A 305 44.45 -5.47 21.00
N SER A 306 44.37 -4.14 20.85
CA SER A 306 44.29 -3.49 19.54
C SER A 306 45.54 -3.78 18.71
N LEU A 307 46.72 -3.59 19.30
CA LEU A 307 47.99 -3.90 18.63
C LEU A 307 48.09 -5.38 18.26
N TRP A 308 47.71 -6.27 19.18
CA TRP A 308 47.65 -7.70 18.91
C TRP A 308 46.73 -8.03 17.73
N ASN A 309 45.50 -7.52 17.75
CA ASN A 309 44.52 -7.77 16.69
C ASN A 309 44.98 -7.22 15.34
N ASN A 310 45.69 -6.08 15.31
CA ASN A 310 46.28 -5.52 14.10
C ASN A 310 47.44 -6.37 13.56
N MET A 311 48.27 -6.96 14.43
CA MET A 311 49.30 -7.93 14.00
C MET A 311 48.68 -9.21 13.40
N MET A 312 47.47 -9.57 13.83
CA MET A 312 46.68 -10.72 13.34
C MET A 312 45.81 -10.39 12.11
N LYS A 313 46.04 -9.25 11.45
CA LYS A 313 45.34 -8.86 10.21
C LYS A 313 46.32 -8.60 9.06
N PRO A 314 45.99 -9.02 7.83
CA PRO A 314 46.77 -8.68 6.65
C PRO A 314 46.96 -7.17 6.51
N VAL A 315 48.13 -6.75 6.05
CA VAL A 315 48.40 -5.35 5.72
C VAL A 315 47.50 -4.91 4.55
N GLY A 316 46.89 -3.72 4.66
CA GLY A 316 45.83 -3.24 3.77
C GLY A 316 44.40 -3.66 4.18
N GLN A 317 44.25 -4.38 5.28
CA GLN A 317 42.97 -4.68 5.97
C GLN A 317 42.98 -4.18 7.42
N LYS A 318 43.93 -3.31 7.78
CA LYS A 318 44.10 -2.75 9.13
C LYS A 318 43.30 -1.44 9.26
N ASP A 319 42.04 -1.50 8.84
CA ASP A 319 41.21 -0.32 8.55
C ASP A 319 40.17 -0.05 9.65
N GLU A 320 40.18 -0.82 10.74
CA GLU A 320 39.19 -0.68 11.81
C GLU A 320 39.68 0.33 12.86
N PRO A 321 38.92 1.41 13.12
CA PRO A 321 39.25 2.36 14.16
C PRO A 321 39.09 1.73 15.56
N PHE A 322 39.87 2.25 16.49
CA PHE A 322 39.83 1.94 17.91
C PHE A 322 38.57 2.51 18.55
N SER A 323 37.80 1.65 19.22
CA SER A 323 36.64 2.01 20.04
C SER A 323 36.81 1.42 21.45
N THR A 324 36.60 2.24 22.48
CA THR A 324 36.66 1.77 23.89
C THR A 324 35.38 1.09 24.35
N ILE A 325 34.28 1.31 23.64
CA ILE A 325 32.96 0.72 23.94
C ILE A 325 32.94 -0.74 23.48
N GLU A 326 33.49 -1.03 22.30
CA GLU A 326 33.64 -2.39 21.79
C GLU A 326 34.84 -3.09 22.46
N ARG A 327 34.64 -3.75 23.61
CA ARG A 327 35.64 -4.73 24.13
C ARG A 327 35.70 -5.93 23.18
N ARG A 328 36.49 -5.80 22.12
CA ARG A 328 36.61 -6.84 21.10
C ARG A 328 37.29 -8.08 21.66
N PRO A 329 36.84 -9.28 21.26
CA PRO A 329 37.55 -10.50 21.57
C PRO A 329 38.95 -10.46 20.93
N MET A 330 39.90 -11.09 21.61
CA MET A 330 41.23 -11.32 21.08
C MET A 330 41.14 -12.18 19.81
N LYS A 331 41.78 -11.75 18.71
CA LYS A 331 41.84 -12.49 17.46
C LYS A 331 42.87 -13.62 17.59
N CYS A 332 42.46 -14.85 17.29
CA CYS A 332 43.36 -16.00 17.28
C CYS A 332 44.02 -16.18 15.91
N PRO A 333 45.30 -16.59 15.84
CA PRO A 333 45.89 -17.09 14.61
C PRO A 333 45.06 -18.24 14.03
N SER A 334 44.83 -18.24 12.72
CA SER A 334 44.12 -19.33 12.03
C SER A 334 45.10 -20.42 11.58
N GLN A 335 44.59 -21.59 11.20
CA GLN A 335 45.41 -22.63 10.58
C GLN A 335 45.98 -22.18 9.21
N GLU A 336 45.26 -21.34 8.49
CA GLU A 336 45.65 -20.81 7.18
C GLU A 336 46.69 -19.68 7.30
N SER A 337 46.69 -18.94 8.40
CA SER A 337 47.61 -17.84 8.68
C SER A 337 48.06 -17.86 10.14
N PRO A 338 48.94 -18.80 10.52
CA PRO A 338 49.43 -18.94 11.90
C PRO A 338 50.49 -17.90 12.29
N TYR A 339 50.86 -17.00 11.38
CA TYR A 339 51.96 -16.05 11.49
C TYR A 339 51.50 -14.60 11.73
N LEU A 340 52.41 -13.75 12.21
CA LEU A 340 52.23 -12.30 12.24
C LEU A 340 52.22 -11.76 10.79
N PHE A 341 51.31 -10.84 10.47
CA PHE A 341 51.22 -10.32 9.11
C PHE A 341 52.27 -9.24 8.82
N THR A 342 52.97 -9.43 7.71
CA THR A 342 53.95 -8.51 7.07
C THR A 342 53.43 -8.09 5.69
N TYR A 343 54.03 -7.08 5.07
CA TYR A 343 53.67 -6.68 3.70
C TYR A 343 53.77 -7.85 2.70
N ARG A 344 54.79 -8.73 2.86
CA ARG A 344 55.05 -9.87 1.98
C ARG A 344 54.02 -10.99 2.12
N ASN A 345 53.77 -11.48 3.34
CA ASN A 345 52.79 -12.56 3.56
C ASN A 345 51.33 -12.08 3.45
N SER A 346 51.08 -10.77 3.46
CA SER A 346 49.78 -10.18 3.17
C SER A 346 49.50 -10.01 1.67
N ASN A 347 50.48 -10.32 0.80
CA ASN A 347 50.45 -9.99 -0.63
C ASN A 347 50.10 -8.50 -0.89
N TYR A 348 50.58 -7.59 -0.03
CA TYR A 348 50.22 -6.18 -0.13
C TYR A 348 50.77 -5.57 -1.43
N GLN A 349 49.88 -5.04 -2.25
CA GLN A 349 50.22 -4.24 -3.42
C GLN A 349 49.81 -2.79 -3.16
N SER A 350 50.75 -1.86 -3.23
CA SER A 350 50.44 -0.43 -3.07
C SER A 350 49.39 0.00 -4.09
N ARG A 351 48.28 0.58 -3.61
CA ARG A 351 47.18 1.06 -4.46
C ARG A 351 47.64 2.21 -5.36
N LEU A 352 48.66 2.96 -4.93
CA LEU A 352 49.32 4.02 -5.71
C LEU A 352 49.98 3.49 -7.00
N LEU A 353 50.35 2.21 -7.08
CA LEU A 353 50.97 1.62 -8.27
C LEU A 353 49.95 1.22 -9.36
N LYS A 354 48.66 1.03 -9.02
CA LYS A 354 47.59 0.74 -10.02
C LYS A 354 47.15 1.97 -10.83
N ARG A 355 47.82 3.12 -10.68
CA ARG A 355 47.44 4.44 -11.23
C ARG A 355 47.45 4.56 -12.77
N GLN A 356 47.85 3.55 -13.54
CA GLN A 356 48.28 3.76 -14.93
C GLN A 356 47.40 3.23 -16.09
N ARG A 357 46.30 2.48 -15.90
CA ARG A 357 45.53 1.98 -17.06
C ARG A 357 44.03 1.82 -16.85
N GLN A 358 43.29 2.89 -16.58
CA GLN A 358 41.85 2.92 -16.87
C GLN A 358 41.48 4.29 -17.46
N HIS A 359 40.90 4.28 -18.67
CA HIS A 359 40.41 5.47 -19.34
C HIS A 359 39.34 6.16 -18.46
N LYS A 360 39.25 7.50 -18.50
CA LYS A 360 38.07 8.20 -17.98
C LYS A 360 36.86 7.69 -18.76
N GLU A 361 36.12 6.76 -18.19
CA GLU A 361 34.89 6.24 -18.76
C GLU A 361 33.86 7.36 -18.66
N ARG A 362 33.62 8.00 -19.80
CA ARG A 362 32.68 9.11 -19.94
C ARG A 362 31.45 8.54 -20.59
N GLU A 363 30.38 8.37 -19.81
CA GLU A 363 29.08 7.93 -20.34
C GLU A 363 28.39 9.12 -21.01
N GLY A 364 28.53 9.16 -22.33
CA GLY A 364 27.72 10.00 -23.20
C GLY A 364 26.45 9.28 -23.67
N THR A 365 25.46 10.05 -24.05
CA THR A 365 24.22 9.56 -24.65
C THR A 365 23.82 10.45 -25.82
N GLU A 366 22.94 9.96 -26.70
CA GLU A 366 22.42 10.71 -27.85
C GLU A 366 20.91 10.96 -27.68
N ILE A 367 20.46 12.20 -27.94
CA ILE A 367 19.05 12.58 -27.82
C ILE A 367 18.44 12.81 -29.20
N ARG A 368 17.56 11.88 -29.61
CA ARG A 368 16.88 11.88 -30.92
C ARG A 368 15.38 12.22 -30.80
N CYS A 369 15.04 13.25 -30.02
CA CYS A 369 13.66 13.68 -29.88
C CYS A 369 13.18 14.46 -31.12
N PRO A 370 12.00 14.14 -31.67
CA PRO A 370 11.49 14.76 -32.90
C PRO A 370 11.01 16.19 -32.67
N ASP A 371 10.42 16.48 -31.51
CA ASP A 371 10.02 17.82 -31.08
C ASP A 371 10.98 18.30 -29.99
N LYS A 372 11.65 19.42 -30.26
CA LYS A 372 12.57 20.11 -29.33
C LYS A 372 12.18 21.59 -29.17
N ASP A 373 11.05 22.00 -29.74
CA ASP A 373 10.68 23.41 -29.80
C ASP A 373 10.04 23.88 -28.48
N PRO A 374 10.31 25.13 -28.06
CA PRO A 374 9.59 25.74 -26.94
C PRO A 374 8.09 25.87 -27.25
N SER A 375 7.30 26.18 -26.22
CA SER A 375 5.90 26.53 -26.41
C SER A 375 5.77 27.81 -27.26
N ASP A 376 4.74 27.92 -28.09
CA ASP A 376 4.49 29.07 -28.98
C ASP A 376 4.45 30.41 -28.22
N SER A 377 4.06 30.36 -26.95
CA SER A 377 4.13 31.47 -26.01
C SER A 377 4.68 30.98 -24.68
N THR A 378 5.33 31.86 -23.91
CA THR A 378 5.84 31.51 -22.57
C THR A 378 4.69 30.99 -21.72
N PRO A 379 4.76 29.74 -21.22
CA PRO A 379 3.66 29.14 -20.46
C PRO A 379 3.32 30.01 -19.25
N THR A 380 2.03 30.14 -18.94
CA THR A 380 1.55 30.83 -17.72
C THR A 380 1.35 29.89 -16.54
N SER A 381 1.37 28.57 -16.80
CA SER A 381 1.18 27.52 -15.81
C SER A 381 2.33 26.52 -15.91
N VAL A 382 2.86 26.11 -14.76
CA VAL A 382 3.95 25.12 -14.63
C VAL A 382 3.50 23.75 -15.14
N HIS A 383 2.19 23.53 -15.12
CA HIS A 383 1.49 22.35 -15.61
C HIS A 383 1.44 22.30 -17.16
N ARG A 384 1.97 23.30 -17.87
CA ARG A 384 2.15 23.30 -19.33
C ARG A 384 3.59 23.59 -19.75
N LEU A 385 4.55 23.22 -18.90
CA LEU A 385 5.96 23.51 -19.12
C LEU A 385 6.63 22.44 -19.99
N LYS A 386 7.05 22.79 -21.21
CA LYS A 386 7.91 21.91 -22.02
C LYS A 386 9.38 21.99 -21.56
N PRO A 387 10.22 20.98 -21.82
CA PRO A 387 11.65 21.06 -21.52
C PRO A 387 12.35 22.27 -22.17
N ALA A 388 11.94 22.67 -23.37
CA ALA A 388 12.49 23.82 -24.09
C ALA A 388 12.08 25.19 -23.49
N ASP A 389 11.03 25.24 -22.67
CA ASP A 389 10.58 26.48 -22.01
C ASP A 389 11.45 26.85 -20.79
N ILE A 390 12.19 25.88 -20.24
CA ILE A 390 13.06 26.04 -19.08
C ILE A 390 14.29 26.85 -19.49
N LYS A 391 14.57 27.92 -18.76
CA LYS A 391 15.71 28.82 -19.04
C LYS A 391 16.76 28.83 -17.94
N VAL A 392 16.40 28.44 -16.72
CA VAL A 392 17.29 28.47 -15.56
C VAL A 392 17.25 27.13 -14.84
N ILE A 393 18.41 26.61 -14.43
CA ILE A 393 18.54 25.42 -13.59
C ILE A 393 19.25 25.73 -12.27
N GLY A 394 18.77 25.17 -11.16
CA GLY A 394 19.36 25.31 -9.83
C GLY A 394 19.36 23.96 -9.09
N ALA A 395 20.19 23.83 -8.05
CA ALA A 395 20.22 22.62 -7.25
C ALA A 395 20.60 22.88 -5.79
N LEU A 396 19.97 22.14 -4.88
CA LEU A 396 20.21 22.13 -3.44
C LEU A 396 20.50 20.68 -3.00
N GLY A 397 21.37 20.48 -2.02
CA GLY A 397 21.63 19.15 -1.49
C GLY A 397 22.97 18.96 -0.79
N ASP A 398 23.46 17.73 -0.86
CA ASP A 398 24.69 17.26 -0.23
C ASP A 398 25.85 17.05 -1.23
N SER A 399 26.83 16.24 -0.83
CA SER A 399 28.03 15.92 -1.62
C SER A 399 27.73 15.20 -2.94
N LEU A 400 26.63 14.45 -3.04
CA LEU A 400 26.21 13.80 -4.30
C LEU A 400 25.70 14.83 -5.31
N THR A 401 25.05 15.90 -4.84
CA THR A 401 24.63 17.04 -5.67
C THR A 401 25.81 17.99 -5.97
N ALA A 402 26.80 18.09 -5.08
CA ALA A 402 28.03 18.84 -5.33
C ALA A 402 29.00 18.13 -6.30
N GLY A 403 28.87 16.81 -6.47
CA GLY A 403 29.71 16.01 -7.36
C GLY A 403 31.06 15.61 -6.74
N ASN A 404 31.12 15.39 -5.44
CA ASN A 404 32.33 14.94 -4.74
C ASN A 404 32.89 13.66 -5.38
N GLY A 405 34.15 13.70 -5.82
CA GLY A 405 34.85 12.56 -6.39
C GLY A 405 34.32 12.05 -7.74
N ALA A 406 33.32 12.69 -8.36
CA ALA A 406 32.71 12.18 -9.60
C ALA A 406 33.71 12.03 -10.75
N GLY A 407 34.67 12.95 -10.84
CA GLY A 407 35.74 12.94 -11.85
C GLY A 407 37.01 12.19 -11.43
N SER A 408 37.02 11.56 -10.26
CA SER A 408 38.21 10.95 -9.68
C SER A 408 38.64 9.68 -10.38
N ARG A 409 39.95 9.49 -10.46
CA ARG A 409 40.53 8.24 -10.97
C ARG A 409 40.39 7.15 -9.91
N PRO A 410 40.19 5.88 -10.31
CA PRO A 410 40.21 4.75 -9.39
C PRO A 410 41.44 4.79 -8.46
N GLY A 411 41.19 4.65 -7.15
CA GLY A 411 42.23 4.67 -6.11
C GLY A 411 42.78 6.04 -5.70
N ASN A 412 42.41 7.14 -6.36
CA ASN A 412 42.85 8.48 -5.97
C ASN A 412 41.97 9.07 -4.85
N ILE A 413 42.14 8.56 -3.63
CA ILE A 413 41.25 8.88 -2.51
C ILE A 413 41.20 10.36 -2.14
N LEU A 414 42.33 11.08 -2.24
CA LEU A 414 42.40 12.51 -1.93
C LEU A 414 41.50 13.35 -2.85
N ASP A 415 41.27 12.89 -4.08
CA ASP A 415 40.49 13.62 -5.07
C ASP A 415 38.97 13.49 -4.87
N VAL A 416 38.53 12.66 -3.91
CA VAL A 416 37.14 12.64 -3.41
C VAL A 416 36.77 13.97 -2.75
N LEU A 417 37.75 14.69 -2.20
CA LEU A 417 37.56 16.03 -1.63
C LEU A 417 37.33 17.10 -2.72
N THR A 418 37.61 16.77 -3.98
CA THR A 418 37.31 17.64 -5.11
C THR A 418 35.82 17.55 -5.46
N GLU A 419 35.14 18.69 -5.40
CA GLU A 419 33.73 18.84 -5.82
C GLU A 419 33.66 19.08 -7.33
N TYR A 420 33.41 18.01 -8.12
CA TYR A 420 33.28 18.05 -9.57
C TYR A 420 31.90 18.55 -10.00
N ARG A 421 31.60 19.82 -9.69
CA ARG A 421 30.29 20.45 -9.93
C ARG A 421 29.83 20.33 -11.37
N GLY A 422 30.74 20.43 -12.34
CA GLY A 422 30.46 20.26 -13.77
C GLY A 422 30.03 18.86 -14.21
N LEU A 423 30.23 17.83 -13.36
CA LEU A 423 29.80 16.44 -13.59
C LEU A 423 28.60 16.03 -12.72
N SER A 424 28.05 16.95 -11.92
CA SER A 424 26.89 16.66 -11.08
C SER A 424 25.68 16.25 -11.92
N TRP A 425 24.99 15.19 -11.49
CA TRP A 425 23.91 14.56 -12.26
C TRP A 425 22.71 15.50 -12.46
N SER A 426 22.46 16.36 -11.48
CA SER A 426 21.32 17.27 -11.45
C SER A 426 21.60 18.67 -12.00
N ILE A 427 22.86 19.12 -12.09
CA ILE A 427 23.21 20.51 -12.45
C ILE A 427 24.57 20.74 -13.15
N GLY A 428 25.40 19.71 -13.34
CA GLY A 428 26.65 19.84 -14.07
C GLY A 428 26.45 19.93 -15.57
N ALA A 429 27.22 20.75 -16.29
CA ALA A 429 27.17 20.84 -17.76
C ALA A 429 28.55 20.87 -18.42
N ASP A 430 29.52 20.17 -17.84
CA ASP A 430 30.80 19.98 -18.52
C ASP A 430 30.59 19.23 -19.84
N HIS A 431 31.33 19.65 -20.87
CA HIS A 431 31.26 19.09 -22.22
C HIS A 431 29.84 19.15 -22.85
N ASN A 432 29.40 18.07 -23.47
CA ASN A 432 28.13 17.92 -24.16
C ASN A 432 27.54 16.53 -23.88
N ILE A 433 26.27 16.34 -24.24
CA ILE A 433 25.52 15.10 -23.96
C ILE A 433 26.19 13.84 -24.54
N SER A 434 26.91 13.95 -25.66
CA SER A 434 27.61 12.83 -26.28
C SER A 434 28.85 12.35 -25.52
N SER A 435 29.24 13.02 -24.44
CA SER A 435 30.34 12.61 -23.56
C SER A 435 30.01 12.65 -22.08
N VAL A 436 29.07 13.47 -21.63
CA VAL A 436 28.69 13.60 -20.23
C VAL A 436 27.17 13.76 -20.15
N THR A 437 26.49 12.71 -19.71
CA THR A 437 25.05 12.77 -19.45
C THR A 437 24.77 13.39 -18.08
N THR A 438 24.09 14.53 -18.08
CA THR A 438 23.62 15.26 -16.89
C THR A 438 22.31 15.96 -17.25
N LEU A 439 21.49 16.30 -16.25
CA LEU A 439 20.21 16.99 -16.51
C LEU A 439 20.38 18.27 -17.35
N PRO A 440 21.34 19.17 -17.10
CA PRO A 440 21.56 20.33 -17.97
C PRO A 440 22.00 19.97 -19.39
N ASN A 441 22.85 18.96 -19.58
CA ASN A 441 23.28 18.57 -20.93
C ASN A 441 22.11 17.95 -21.71
N ILE A 442 21.16 17.30 -21.04
CA ILE A 442 19.89 16.87 -21.63
C ILE A 442 19.03 18.09 -22.00
N LEU A 443 18.79 19.01 -21.05
CA LEU A 443 17.96 20.20 -21.28
C LEU A 443 18.52 21.14 -22.36
N ARG A 444 19.85 21.23 -22.51
CA ARG A 444 20.52 22.04 -23.55
C ARG A 444 20.24 21.54 -24.96
N GLU A 445 19.84 20.28 -25.15
CA GLU A 445 19.36 19.78 -26.44
C GLU A 445 17.99 20.35 -26.81
N PHE A 446 17.19 20.78 -25.83
CA PHE A 446 15.88 21.42 -26.03
C PHE A 446 15.99 22.95 -26.01
N ASN A 447 16.80 23.50 -25.09
CA ASN A 447 17.08 24.93 -25.01
C ASN A 447 18.60 25.17 -24.86
N PRO A 448 19.33 25.43 -25.96
CA PRO A 448 20.76 25.72 -25.92
C PRO A 448 21.14 26.96 -25.10
N SER A 449 20.17 27.85 -24.82
CA SER A 449 20.38 29.09 -24.05
C SER A 449 20.15 28.92 -22.54
N LEU A 450 20.02 27.68 -22.05
CA LEU A 450 19.90 27.36 -20.62
C LEU A 450 21.02 28.04 -19.81
N LYS A 451 20.66 28.61 -18.66
CA LYS A 451 21.57 29.23 -17.68
C LYS A 451 21.42 28.52 -16.34
N GLY A 452 22.35 28.73 -15.40
CA GLY A 452 22.21 28.15 -14.06
C GLY A 452 23.16 27.00 -13.74
N PHE A 453 23.58 26.27 -14.76
CA PHE A 453 24.35 25.05 -14.61
C PHE A 453 25.78 25.30 -14.10
N SER A 454 26.34 24.28 -13.46
CA SER A 454 27.72 24.30 -12.97
C SER A 454 28.72 23.80 -14.00
N THR A 455 29.97 24.26 -13.89
CA THR A 455 31.10 23.82 -14.73
C THR A 455 32.37 23.67 -13.89
N GLY A 456 33.25 22.76 -14.29
CA GLY A 456 34.52 22.52 -13.62
C GLY A 456 34.37 22.05 -12.18
N THR A 457 35.27 22.52 -11.32
CA THR A 457 35.34 22.16 -9.90
C THR A 457 35.27 23.40 -9.00
N GLY A 458 34.85 23.25 -7.75
CA GLY A 458 34.86 24.33 -6.76
C GLY A 458 33.82 24.14 -5.67
N LYS A 459 33.81 25.02 -4.66
CA LYS A 459 32.82 25.04 -3.56
C LYS A 459 31.55 25.81 -3.96
N ALA A 460 30.52 25.83 -3.10
CA ALA A 460 29.20 26.43 -3.40
C ALA A 460 29.23 27.92 -3.75
N ASN A 461 30.25 28.64 -3.27
CA ASN A 461 30.50 30.06 -3.55
C ASN A 461 31.47 30.30 -4.72
N SER A 462 31.97 29.25 -5.37
CA SER A 462 32.87 29.38 -6.51
C SER A 462 32.11 29.82 -7.75
N VAL A 463 32.79 30.52 -8.67
CA VAL A 463 32.20 30.98 -9.94
C VAL A 463 31.66 29.81 -10.76
N GLY A 464 32.33 28.65 -10.74
CA GLY A 464 31.93 27.43 -11.44
C GLY A 464 30.71 26.72 -10.82
N ALA A 465 30.35 27.01 -9.57
CA ALA A 465 29.16 26.44 -8.94
C ALA A 465 27.87 27.04 -9.50
N PHE A 466 27.89 28.33 -9.84
CA PHE A 466 26.73 29.06 -10.36
C PHE A 466 25.51 28.91 -9.42
N PHE A 467 24.44 28.19 -9.82
CA PHE A 467 23.25 27.97 -8.99
C PHE A 467 23.20 26.60 -8.28
N ASN A 468 24.31 25.87 -8.25
CA ASN A 468 24.45 24.70 -7.38
C ASN A 468 24.87 25.15 -5.98
N GLN A 469 23.92 25.12 -5.04
CA GLN A 469 24.16 25.49 -3.64
C GLN A 469 24.31 24.27 -2.73
N ALA A 470 24.49 23.07 -3.29
CA ALA A 470 24.78 21.89 -2.50
C ALA A 470 26.13 22.00 -1.78
N VAL A 471 26.17 21.49 -0.55
CA VAL A 471 27.31 21.54 0.36
C VAL A 471 27.64 20.12 0.82
N ALA A 472 28.90 19.71 0.69
CA ALA A 472 29.32 18.39 1.14
C ALA A 472 29.08 18.22 2.66
N GLY A 473 28.49 17.08 3.05
CA GLY A 473 28.14 16.78 4.44
C GLY A 473 26.85 17.43 4.96
N ALA A 474 26.11 18.17 4.12
CA ALA A 474 24.84 18.78 4.49
C ALA A 474 23.79 17.75 4.93
N ARG A 475 22.96 18.15 5.90
CA ARG A 475 21.75 17.45 6.37
C ARG A 475 20.49 18.23 5.99
N ALA A 476 19.30 17.70 6.25
CA ALA A 476 18.04 18.34 5.86
C ALA A 476 17.90 19.79 6.35
N GLY A 477 18.38 20.11 7.56
CA GLY A 477 18.35 21.48 8.11
C GLY A 477 19.17 22.49 7.32
N ASP A 478 20.23 22.04 6.64
CA ASP A 478 21.11 22.89 5.82
C ASP A 478 20.45 23.30 4.50
N LEU A 479 19.35 22.66 4.08
CA LEU A 479 18.60 23.09 2.89
C LEU A 479 18.01 24.50 3.05
N ILE A 480 17.72 24.94 4.28
CA ILE A 480 17.13 26.25 4.57
C ILE A 480 18.07 27.39 4.16
N PRO A 481 19.34 27.47 4.64
CA PRO A 481 20.29 28.48 4.17
C PRO A 481 20.69 28.31 2.70
N GLN A 482 20.73 27.07 2.16
CA GLN A 482 20.99 26.86 0.73
C GLN A 482 19.88 27.45 -0.14
N ALA A 483 18.61 27.25 0.23
CA ALA A 483 17.46 27.82 -0.48
C ALA A 483 17.49 29.36 -0.45
N ARG A 484 17.80 29.98 0.70
CA ARG A 484 17.96 31.44 0.80
C ARG A 484 19.05 31.96 -0.14
N THR A 485 20.22 31.35 -0.10
CA THR A 485 21.36 31.74 -0.94
C THR A 485 21.02 31.58 -2.42
N LEU A 486 20.36 30.50 -2.81
CA LEU A 486 19.92 30.28 -4.19
C LEU A 486 18.96 31.39 -4.68
N VAL A 487 17.97 31.75 -3.86
CA VAL A 487 17.02 32.83 -4.15
C VAL A 487 17.75 34.16 -4.33
N ASP A 488 18.67 34.51 -3.44
CA ASP A 488 19.44 35.76 -3.51
C ASP A 488 20.34 35.81 -4.74
N LEU A 489 20.99 34.69 -5.08
CA LEU A 489 21.80 34.58 -6.29
C LEU A 489 20.94 34.76 -7.54
N MET A 490 19.75 34.14 -7.59
CA MET A 490 18.86 34.27 -8.74
C MET A 490 18.29 35.69 -8.89
N LYS A 491 17.89 36.34 -7.79
CA LYS A 491 17.39 37.73 -7.81
C LYS A 491 18.43 38.74 -8.28
N ASN A 492 19.71 38.53 -7.94
CA ASN A 492 20.80 39.44 -8.26
C ASN A 492 21.44 39.21 -9.64
N HIS A 493 21.12 38.10 -10.33
CA HIS A 493 21.82 37.73 -11.56
C HIS A 493 21.21 38.42 -12.79
N THR A 494 21.95 39.38 -13.38
CA THR A 494 21.46 40.26 -14.46
C THR A 494 21.11 39.57 -15.77
N SER A 495 21.63 38.35 -16.02
CA SER A 495 21.35 37.63 -17.25
C SER A 495 20.07 36.81 -17.24
N ILE A 496 19.37 36.69 -16.10
CA ILE A 496 18.10 35.97 -15.99
C ILE A 496 16.98 36.95 -15.63
N ASN A 497 15.79 36.72 -16.15
CA ASN A 497 14.60 37.43 -15.70
C ASN A 497 13.99 36.64 -14.52
N PHE A 498 14.28 37.09 -13.30
CA PHE A 498 13.83 36.39 -12.08
C PHE A 498 12.31 36.24 -11.99
N GLU A 499 11.51 37.12 -12.58
CA GLU A 499 10.05 37.02 -12.54
C GLU A 499 9.50 36.15 -13.69
N GLU A 500 10.05 36.26 -14.90
CA GLU A 500 9.44 35.68 -16.12
C GLU A 500 10.09 34.38 -16.63
N ASP A 501 11.36 34.10 -16.31
CA ASP A 501 12.02 32.90 -16.83
C ASP A 501 11.58 31.66 -16.06
N TRP A 502 11.29 30.54 -16.73
CA TRP A 502 11.00 29.28 -16.04
C TRP A 502 12.28 28.66 -15.46
N LYS A 503 12.23 28.31 -14.16
CA LYS A 503 13.33 27.67 -13.43
C LYS A 503 13.00 26.22 -13.13
N ILE A 504 14.00 25.35 -13.20
CA ILE A 504 13.95 23.99 -12.65
C ILE A 504 14.96 23.87 -11.50
N ILE A 505 14.53 23.40 -10.34
CA ILE A 505 15.37 23.28 -9.16
C ILE A 505 15.35 21.84 -8.66
N THR A 506 16.51 21.20 -8.53
CA THR A 506 16.60 19.83 -8.00
C THR A 506 17.09 19.82 -6.56
N VAL A 507 16.33 19.17 -5.68
CA VAL A 507 16.63 19.03 -4.25
C VAL A 507 16.84 17.55 -3.93
N PHE A 508 18.00 17.22 -3.35
CA PHE A 508 18.31 15.87 -2.91
C PHE A 508 19.13 15.90 -1.62
N ILE A 509 18.62 15.26 -0.56
CA ILE A 509 19.19 15.27 0.80
C ILE A 509 18.81 14.00 1.57
N GLY A 510 19.51 13.71 2.66
CA GLY A 510 19.09 12.74 3.69
C GLY A 510 20.05 11.59 3.95
N GLY A 511 21.06 11.38 3.08
CA GLY A 511 22.07 10.34 3.30
C GLY A 511 22.85 10.56 4.60
N ASN A 512 23.27 11.80 4.87
CA ASN A 512 24.01 12.16 6.09
C ASN A 512 23.14 12.07 7.36
N ASP A 513 21.87 12.47 7.28
CA ASP A 513 20.88 12.35 8.36
C ASP A 513 20.72 10.88 8.78
N LEU A 514 20.61 9.96 7.80
CA LEU A 514 20.53 8.51 8.06
C LEU A 514 21.85 7.92 8.57
N CYS A 515 22.98 8.37 8.03
CA CYS A 515 24.31 7.92 8.45
C CYS A 515 24.65 8.29 9.90
N ASP A 516 24.03 9.33 10.44
CA ASP A 516 24.24 9.83 11.80
C ASP A 516 23.00 9.69 12.72
N PHE A 517 21.91 9.06 12.26
CA PHE A 517 20.65 8.93 13.02
C PHE A 517 20.85 8.35 14.42
N CYS A 518 21.66 7.30 14.54
CA CYS A 518 21.96 6.64 15.81
C CYS A 518 22.78 7.51 16.78
N SER A 519 23.45 8.57 16.29
CA SER A 519 24.24 9.49 17.13
C SER A 519 23.40 10.64 17.69
N ASP A 520 22.39 11.08 16.94
CA ASP A 520 21.43 12.10 17.36
C ASP A 520 20.03 11.78 16.81
N PRO A 521 19.29 10.88 17.48
CA PRO A 521 17.96 10.45 17.01
C PRO A 521 16.90 11.55 17.12
N VAL A 522 17.18 12.63 17.86
CA VAL A 522 16.27 13.77 17.99
C VAL A 522 16.40 14.67 16.78
N THR A 523 17.61 15.16 16.48
CA THR A 523 17.85 16.04 15.32
C THR A 523 17.54 15.33 14.00
N ASN A 524 17.88 14.05 13.89
CA ASN A 524 17.65 13.24 12.69
C ASN A 524 16.32 12.46 12.76
N SER A 525 15.34 12.86 13.57
CA SER A 525 14.04 12.16 13.59
C SER A 525 13.29 12.34 12.26
N PRO A 526 12.41 11.41 11.85
CA PRO A 526 11.59 11.57 10.63
C PRO A 526 10.73 12.84 10.63
N GLU A 527 10.28 13.30 11.79
CA GLU A 527 9.58 14.58 11.98
C GLU A 527 10.49 15.75 11.59
N ASN A 528 11.64 15.89 12.25
CA ASN A 528 12.57 17.00 12.03
C ASN A 528 13.14 16.98 10.60
N PHE A 529 13.44 15.80 10.05
CA PHE A 529 13.84 15.64 8.66
C PHE A 529 12.80 16.23 7.70
N THR A 530 11.53 15.86 7.86
CA THR A 530 10.43 16.32 7.00
C THR A 530 10.14 17.81 7.20
N ASP A 531 10.19 18.30 8.44
CA ASP A 531 10.00 19.72 8.77
C ASP A 531 11.10 20.62 8.20
N ASN A 532 12.34 20.15 8.15
CA ASN A 532 13.45 20.88 7.54
C ASN A 532 13.28 20.99 6.02
N ILE A 533 12.90 19.89 5.35
CA ILE A 533 12.56 19.91 3.92
C ILE A 533 11.39 20.88 3.67
N ARG A 534 10.33 20.80 4.49
CA ARG A 534 9.18 21.71 4.40
C ARG A 534 9.60 23.17 4.48
N GLN A 535 10.45 23.54 5.44
CA GLN A 535 10.92 24.93 5.59
C GLN A 535 11.71 25.43 4.37
N ALA A 536 12.56 24.59 3.79
CA ALA A 536 13.30 24.95 2.57
C ALA A 536 12.37 25.12 1.35
N LEU A 537 11.41 24.21 1.18
CA LEU A 537 10.42 24.29 0.10
C LEU A 537 9.45 25.47 0.31
N ASP A 538 9.08 25.80 1.55
CA ASP A 538 8.26 26.97 1.89
C ASP A 538 8.95 28.28 1.45
N ILE A 539 10.28 28.39 1.58
CA ILE A 539 11.06 29.53 1.08
C ILE A 539 10.97 29.62 -0.45
N LEU A 540 11.20 28.51 -1.15
CA LEU A 540 11.12 28.47 -2.61
C LEU A 540 9.70 28.81 -3.10
N HIS A 541 8.68 28.22 -2.48
CA HIS A 541 7.27 28.45 -2.83
C HIS A 541 6.83 29.88 -2.55
N ALA A 542 7.36 30.55 -1.53
CA ALA A 542 7.02 31.93 -1.21
C ALA A 542 7.72 32.95 -2.12
N GLU A 543 8.95 32.68 -2.56
CA GLU A 543 9.82 33.71 -3.15
C GLU A 543 10.26 33.47 -4.60
N VAL A 544 10.11 32.25 -5.13
CA VAL A 544 10.51 31.94 -6.51
C VAL A 544 9.26 31.81 -7.38
N PRO A 545 9.03 32.74 -8.33
CA PRO A 545 7.99 32.58 -9.33
C PRO A 545 8.45 31.68 -10.47
N ARG A 546 7.51 31.05 -11.17
CA ARG A 546 7.76 30.22 -12.37
C ARG A 546 8.80 29.11 -12.13
N ALA A 547 8.57 28.25 -11.14
CA ALA A 547 9.52 27.19 -10.78
C ALA A 547 8.89 25.79 -10.73
N PHE A 548 9.59 24.84 -11.35
CA PHE A 548 9.38 23.41 -11.20
C PHE A 548 10.46 22.86 -10.26
N VAL A 549 10.07 22.30 -9.11
CA VAL A 549 11.03 21.75 -8.14
C VAL A 549 11.00 20.22 -8.16
N ASN A 550 12.12 19.58 -8.49
CA ASN A 550 12.32 18.14 -8.31
C ASN A 550 12.71 17.86 -6.86
N MET A 551 11.83 17.24 -6.08
CA MET A 551 12.19 16.70 -4.77
C MET A 551 12.54 15.22 -4.91
N VAL A 552 13.82 14.89 -4.84
CA VAL A 552 14.30 13.52 -5.07
C VAL A 552 14.24 12.75 -3.76
N LYS A 553 13.57 11.59 -3.79
CA LYS A 553 13.35 10.76 -2.60
C LYS A 553 14.69 10.16 -2.13
N VAL A 554 14.93 10.17 -0.83
CA VAL A 554 16.18 9.64 -0.24
C VAL A 554 16.34 8.15 -0.55
N LEU A 555 17.58 7.74 -0.83
CA LEU A 555 17.89 6.34 -1.16
C LEU A 555 17.76 5.39 0.03
N GLN A 556 17.44 4.12 -0.25
CA GLN A 556 17.58 3.05 0.74
C GLN A 556 19.08 2.78 1.01
N ILE A 557 19.60 3.32 2.10
CA ILE A 557 21.06 3.32 2.35
C ILE A 557 21.61 1.99 2.87
N VAL A 558 20.75 1.05 3.28
CA VAL A 558 21.18 -0.24 3.87
C VAL A 558 22.04 -1.08 2.91
N ASN A 559 21.85 -0.92 1.60
CA ASN A 559 22.59 -1.64 0.56
C ASN A 559 24.09 -1.27 0.54
N LEU A 560 24.50 -0.17 1.18
CA LEU A 560 25.91 0.19 1.41
C LEU A 560 26.68 -0.93 2.16
N ARG A 561 25.98 -1.74 2.96
CA ARG A 561 26.57 -2.89 3.67
C ARG A 561 27.19 -3.91 2.71
N GLU A 562 26.69 -4.05 1.49
CA GLU A 562 27.22 -4.99 0.50
C GLU A 562 28.64 -4.60 0.04
N LEU A 563 28.90 -3.31 -0.17
CA LEU A 563 30.23 -2.78 -0.49
C LEU A 563 31.20 -2.95 0.68
N TYR A 564 30.71 -2.80 1.92
CA TYR A 564 31.52 -2.91 3.12
C TYR A 564 31.90 -4.36 3.45
N LYS A 565 30.95 -5.28 3.36
CA LYS A 565 31.10 -6.68 3.79
C LYS A 565 31.86 -7.56 2.80
N ASP A 566 31.77 -7.32 1.49
CA ASP A 566 32.49 -8.14 0.53
C ASP A 566 34.00 -7.79 0.50
N SER A 567 34.82 -8.66 1.08
CA SER A 567 36.28 -8.49 1.15
C SER A 567 36.99 -8.60 -0.21
N ARG A 568 36.32 -9.14 -1.24
CA ARG A 568 36.86 -9.22 -2.61
C ARG A 568 36.81 -7.88 -3.33
N VAL A 569 35.95 -6.98 -2.84
CA VAL A 569 35.78 -5.63 -3.36
C VAL A 569 36.72 -4.66 -2.64
N SER A 570 37.50 -3.89 -3.42
CA SER A 570 38.51 -2.98 -2.88
C SER A 570 37.88 -1.62 -2.52
N CYS A 571 37.38 -1.51 -1.29
CA CYS A 571 36.82 -0.27 -0.73
C CYS A 571 37.55 0.16 0.55
N PRO A 572 37.71 1.48 0.81
CA PRO A 572 38.35 1.97 2.02
C PRO A 572 37.41 1.89 3.22
N ARG A 573 37.51 0.79 3.97
CA ARG A 573 36.56 0.45 5.05
C ARG A 573 36.54 1.47 6.18
N LEU A 574 37.68 2.08 6.52
CA LEU A 574 37.77 3.13 7.53
C LEU A 574 36.94 4.35 7.14
N ILE A 575 37.00 4.77 5.86
CA ILE A 575 36.25 5.92 5.36
C ILE A 575 34.76 5.60 5.39
N LEU A 576 34.34 4.49 4.78
CA LEU A 576 32.94 4.06 4.77
C LEU A 576 32.35 3.98 6.17
N ARG A 577 33.04 3.29 7.09
CA ARG A 577 32.60 3.12 8.49
C ARG A 577 32.44 4.46 9.18
N ASN A 578 33.40 5.37 9.05
CA ASN A 578 33.31 6.66 9.71
C ASN A 578 32.18 7.50 9.11
N LEU A 579 32.06 7.58 7.78
CA LEU A 579 31.02 8.36 7.11
C LEU A 579 29.62 7.87 7.51
N CYS A 580 29.38 6.56 7.55
CA CYS A 580 28.04 5.98 7.70
C CYS A 580 27.93 4.86 8.76
N ARG A 581 28.32 5.17 10.00
CA ARG A 581 28.40 4.17 11.08
C ARG A 581 27.06 3.52 11.44
N CYS A 582 25.96 4.28 11.43
CA CYS A 582 24.65 3.76 11.81
C CYS A 582 24.15 2.66 10.87
N VAL A 583 24.68 2.61 9.64
CA VAL A 583 24.36 1.62 8.63
C VAL A 583 25.30 0.41 8.69
N LEU A 584 26.58 0.65 8.97
CA LEU A 584 27.63 -0.36 8.80
C LEU A 584 28.00 -1.12 10.08
N LEU A 585 27.82 -0.51 11.26
CA LEU A 585 28.18 -1.14 12.54
C LEU A 585 27.18 -2.19 13.04
N PRO A 586 25.85 -1.98 12.95
CA PRO A 586 24.90 -2.97 13.49
C PRO A 586 25.09 -4.35 12.87
N ASP A 587 24.94 -5.40 13.67
CA ASP A 587 24.96 -6.79 13.21
C ASP A 587 23.75 -7.09 12.31
N ASP A 588 23.83 -8.15 11.49
CA ASP A 588 22.67 -8.59 10.72
C ASP A 588 21.55 -9.07 11.66
N ASN A 589 20.31 -8.72 11.35
CA ASN A 589 19.12 -9.00 12.17
C ASN A 589 19.16 -8.39 13.58
N SER A 590 19.95 -7.35 13.80
CA SER A 590 19.92 -6.56 15.02
C SER A 590 18.71 -5.61 15.04
N THR A 591 18.22 -5.30 16.23
CA THR A 591 17.12 -4.34 16.44
C THR A 591 17.46 -2.94 15.92
N GLU A 592 18.74 -2.58 15.97
CA GLU A 592 19.31 -1.33 15.50
C GLU A 592 19.22 -1.23 13.97
N LEU A 593 19.52 -2.34 13.26
CA LEU A 593 19.40 -2.40 11.80
C LEU A 593 17.93 -2.34 11.36
N GLU A 594 17.04 -3.07 12.03
CA GLU A 594 15.59 -2.99 11.77
C GLU A 594 15.05 -1.57 12.01
N SER A 595 15.49 -0.91 13.08
CA SER A 595 15.12 0.48 13.37
C SER A 595 15.61 1.44 12.29
N LEU A 596 16.83 1.27 11.75
CA LEU A 596 17.33 2.09 10.65
C LEU A 596 16.47 1.90 9.38
N ILE A 597 16.11 0.66 9.04
CA ILE A 597 15.29 0.35 7.87
C ILE A 597 13.91 1.03 8.00
N ASP A 598 13.29 0.94 9.19
CA ASP A 598 12.02 1.60 9.48
C ASP A 598 12.12 3.14 9.39
N ILE A 599 13.20 3.74 9.91
CA ILE A 599 13.43 5.19 9.84
C ILE A 599 13.66 5.67 8.40
N ASN A 600 14.44 4.94 7.60
CA ASN A 600 14.62 5.24 6.17
C ASN A 600 13.26 5.21 5.43
N LYS A 601 12.43 4.19 5.69
CA LYS A 601 11.07 4.10 5.14
C LYS A 601 10.19 5.28 5.59
N LYS A 602 10.26 5.68 6.86
CA LYS A 602 9.52 6.85 7.37
C LYS A 602 9.96 8.16 6.74
N TYR A 603 11.25 8.36 6.49
CA TYR A 603 11.75 9.52 5.74
C TYR A 603 11.12 9.58 4.35
N GLN A 604 11.15 8.44 3.66
CA GLN A 604 10.57 8.25 2.33
C GLN A 604 9.06 8.54 2.31
N GLU A 605 8.29 7.93 3.22
CA GLU A 605 6.82 8.07 3.33
C GLU A 605 6.40 9.49 3.72
N ARG A 606 7.07 10.13 4.68
CA ARG A 606 6.70 11.47 5.12
C ARG A 606 7.09 12.57 4.15
N THR A 607 8.21 12.40 3.44
CA THR A 607 8.55 13.27 2.31
C THR A 607 7.46 13.17 1.23
N HIS A 608 7.02 11.95 0.93
CA HIS A 608 5.93 11.70 -0.02
C HIS A 608 4.63 12.40 0.42
N GLN A 609 4.19 12.19 1.66
CA GLN A 609 3.00 12.84 2.24
C GLN A 609 3.09 14.37 2.23
N LEU A 610 4.27 14.92 2.52
CA LEU A 610 4.51 16.37 2.48
C LEU A 610 4.27 16.92 1.07
N ILE A 611 4.83 16.28 0.04
CA ILE A 611 4.70 16.75 -1.34
C ILE A 611 3.26 16.54 -1.86
N GLU A 612 2.66 15.38 -1.61
CA GLU A 612 1.30 15.05 -2.07
C GLU A 612 0.18 15.79 -1.33
N SER A 613 0.49 16.52 -0.26
CA SER A 613 -0.50 17.34 0.46
C SER A 613 -1.15 18.45 -0.38
N GLY A 614 -0.66 18.70 -1.60
CA GLY A 614 -1.10 19.80 -2.49
C GLY A 614 -0.64 21.18 -2.02
N ARG A 615 0.12 21.28 -0.93
CA ARG A 615 0.62 22.53 -0.33
C ARG A 615 1.36 23.43 -1.32
N TYR A 616 2.08 22.84 -2.26
CA TYR A 616 2.93 23.57 -3.21
C TYR A 616 2.27 23.77 -4.58
N ASP A 617 1.06 23.27 -4.79
CA ASP A 617 0.28 23.43 -6.03
C ASP A 617 -0.79 24.53 -5.91
N THR A 618 -0.63 25.44 -4.93
CA THR A 618 -1.56 26.55 -4.68
C THR A 618 -1.43 27.71 -5.66
N ARG A 619 -0.37 27.71 -6.50
CA ARG A 619 -0.13 28.69 -7.55
C ARG A 619 0.04 28.00 -8.89
N GLU A 620 -0.39 28.63 -9.97
CA GLU A 620 -0.20 28.09 -11.32
C GLU A 620 1.26 28.14 -11.77
N ASP A 621 2.10 29.00 -11.18
CA ASP A 621 3.49 29.19 -11.59
C ASP A 621 4.50 28.40 -10.75
N PHE A 622 4.05 27.55 -9.83
CA PHE A 622 4.94 26.80 -8.96
C PHE A 622 4.39 25.40 -8.67
N THR A 623 5.29 24.41 -8.64
CA THR A 623 4.97 23.06 -8.18
C THR A 623 6.23 22.38 -7.62
N VAL A 624 6.03 21.45 -6.70
CA VAL A 624 7.07 20.50 -6.26
C VAL A 624 6.62 19.12 -6.67
N VAL A 625 7.48 18.40 -7.40
CA VAL A 625 7.19 17.04 -7.86
C VAL A 625 8.16 16.07 -7.22
N LEU A 626 7.63 15.04 -6.56
CA LEU A 626 8.44 13.96 -6.00
C LEU A 626 9.03 13.09 -7.12
N GLN A 627 10.33 12.83 -7.05
CA GLN A 627 11.05 11.96 -7.98
C GLN A 627 11.57 10.71 -7.23
N PRO A 628 10.81 9.60 -7.21
CA PRO A 628 11.14 8.42 -6.42
C PRO A 628 12.13 7.45 -7.06
N PHE A 629 12.78 7.79 -8.18
CA PHE A 629 13.68 6.86 -8.89
C PHE A 629 14.87 6.33 -8.05
N PHE A 630 15.21 6.99 -6.93
CA PHE A 630 16.20 6.52 -5.94
C PHE A 630 15.62 5.74 -4.76
N GLU A 631 14.30 5.56 -4.67
CA GLU A 631 13.64 4.90 -3.53
C GLU A 631 14.20 3.51 -3.26
N LYS A 632 14.32 2.69 -4.31
CA LYS A 632 14.98 1.38 -4.29
C LYS A 632 16.07 1.32 -5.36
N VAL A 633 17.33 1.26 -4.93
CA VAL A 633 18.48 1.13 -5.82
C VAL A 633 19.36 0.00 -5.32
N ASP A 634 19.52 -1.02 -6.16
CA ASP A 634 20.42 -2.13 -5.88
C ASP A 634 21.87 -1.72 -6.19
N ILE A 635 22.84 -2.29 -5.46
CA ILE A 635 24.26 -2.07 -5.76
C ILE A 635 24.59 -2.75 -7.09
N PRO A 636 25.06 -2.01 -8.12
CA PRO A 636 25.38 -2.62 -9.40
C PRO A 636 26.40 -3.73 -9.27
N LYS A 637 26.19 -4.86 -9.96
CA LYS A 637 27.10 -6.00 -9.96
C LYS A 637 27.91 -6.11 -11.25
N THR A 638 29.12 -6.64 -11.12
CA THR A 638 29.91 -7.13 -12.24
C THR A 638 29.35 -8.46 -12.75
N SER A 639 29.84 -8.95 -13.90
CA SER A 639 29.50 -10.28 -14.41
C SER A 639 29.82 -11.45 -13.45
N GLU A 640 30.68 -11.21 -12.45
CA GLU A 640 31.04 -12.18 -11.40
C GLU A 640 30.09 -12.11 -10.18
N GLY A 641 29.10 -11.22 -10.19
CA GLY A 641 28.17 -11.00 -9.08
C GLY A 641 28.73 -10.16 -7.93
N LEU A 642 29.90 -9.52 -8.12
CA LEU A 642 30.51 -8.63 -7.13
C LEU A 642 30.01 -7.20 -7.30
N PRO A 643 29.88 -6.39 -6.22
CA PRO A 643 29.70 -4.95 -6.34
C PRO A 643 30.67 -4.30 -7.34
N ASP A 644 30.13 -3.55 -8.30
CA ASP A 644 30.88 -2.85 -9.34
C ASP A 644 31.43 -1.51 -8.83
N ASN A 645 32.67 -1.55 -8.36
CA ASN A 645 33.38 -0.36 -7.87
C ASN A 645 33.56 0.74 -8.93
N THR A 646 33.38 0.49 -10.22
CA THR A 646 33.43 1.55 -11.25
C THR A 646 32.23 2.51 -11.15
N SER A 647 31.17 2.09 -10.45
CA SER A 647 29.96 2.90 -10.19
C SER A 647 30.16 3.90 -9.04
N PHE A 648 31.26 3.83 -8.29
CA PHE A 648 31.51 4.68 -7.13
C PHE A 648 32.83 5.46 -7.29
N ALA A 649 32.92 6.59 -6.62
CA ALA A 649 34.19 7.29 -6.40
C ALA A 649 35.14 6.41 -5.56
N PRO A 650 36.44 6.75 -5.46
CA PRO A 650 37.43 5.92 -4.77
C PRO A 650 37.13 5.59 -3.29
N ASP A 651 36.21 6.32 -2.65
CA ASP A 651 35.76 6.05 -1.29
C ASP A 651 34.65 4.99 -1.18
N CYS A 652 34.14 4.49 -2.32
CA CYS A 652 32.98 3.60 -2.42
C CYS A 652 31.70 4.16 -1.78
N PHE A 653 31.62 5.47 -1.57
CA PHE A 653 30.47 6.14 -0.95
C PHE A 653 29.82 7.10 -1.93
N HIS A 654 30.62 8.00 -2.52
CA HIS A 654 30.11 8.94 -3.53
C HIS A 654 30.00 8.28 -4.90
N PHE A 655 29.17 8.86 -5.78
CA PHE A 655 28.98 8.36 -7.14
C PHE A 655 30.18 8.70 -8.04
N SER A 656 30.55 7.77 -8.93
CA SER A 656 31.46 8.08 -10.03
C SER A 656 30.73 8.81 -11.16
N SER A 657 31.46 9.34 -12.14
CA SER A 657 30.89 9.91 -13.37
C SER A 657 29.89 8.99 -14.07
N LYS A 658 30.05 7.66 -13.97
CA LYS A 658 29.15 6.64 -14.52
C LYS A 658 27.78 6.67 -13.82
N THR A 659 27.76 6.59 -12.49
CA THR A 659 26.50 6.63 -11.74
C THR A 659 25.84 8.01 -11.79
N HIS A 660 26.62 9.09 -11.86
CA HIS A 660 26.10 10.42 -12.14
C HIS A 660 25.33 10.48 -13.47
N ALA A 661 25.87 9.89 -14.54
CA ALA A 661 25.19 9.81 -15.83
C ALA A 661 23.88 9.02 -15.76
N ARG A 662 23.89 7.85 -15.11
CA ARG A 662 22.71 7.00 -14.94
C ARG A 662 21.64 7.66 -14.06
N ALA A 663 22.04 8.35 -12.99
CA ALA A 663 21.14 9.12 -12.15
C ALA A 663 20.48 10.29 -12.91
N ALA A 664 21.23 10.94 -13.81
CA ALA A 664 20.67 12.00 -14.66
C ALA A 664 19.64 11.45 -15.65
N SER A 665 19.93 10.32 -16.30
CA SER A 665 18.96 9.65 -17.18
C SER A 665 17.71 9.18 -16.41
N ALA A 666 17.90 8.65 -15.21
CA ALA A 666 16.81 8.21 -14.35
C ALA A 666 15.92 9.38 -13.91
N LEU A 667 16.52 10.50 -13.46
CA LEU A 667 15.78 11.72 -13.14
C LEU A 667 15.01 12.23 -14.36
N TRP A 668 15.67 12.30 -15.52
CA TRP A 668 15.02 12.73 -16.76
C TRP A 668 13.80 11.88 -17.10
N LYS A 669 13.96 10.55 -17.06
CA LYS A 669 12.85 9.61 -17.26
C LYS A 669 11.72 9.88 -16.26
N ASN A 670 12.05 10.03 -14.98
CA ASN A 670 11.09 10.25 -13.90
C ASN A 670 10.34 11.58 -14.04
N MET A 671 10.98 12.64 -14.51
CA MET A 671 10.31 13.92 -14.79
C MET A 671 9.25 13.83 -15.89
N LEU A 672 9.40 12.91 -16.83
CA LEU A 672 8.44 12.71 -17.92
C LEU A 672 7.36 11.67 -17.59
N GLU A 673 7.66 10.71 -16.71
CA GLU A 673 6.68 9.73 -16.24
C GLU A 673 5.52 10.42 -15.45
N PRO A 674 4.25 10.06 -15.73
CA PRO A 674 3.11 10.59 -15.00
C PRO A 674 3.25 10.40 -13.49
N VAL A 675 2.77 11.37 -12.72
CA VAL A 675 2.69 11.24 -11.26
C VAL A 675 1.76 10.07 -10.90
N GLY A 676 2.21 9.20 -9.99
CA GLY A 676 1.58 7.90 -9.68
C GLY A 676 2.21 6.70 -10.41
N GLN A 677 2.77 6.91 -11.61
CA GLN A 677 3.40 5.86 -12.43
C GLN A 677 4.93 6.03 -12.55
N LYS A 678 5.51 6.89 -11.71
CA LYS A 678 6.94 7.14 -11.67
C LYS A 678 7.70 5.89 -11.24
N THR A 679 8.78 5.55 -11.95
CA THR A 679 9.69 4.46 -11.60
C THR A 679 10.24 4.68 -10.19
N THR A 680 10.08 3.71 -9.30
CA THR A 680 10.57 3.72 -7.90
C THR A 680 11.80 2.83 -7.70
N GLN A 681 12.05 1.89 -8.62
CA GLN A 681 13.18 0.98 -8.59
C GLN A 681 14.01 1.08 -9.87
N ASN A 682 15.32 1.28 -9.74
CA ASN A 682 16.25 1.31 -10.87
C ASN A 682 17.42 0.33 -10.65
N ASN A 683 17.79 -0.36 -11.73
CA ASN A 683 19.03 -1.12 -11.80
C ASN A 683 20.09 -0.30 -12.56
N PHE A 684 21.05 0.26 -11.83
CA PHE A 684 22.19 0.98 -12.41
C PHE A 684 23.32 0.05 -12.86
N GLU A 685 23.09 -1.23 -13.14
CA GLU A 685 24.02 -2.10 -13.90
C GLU A 685 23.96 -1.78 -15.39
N ASN A 686 22.77 -1.49 -15.90
CA ASN A 686 22.51 -1.19 -17.30
C ASN A 686 22.40 0.32 -17.53
N SER A 687 22.66 0.75 -18.77
CA SER A 687 22.37 2.13 -19.19
C SER A 687 20.86 2.38 -19.17
N ILE A 688 20.45 3.58 -18.75
CA ILE A 688 19.05 4.03 -18.80
C ILE A 688 18.89 4.91 -20.03
N ASP A 689 18.05 4.46 -20.96
CA ASP A 689 17.79 5.18 -22.22
C ASP A 689 17.05 6.50 -21.96
N ILE A 690 17.46 7.53 -22.71
CA ILE A 690 16.78 8.83 -22.69
C ILE A 690 15.49 8.73 -23.49
N ILE A 691 14.36 8.82 -22.78
CA ILE A 691 13.02 8.92 -23.40
C ILE A 691 12.75 10.35 -23.89
N CYS A 692 11.94 10.50 -24.93
CA CYS A 692 11.59 11.80 -25.48
C CYS A 692 10.17 12.21 -25.09
N PRO A 693 9.93 13.50 -24.76
CA PRO A 693 8.57 14.04 -24.76
C PRO A 693 7.95 13.82 -26.14
N ASN A 694 6.66 13.48 -26.17
CA ASN A 694 5.94 13.26 -27.41
C ASN A 694 4.91 14.39 -27.60
N GLN A 695 4.31 14.49 -28.78
CA GLN A 695 3.34 15.55 -29.09
C GLN A 695 2.11 15.54 -28.16
N ALA A 696 1.80 14.41 -27.54
CA ALA A 696 0.65 14.29 -26.68
C ALA A 696 0.94 14.80 -25.25
N PHE A 697 2.10 14.41 -24.71
CA PHE A 697 2.67 14.94 -23.47
C PHE A 697 4.02 15.61 -23.72
N PRO A 698 4.01 16.84 -24.24
CA PRO A 698 5.25 17.60 -24.42
C PRO A 698 5.74 18.22 -23.11
N TYR A 699 4.96 18.11 -22.02
CA TYR A 699 5.19 18.80 -20.75
C TYR A 699 5.90 17.91 -19.71
N LEU A 700 6.59 18.53 -18.75
CA LEU A 700 7.05 17.83 -17.55
C LEU A 700 5.86 17.39 -16.69
N SER A 701 5.89 16.17 -16.16
CA SER A 701 4.79 15.61 -15.37
C SER A 701 4.75 16.20 -13.94
N THR A 702 3.57 16.67 -13.53
CA THR A 702 3.21 17.33 -12.27
C THR A 702 1.89 16.75 -11.75
N TYR A 703 1.53 17.05 -10.50
CA TYR A 703 0.25 16.63 -9.93
C TYR A 703 -0.95 17.15 -10.74
N LYS A 704 -0.83 18.33 -11.39
CA LYS A 704 -1.90 18.90 -12.21
C LYS A 704 -1.82 18.73 -13.73
N ASN A 705 -0.82 18.02 -14.23
CA ASN A 705 -0.73 17.70 -15.66
C ASN A 705 -0.19 16.30 -15.93
N GLY A 706 -0.13 15.46 -14.91
CA GLY A 706 0.00 14.04 -15.14
C GLY A 706 -1.21 13.58 -15.95
N ILE A 707 -1.68 12.41 -15.64
CA ILE A 707 -3.02 12.03 -16.04
C ILE A 707 -4.06 12.80 -15.17
N GLU A 708 -3.90 14.13 -15.03
CA GLU A 708 -5.02 15.06 -14.98
C GLU A 708 -5.61 15.26 -16.40
N GLY A 709 -4.85 14.89 -17.44
CA GLY A 709 -5.48 14.42 -18.66
C GLY A 709 -6.18 13.09 -18.40
N HIS A 710 -7.22 12.78 -19.14
CA HIS A 710 -7.91 11.51 -19.01
C HIS A 710 -7.12 10.31 -19.54
N GLY A 711 -5.85 10.48 -19.90
CA GLY A 711 -5.05 9.51 -20.62
C GLY A 711 -4.32 8.46 -19.79
N THR A 712 -3.50 7.65 -20.42
CA THR A 712 -2.80 6.51 -19.81
C THR A 712 -1.50 6.26 -20.57
N TRP A 713 -0.54 5.59 -19.97
CA TRP A 713 0.67 5.14 -20.64
C TRP A 713 0.60 3.62 -20.94
N LEU A 714 1.10 3.20 -22.10
CA LEU A 714 1.15 1.79 -22.50
C LEU A 714 2.60 1.35 -22.75
N THR A 715 3.11 0.42 -21.94
CA THR A 715 4.52 -0.03 -21.97
C THR A 715 4.79 -1.22 -22.90
N CYS A 716 3.83 -1.64 -23.72
CA CYS A 716 3.93 -2.86 -24.52
C CYS A 716 5.06 -2.79 -25.53
N ARG A 717 6.00 -3.73 -25.45
CA ARG A 717 7.10 -3.89 -26.41
C ARG A 717 6.62 -4.53 -27.71
N GLU A 718 5.79 -5.56 -27.59
CA GLU A 718 5.20 -6.25 -28.73
C GLU A 718 3.91 -5.55 -29.16
N ARG A 719 3.92 -5.02 -30.37
CA ARG A 719 2.78 -4.27 -30.95
C ARG A 719 2.49 -4.68 -32.39
N THR A 720 3.14 -5.74 -32.89
CA THR A 720 3.03 -6.10 -34.30
C THR A 720 1.70 -6.80 -34.61
N PRO A 721 1.12 -6.55 -35.81
CA PRO A 721 0.01 -7.34 -36.30
C PRO A 721 0.43 -8.80 -36.55
N SER A 722 -0.55 -9.68 -36.72
CA SER A 722 -0.32 -11.04 -37.17
C SER A 722 0.37 -11.04 -38.54
N ALA A 723 1.26 -12.01 -38.79
CA ALA A 723 2.03 -12.11 -40.03
C ALA A 723 1.15 -12.17 -41.31
N SER A 724 -0.06 -12.69 -41.15
CA SER A 724 -1.15 -12.61 -42.12
C SER A 724 -2.43 -12.25 -41.37
N PRO A 725 -3.41 -11.55 -42.00
CA PRO A 725 -4.69 -11.27 -41.35
C PRO A 725 -5.29 -12.56 -40.78
N PRO A 726 -5.61 -12.63 -39.47
CA PRO A 726 -6.08 -13.88 -38.88
C PRO A 726 -7.39 -14.30 -39.53
N THR A 727 -7.61 -15.59 -39.69
CA THR A 727 -8.87 -16.16 -40.20
C THR A 727 -9.88 -16.46 -39.09
N SER A 728 -9.40 -16.49 -37.84
CA SER A 728 -10.18 -16.79 -36.65
C SER A 728 -10.12 -15.62 -35.65
N VAL A 729 -11.25 -15.29 -35.03
CA VAL A 729 -11.38 -14.27 -33.98
C VAL A 729 -10.60 -14.67 -32.73
N HIS A 730 -10.41 -15.97 -32.52
CA HIS A 730 -9.66 -16.56 -31.42
C HIS A 730 -8.14 -16.34 -31.54
N ALA A 731 -7.67 -15.95 -32.74
CA ALA A 731 -6.29 -15.59 -33.03
C ALA A 731 -6.11 -14.08 -33.29
N LEU A 732 -7.10 -13.25 -32.90
CA LEU A 732 -7.09 -11.81 -33.15
C LEU A 732 -6.15 -11.08 -32.18
N ARG A 733 -5.12 -10.41 -32.70
CA ARG A 733 -4.25 -9.52 -31.91
C ARG A 733 -4.82 -8.09 -31.91
N PRO A 734 -4.49 -7.25 -30.91
CA PRO A 734 -4.90 -5.85 -30.91
C PRO A 734 -4.49 -5.07 -32.18
N ALA A 735 -3.32 -5.36 -32.74
CA ALA A 735 -2.82 -4.72 -33.97
C ALA A 735 -3.55 -5.16 -35.25
N ASP A 736 -4.29 -6.29 -35.22
CA ASP A 736 -5.08 -6.77 -36.36
C ASP A 736 -6.42 -6.02 -36.48
N VAL A 737 -6.88 -5.37 -35.40
CA VAL A 737 -8.14 -4.63 -35.37
C VAL A 737 -8.02 -3.40 -36.25
N ARG A 738 -8.92 -3.26 -37.23
CA ARG A 738 -8.92 -2.17 -38.22
C ARG A 738 -10.02 -1.15 -37.97
N VAL A 739 -11.13 -1.58 -37.38
CA VAL A 739 -12.33 -0.76 -37.17
C VAL A 739 -12.81 -0.89 -35.73
N VAL A 740 -13.17 0.24 -35.13
CA VAL A 740 -13.90 0.29 -33.86
C VAL A 740 -15.28 0.89 -34.08
N ALA A 741 -16.27 0.34 -33.40
CA ALA A 741 -17.64 0.84 -33.40
C ALA A 741 -18.27 0.69 -32.02
N ALA A 742 -19.33 1.45 -31.77
CA ALA A 742 -20.09 1.31 -30.52
C ALA A 742 -21.58 1.54 -30.70
N LEU A 743 -22.35 0.83 -29.88
CA LEU A 743 -23.80 0.85 -29.79
C LEU A 743 -24.20 1.01 -28.34
N GLY A 744 -25.27 1.74 -28.06
CA GLY A 744 -25.74 1.90 -26.70
C GLY A 744 -26.50 3.17 -26.40
N ASP A 745 -26.35 3.63 -25.16
CA ASP A 745 -27.10 4.74 -24.57
C ASP A 745 -26.28 6.02 -24.36
N SER A 746 -26.73 6.88 -23.45
CA SER A 746 -26.12 8.15 -23.05
C SER A 746 -24.64 8.03 -22.68
N LEU A 747 -24.24 6.93 -22.03
CA LEU A 747 -22.87 6.71 -21.57
C LEU A 747 -21.97 6.44 -22.78
N THR A 748 -22.38 5.53 -23.67
CA THR A 748 -21.64 5.27 -24.92
C THR A 748 -21.63 6.48 -25.85
N ALA A 749 -22.68 7.30 -25.84
CA ALA A 749 -22.75 8.55 -26.59
C ALA A 749 -21.86 9.68 -26.04
N GLY A 750 -21.41 9.54 -24.78
CA GLY A 750 -20.59 10.52 -24.09
C GLY A 750 -21.34 11.77 -23.65
N SER A 751 -22.55 11.60 -23.12
CA SER A 751 -23.36 12.71 -22.60
C SER A 751 -22.71 13.31 -21.35
N GLY A 752 -22.40 14.60 -21.38
CA GLY A 752 -21.90 15.34 -20.23
C GLY A 752 -20.47 15.02 -19.79
N ILE A 753 -19.72 14.20 -20.54
CA ILE A 753 -18.37 13.77 -20.16
C ILE A 753 -17.44 14.96 -19.85
N GLY A 754 -17.42 15.95 -20.75
CA GLY A 754 -16.56 17.14 -20.65
C GLY A 754 -17.17 18.30 -19.86
N SER A 755 -18.33 18.10 -19.23
CA SER A 755 -19.05 19.17 -18.54
C SER A 755 -18.32 19.61 -17.28
N LYS A 756 -18.20 20.94 -17.11
CA LYS A 756 -17.56 21.52 -15.93
C LYS A 756 -18.44 21.35 -14.70
N PRO A 757 -17.87 21.22 -13.49
CA PRO A 757 -18.64 21.20 -12.25
C PRO A 757 -19.63 22.38 -12.18
N GLY A 758 -20.90 22.08 -11.93
CA GLY A 758 -21.99 23.08 -11.85
C GLY A 758 -22.62 23.48 -13.20
N ASP A 759 -22.07 23.07 -14.33
CA ASP A 759 -22.63 23.35 -15.67
C ASP A 759 -23.67 22.28 -16.08
N LEU A 760 -24.82 22.29 -15.40
CA LEU A 760 -25.89 21.33 -15.67
C LEU A 760 -26.45 21.43 -17.10
N ALA A 761 -26.32 22.58 -17.75
CA ALA A 761 -26.80 22.79 -19.12
C ALA A 761 -25.94 22.06 -20.16
N ASP A 762 -24.67 21.79 -19.86
CA ASP A 762 -23.75 21.10 -20.77
C ASP A 762 -23.85 19.57 -20.69
N VAL A 763 -24.59 19.02 -19.72
CA VAL A 763 -24.80 17.56 -19.57
C VAL A 763 -25.44 16.93 -20.81
N ILE A 764 -26.26 17.69 -21.55
CA ILE A 764 -26.87 17.22 -22.81
C ILE A 764 -25.91 17.20 -24.00
N THR A 765 -24.71 17.79 -23.85
CA THR A 765 -23.67 17.79 -24.89
C THR A 765 -23.06 16.39 -24.99
N GLN A 766 -23.05 15.84 -26.21
CA GLN A 766 -22.53 14.51 -26.50
C GLN A 766 -21.07 14.62 -26.94
N TYR A 767 -20.15 14.45 -25.98
CA TYR A 767 -18.70 14.45 -26.17
C TYR A 767 -18.23 13.10 -26.75
N ARG A 768 -18.64 12.84 -27.99
CA ARG A 768 -18.39 11.58 -28.71
C ARG A 768 -16.91 11.19 -28.72
N GLY A 769 -16.02 12.16 -28.91
CA GLY A 769 -14.57 11.95 -28.94
C GLY A 769 -13.94 11.54 -27.61
N LEU A 770 -14.65 11.69 -26.49
CA LEU A 770 -14.20 11.32 -25.14
C LEU A 770 -14.85 10.03 -24.61
N SER A 771 -15.74 9.40 -25.39
CA SER A 771 -16.42 8.17 -24.99
C SER A 771 -15.43 7.01 -24.77
N TYR A 772 -15.53 6.34 -23.61
CA TYR A 772 -14.58 5.29 -23.20
C TYR A 772 -14.41 4.16 -24.23
N SER A 773 -15.47 3.80 -24.96
CA SER A 773 -15.48 2.65 -25.87
C SER A 773 -15.22 3.00 -27.33
N SER A 774 -15.37 4.28 -27.72
CA SER A 774 -15.34 4.68 -29.14
C SER A 774 -14.82 6.09 -29.43
N GLY A 775 -14.47 6.88 -28.41
CA GLY A 775 -13.87 8.20 -28.60
C GLY A 775 -12.41 8.11 -29.04
N GLY A 776 -11.97 8.99 -29.93
CA GLY A 776 -10.59 9.05 -30.42
C GLY A 776 -9.99 10.46 -30.37
N ASP A 777 -10.54 11.34 -29.52
CA ASP A 777 -9.94 12.66 -29.30
C ASP A 777 -8.56 12.51 -28.66
N GLY A 778 -7.61 13.31 -29.14
CA GLY A 778 -6.22 13.26 -28.69
C GLY A 778 -5.53 11.93 -29.01
N SER A 779 -4.70 11.49 -28.07
CA SER A 779 -4.03 10.19 -28.10
C SER A 779 -4.21 9.51 -26.74
N LEU A 780 -3.73 8.28 -26.59
CA LEU A 780 -3.83 7.52 -25.34
C LEU A 780 -3.26 8.30 -24.16
N MET A 781 -2.18 9.02 -24.42
CA MET A 781 -1.55 9.94 -23.48
C MET A 781 -2.54 10.97 -22.92
N ASN A 782 -3.45 11.55 -23.72
CA ASN A 782 -4.27 12.66 -23.24
C ASN A 782 -5.69 12.23 -22.85
N VAL A 783 -6.22 11.20 -23.50
CA VAL A 783 -7.58 10.70 -23.31
C VAL A 783 -7.56 9.17 -23.40
N THR A 784 -7.90 8.50 -22.30
CA THR A 784 -7.98 7.03 -22.26
C THR A 784 -9.33 6.60 -22.79
N THR A 785 -9.30 6.07 -23.99
CA THR A 785 -10.43 5.43 -24.64
C THR A 785 -9.92 4.17 -25.33
N LEU A 786 -10.80 3.19 -25.55
CA LEU A 786 -10.45 1.95 -26.24
C LEU A 786 -9.81 2.22 -27.62
N PRO A 787 -10.32 3.14 -28.47
CA PRO A 787 -9.65 3.47 -29.73
C PRO A 787 -8.26 4.04 -29.56
N ASN A 788 -8.03 4.89 -28.56
CA ASN A 788 -6.70 5.45 -28.32
C ASN A 788 -5.72 4.37 -27.83
N ILE A 789 -6.19 3.38 -27.05
CA ILE A 789 -5.39 2.19 -26.71
C ILE A 789 -5.06 1.38 -27.97
N LEU A 790 -6.06 1.06 -28.80
CA LEU A 790 -5.87 0.26 -30.01
C LEU A 790 -4.99 0.96 -31.06
N ARG A 791 -5.02 2.30 -31.14
CA ARG A 791 -4.15 3.09 -32.03
C ARG A 791 -2.66 2.96 -31.70
N GLU A 792 -2.30 2.60 -30.48
CA GLU A 792 -0.92 2.27 -30.11
C GLU A 792 -0.42 0.98 -30.79
N PHE A 793 -1.34 0.08 -31.15
CA PHE A 793 -1.07 -1.18 -31.85
C PHE A 793 -1.29 -1.08 -33.36
N ASN A 794 -2.32 -0.35 -33.79
CA ASN A 794 -2.63 -0.10 -35.20
C ASN A 794 -2.96 1.37 -35.46
N SER A 795 -1.96 2.13 -35.92
CA SER A 795 -2.12 3.56 -36.22
C SER A 795 -3.12 3.87 -37.33
N ASN A 796 -3.48 2.89 -38.16
CA ASN A 796 -4.43 3.08 -39.23
C ASN A 796 -5.90 2.96 -38.77
N LEU A 797 -6.19 2.56 -37.52
CA LEU A 797 -7.54 2.31 -36.99
C LEU A 797 -8.57 3.35 -37.49
N THR A 798 -9.78 2.90 -37.85
CA THR A 798 -10.88 3.77 -38.29
C THR A 798 -12.15 3.52 -37.48
N GLY A 799 -13.16 4.38 -37.65
CA GLY A 799 -14.49 4.22 -37.05
C GLY A 799 -14.70 4.91 -35.70
N TYR A 800 -13.64 5.31 -35.00
CA TYR A 800 -13.73 6.07 -33.76
C TYR A 800 -14.33 7.46 -33.98
N ALA A 801 -15.02 7.96 -32.96
CA ALA A 801 -15.64 9.27 -32.96
C ALA A 801 -14.69 10.36 -32.46
N VAL A 802 -14.93 11.61 -32.84
CA VAL A 802 -14.13 12.79 -32.45
C VAL A 802 -15.05 13.96 -32.12
N GLY A 803 -14.63 14.86 -31.23
CA GLY A 803 -15.38 16.06 -30.87
C GLY A 803 -16.78 15.78 -30.33
N THR A 804 -17.73 16.67 -30.64
CA THR A 804 -19.11 16.61 -30.15
C THR A 804 -20.11 16.40 -31.28
N GLY A 805 -21.27 15.80 -30.98
CA GLY A 805 -22.40 15.71 -31.93
C GLY A 805 -23.34 14.52 -31.66
N ASP A 806 -24.50 14.54 -32.31
CA ASP A 806 -25.42 13.38 -32.30
C ASP A 806 -24.94 12.23 -33.20
N ALA A 807 -25.65 11.10 -33.17
CA ALA A 807 -25.28 9.89 -33.92
C ALA A 807 -25.29 10.05 -35.45
N SER A 808 -25.97 11.08 -35.98
CA SER A 808 -26.03 11.40 -37.41
C SER A 808 -24.87 12.28 -37.87
N ASN A 809 -24.24 13.01 -36.94
CA ASN A 809 -23.11 13.88 -37.21
C ASN A 809 -21.90 13.09 -37.74
N THR A 810 -21.12 13.69 -38.64
CA THR A 810 -19.88 13.12 -39.17
C THR A 810 -18.86 12.81 -38.06
N ASN A 811 -18.87 13.60 -37.00
CA ASN A 811 -18.04 13.43 -35.81
C ASN A 811 -18.29 12.12 -35.06
N ALA A 812 -19.51 11.57 -35.13
CA ALA A 812 -19.86 10.32 -34.46
C ALA A 812 -19.26 9.08 -35.14
N PHE A 813 -18.90 9.16 -36.42
CA PHE A 813 -18.42 8.03 -37.23
C PHE A 813 -19.26 6.74 -37.00
N LEU A 814 -18.70 5.72 -36.34
CA LEU A 814 -19.36 4.45 -36.04
C LEU A 814 -19.82 4.31 -34.57
N ASN A 815 -19.77 5.37 -33.77
CA ASN A 815 -20.51 5.44 -32.52
C ASN A 815 -21.97 5.78 -32.83
N GLN A 816 -22.84 4.76 -32.81
CA GLN A 816 -24.28 4.90 -33.09
C GLN A 816 -25.14 4.87 -31.82
N ALA A 817 -24.53 5.06 -30.65
CA ALA A 817 -25.26 5.19 -29.40
C ALA A 817 -26.11 6.46 -29.37
N VAL A 818 -27.27 6.41 -28.72
CA VAL A 818 -28.22 7.53 -28.64
C VAL A 818 -28.54 7.81 -27.17
N PRO A 819 -28.43 9.06 -26.67
CA PRO A 819 -28.82 9.37 -25.31
C PRO A 819 -30.28 9.03 -25.03
N GLY A 820 -30.54 8.42 -23.87
CA GLY A 820 -31.87 7.94 -23.47
C GLY A 820 -32.31 6.63 -24.13
N ALA A 821 -31.48 6.03 -24.98
CA ALA A 821 -31.86 4.81 -25.70
C ALA A 821 -32.09 3.62 -24.78
N LYS A 822 -33.08 2.80 -25.17
CA LYS A 822 -33.49 1.55 -24.52
C LYS A 822 -33.10 0.34 -25.38
N ALA A 823 -33.20 -0.86 -24.84
CA ALA A 823 -32.84 -2.09 -25.57
C ALA A 823 -33.63 -2.26 -26.89
N GLU A 824 -34.90 -1.85 -26.95
CA GLU A 824 -35.74 -1.89 -28.16
C GLU A 824 -35.09 -1.17 -29.36
N GLU A 825 -34.46 -0.02 -29.11
CA GLU A 825 -33.88 0.84 -30.14
C GLU A 825 -32.54 0.31 -30.65
N LEU A 826 -31.91 -0.62 -29.93
CA LEU A 826 -30.60 -1.19 -30.28
C LEU A 826 -30.61 -1.83 -31.67
N MET A 827 -31.73 -2.46 -32.08
CA MET A 827 -31.88 -3.02 -33.42
C MET A 827 -31.71 -1.96 -34.52
N SER A 828 -32.25 -0.75 -34.31
CA SER A 828 -32.14 0.35 -35.27
C SER A 828 -30.72 0.90 -35.33
N GLN A 829 -30.03 0.97 -34.18
CA GLN A 829 -28.62 1.36 -34.11
C GLN A 829 -27.73 0.36 -34.85
N VAL A 830 -27.97 -0.96 -34.66
CA VAL A 830 -27.24 -2.03 -35.37
C VAL A 830 -27.41 -1.91 -36.88
N LYS A 831 -28.65 -1.75 -37.38
CA LYS A 831 -28.91 -1.61 -38.82
C LYS A 831 -28.21 -0.39 -39.41
N THR A 832 -28.26 0.73 -38.70
CA THR A 832 -27.59 1.97 -39.11
C THR A 832 -26.07 1.81 -39.10
N LEU A 833 -25.51 1.17 -38.07
CA LEU A 833 -24.08 0.88 -37.98
C LEU A 833 -23.61 -0.02 -39.12
N VAL A 834 -24.32 -1.11 -39.40
CA VAL A 834 -23.99 -2.03 -40.51
C VAL A 834 -24.01 -1.30 -41.84
N GLN A 835 -25.02 -0.46 -42.09
CA GLN A 835 -25.11 0.31 -43.32
C GLN A 835 -23.95 1.33 -43.43
N LYS A 836 -23.66 2.08 -42.37
CA LYS A 836 -22.52 3.02 -42.34
C LYS A 836 -21.17 2.32 -42.56
N MET A 837 -20.98 1.12 -42.01
CA MET A 837 -19.76 0.34 -42.25
C MET A 837 -19.63 -0.13 -43.70
N LYS A 838 -20.75 -0.43 -44.38
CA LYS A 838 -20.76 -0.81 -45.80
C LYS A 838 -20.53 0.38 -46.73
N ASP A 839 -21.02 1.56 -46.33
CA ASP A 839 -20.96 2.79 -47.14
C ASP A 839 -19.64 3.56 -46.95
N ASP A 840 -18.86 3.29 -45.91
CA ASP A 840 -17.57 3.95 -45.67
C ASP A 840 -16.45 3.35 -46.54
N PRO A 841 -15.91 4.10 -47.53
CA PRO A 841 -14.90 3.57 -48.46
C PRO A 841 -13.56 3.26 -47.79
N ARG A 842 -13.36 3.66 -46.53
CA ARG A 842 -12.15 3.38 -45.74
C ARG A 842 -12.20 2.00 -45.07
N ILE A 843 -13.34 1.32 -45.11
CA ILE A 843 -13.58 0.04 -44.44
C ILE A 843 -13.79 -1.03 -45.51
N ASN A 844 -12.94 -2.06 -45.51
CA ASN A 844 -13.23 -3.28 -46.22
C ASN A 844 -14.19 -4.14 -45.39
N PHE A 845 -15.50 -3.97 -45.64
CA PHE A 845 -16.55 -4.60 -44.85
C PHE A 845 -16.39 -6.12 -44.69
N HIS A 846 -15.79 -6.83 -45.65
CA HIS A 846 -15.62 -8.29 -45.57
C HIS A 846 -14.28 -8.76 -45.00
N GLU A 847 -13.22 -7.96 -45.08
CA GLU A 847 -11.85 -8.39 -44.73
C GLU A 847 -11.31 -7.74 -43.46
N ASP A 848 -11.75 -6.54 -43.11
CA ASP A 848 -11.25 -5.82 -41.93
C ASP A 848 -11.76 -6.47 -40.63
N TRP A 849 -10.95 -6.55 -39.59
CA TRP A 849 -11.40 -6.97 -38.26
C TRP A 849 -12.02 -5.80 -37.49
N LYS A 850 -13.19 -6.02 -36.90
CA LYS A 850 -13.96 -5.00 -36.16
C LYS A 850 -14.05 -5.36 -34.68
N VAL A 851 -13.89 -4.36 -33.82
CA VAL A 851 -14.27 -4.43 -32.41
C VAL A 851 -15.49 -3.56 -32.20
N ILE A 852 -16.59 -4.17 -31.75
CA ILE A 852 -17.87 -3.48 -31.53
C ILE A 852 -18.20 -3.54 -30.06
N THR A 853 -18.39 -2.40 -29.40
CA THR A 853 -18.78 -2.36 -27.99
C THR A 853 -20.28 -2.05 -27.86
N VAL A 854 -21.00 -2.86 -27.07
CA VAL A 854 -22.43 -2.74 -26.83
C VAL A 854 -22.66 -2.53 -25.33
N LEU A 855 -23.34 -1.45 -24.96
CA LEU A 855 -23.77 -1.18 -23.57
C LEU A 855 -25.18 -0.60 -23.59
N ILE A 856 -26.12 -1.25 -22.89
CA ILE A 856 -27.53 -0.87 -22.85
C ILE A 856 -28.21 -1.43 -21.59
N GLY A 857 -29.32 -0.83 -21.15
CA GLY A 857 -30.17 -1.35 -20.07
C GLY A 857 -30.49 -0.34 -18.96
N THR A 858 -29.64 0.66 -18.75
CA THR A 858 -29.85 1.66 -17.69
C THR A 858 -31.14 2.45 -17.89
N ASN A 859 -31.42 2.88 -19.13
CA ASN A 859 -32.63 3.67 -19.43
C ASN A 859 -33.92 2.83 -19.40
N ASP A 860 -33.83 1.53 -19.70
CA ASP A 860 -34.91 0.57 -19.51
C ASP A 860 -35.29 0.53 -18.02
N LEU A 861 -34.28 0.43 -17.12
CA LEU A 861 -34.48 0.49 -15.68
C LEU A 861 -34.93 1.88 -15.18
N CYS A 862 -34.52 2.98 -15.81
CA CYS A 862 -35.07 4.30 -15.48
C CYS A 862 -36.56 4.45 -15.79
N ASN A 863 -37.11 3.60 -16.68
CA ASN A 863 -38.50 3.61 -17.11
C ASN A 863 -39.29 2.36 -16.73
N HIS A 864 -38.69 1.39 -16.03
CA HIS A 864 -39.33 0.08 -15.77
C HIS A 864 -40.71 0.19 -15.11
N CYS A 865 -40.90 1.19 -14.23
CA CYS A 865 -42.15 1.43 -13.52
C CYS A 865 -43.25 2.07 -14.40
N THR A 866 -42.94 2.48 -15.64
CA THR A 866 -43.91 3.09 -16.57
C THR A 866 -44.66 2.05 -17.41
N ASP A 867 -43.98 0.97 -17.80
CA ASP A 867 -44.55 -0.16 -18.54
C ASP A 867 -43.76 -1.43 -18.19
N LEU A 868 -44.33 -2.24 -17.30
CA LEU A 868 -43.68 -3.44 -16.76
C LEU A 868 -43.53 -4.56 -17.79
N ASP A 869 -44.40 -4.59 -18.81
CA ASP A 869 -44.33 -5.58 -19.86
C ASP A 869 -43.24 -5.19 -20.86
N LEU A 870 -43.23 -3.94 -21.32
CA LEU A 870 -42.24 -3.43 -22.28
C LEU A 870 -40.81 -3.53 -21.74
N TYR A 871 -40.60 -3.22 -20.45
CA TYR A 871 -39.29 -3.26 -19.78
C TYR A 871 -39.07 -4.53 -18.95
N SER A 872 -39.75 -5.63 -19.27
CA SER A 872 -39.44 -6.93 -18.65
C SER A 872 -38.05 -7.41 -19.07
N SER A 873 -37.40 -8.21 -18.23
CA SER A 873 -36.12 -8.86 -18.57
C SER A 873 -36.23 -9.81 -19.77
N ALA A 874 -37.40 -10.41 -20.02
CA ALA A 874 -37.65 -11.22 -21.20
C ALA A 874 -37.65 -10.38 -22.48
N ASN A 875 -38.29 -9.21 -22.47
CA ASN A 875 -38.25 -8.29 -23.60
C ASN A 875 -36.85 -7.68 -23.78
N PHE A 876 -36.19 -7.29 -22.69
CA PHE A 876 -34.78 -6.88 -22.73
C PHE A 876 -33.88 -7.96 -23.36
N PHE A 877 -34.00 -9.22 -22.91
CA PHE A 877 -33.30 -10.37 -23.49
C PHE A 877 -33.60 -10.51 -24.99
N ASN A 878 -34.87 -10.43 -25.39
CA ASN A 878 -35.27 -10.56 -26.80
C ASN A 878 -34.74 -9.42 -27.67
N HIS A 879 -34.76 -8.18 -27.18
CA HIS A 879 -34.22 -7.03 -27.90
C HIS A 879 -32.70 -7.14 -28.08
N LEU A 880 -31.99 -7.54 -27.02
CA LEU A 880 -30.55 -7.77 -27.07
C LEU A 880 -30.20 -8.94 -28.00
N LEU A 881 -30.92 -10.05 -27.89
CA LEU A 881 -30.80 -11.22 -28.78
C LEU A 881 -30.99 -10.82 -30.24
N ASN A 882 -32.05 -10.08 -30.56
CA ASN A 882 -32.33 -9.65 -31.93
C ASN A 882 -31.21 -8.74 -32.48
N ALA A 883 -30.68 -7.83 -31.66
CA ALA A 883 -29.59 -6.96 -32.04
C ALA A 883 -28.28 -7.73 -32.31
N LEU A 884 -27.89 -8.62 -31.39
CA LEU A 884 -26.70 -9.47 -31.52
C LEU A 884 -26.83 -10.48 -32.66
N ASP A 885 -28.03 -11.02 -32.91
CA ASP A 885 -28.30 -11.91 -34.04
C ASP A 885 -28.12 -11.23 -35.40
N ILE A 886 -28.50 -9.95 -35.52
CA ILE A 886 -28.23 -9.17 -36.74
C ILE A 886 -26.73 -8.97 -36.92
N LEU A 887 -25.98 -8.62 -35.86
CA LEU A 887 -24.52 -8.50 -35.94
C LEU A 887 -23.88 -9.83 -36.35
N HIS A 888 -24.28 -10.93 -35.70
CA HIS A 888 -23.79 -12.28 -35.98
C HIS A 888 -24.14 -12.75 -37.39
N ARG A 889 -25.27 -12.32 -37.96
CA ARG A 889 -25.65 -12.67 -39.33
C ARG A 889 -24.96 -11.80 -40.38
N GLU A 890 -24.82 -10.51 -40.13
CA GLU A 890 -24.50 -9.52 -41.18
C GLU A 890 -23.07 -8.97 -41.13
N VAL A 891 -22.39 -9.03 -39.99
CA VAL A 891 -21.03 -8.48 -39.83
C VAL A 891 -20.00 -9.61 -39.83
N PRO A 892 -19.17 -9.75 -40.89
CA PRO A 892 -18.03 -10.66 -40.89
C PRO A 892 -16.86 -10.10 -40.07
N ARG A 893 -16.01 -10.98 -39.53
CA ARG A 893 -14.76 -10.63 -38.81
C ARG A 893 -14.96 -9.62 -37.67
N ALA A 894 -15.74 -9.98 -36.64
CA ALA A 894 -16.03 -9.07 -35.53
C ALA A 894 -15.88 -9.73 -34.15
N LEU A 895 -15.24 -9.01 -33.23
CA LEU A 895 -15.29 -9.27 -31.79
C LEU A 895 -16.25 -8.26 -31.16
N VAL A 896 -17.30 -8.75 -30.50
CA VAL A 896 -18.30 -7.90 -29.86
C VAL A 896 -18.09 -7.92 -28.36
N ASN A 897 -17.76 -6.77 -27.77
CA ASN A 897 -17.74 -6.57 -26.33
C ASN A 897 -19.16 -6.23 -25.86
N LEU A 898 -19.84 -7.17 -25.20
CA LEU A 898 -21.07 -6.87 -24.48
C LEU A 898 -20.69 -6.43 -23.06
N VAL A 899 -20.77 -5.13 -22.78
CA VAL A 899 -20.39 -4.58 -21.47
C VAL A 899 -21.62 -4.54 -20.59
N ASP A 900 -21.47 -4.98 -19.35
CA ASP A 900 -22.54 -4.85 -18.35
C ASP A 900 -22.90 -3.37 -18.10
N PHE A 901 -24.11 -3.08 -17.67
CA PHE A 901 -24.55 -1.71 -17.42
C PHE A 901 -24.32 -1.30 -15.95
N MET A 902 -24.28 0.01 -15.69
CA MET A 902 -24.11 0.54 -14.34
C MET A 902 -25.33 0.18 -13.47
N ASN A 903 -25.11 -0.48 -12.34
CA ASN A 903 -26.18 -0.73 -11.37
C ASN A 903 -26.85 0.60 -10.96
N PRO A 904 -28.17 0.78 -11.15
CA PRO A 904 -28.84 2.04 -10.82
C PRO A 904 -28.74 2.46 -9.34
N SER A 905 -28.43 1.54 -8.44
CA SER A 905 -28.19 1.86 -7.03
C SER A 905 -26.94 2.74 -6.83
N ILE A 906 -25.96 2.67 -7.75
CA ILE A 906 -24.74 3.49 -7.70
C ILE A 906 -25.05 4.96 -8.03
N MET A 907 -25.77 5.22 -9.14
CA MET A 907 -26.20 6.59 -9.45
C MET A 907 -27.15 7.13 -8.37
N ARG A 908 -28.03 6.30 -7.81
CA ARG A 908 -28.94 6.67 -6.71
C ARG A 908 -28.17 7.12 -5.47
N GLN A 909 -27.15 6.35 -5.07
CA GLN A 909 -26.34 6.66 -3.88
C GLN A 909 -25.60 8.00 -4.02
N VAL A 910 -25.00 8.27 -5.18
CA VAL A 910 -24.29 9.55 -5.42
C VAL A 910 -25.27 10.72 -5.47
N PHE A 911 -26.37 10.56 -6.21
CA PHE A 911 -27.37 11.59 -6.43
C PHE A 911 -28.10 12.00 -5.14
N LEU A 912 -28.51 11.03 -4.31
CA LEU A 912 -29.19 11.29 -3.04
C LEU A 912 -28.21 11.63 -1.90
N GLY A 913 -26.96 11.18 -1.97
CA GLY A 913 -25.92 11.46 -0.98
C GLY A 913 -25.35 12.88 -1.03
N ASN A 914 -25.54 13.60 -2.14
CA ASN A 914 -25.03 14.96 -2.35
C ASN A 914 -26.14 15.94 -2.79
N PRO A 915 -27.18 16.18 -1.96
CA PRO A 915 -28.34 16.98 -2.35
C PRO A 915 -28.04 18.46 -2.61
N ASP A 916 -26.87 18.94 -2.17
CA ASP A 916 -26.34 20.28 -2.38
C ASP A 916 -25.59 20.44 -3.72
N LYS A 917 -25.08 19.35 -4.30
CA LYS A 917 -24.35 19.35 -5.58
C LYS A 917 -25.17 18.76 -6.74
N CYS A 918 -26.10 17.86 -6.44
CA CYS A 918 -26.89 17.15 -7.45
C CYS A 918 -28.26 17.81 -7.63
N PRO A 919 -28.86 17.78 -8.83
CA PRO A 919 -30.15 18.41 -9.11
C PRO A 919 -31.33 17.58 -8.61
N VAL A 920 -31.42 17.36 -7.29
CA VAL A 920 -32.40 16.44 -6.66
C VAL A 920 -33.86 16.78 -7.00
N GLN A 921 -34.17 18.05 -7.24
CA GLN A 921 -35.50 18.49 -7.66
C GLN A 921 -35.92 17.97 -9.06
N GLN A 922 -34.95 17.50 -9.87
CA GLN A 922 -35.17 16.95 -11.20
C GLN A 922 -35.17 15.40 -11.22
N ALA A 923 -35.11 14.74 -10.05
CA ALA A 923 -35.04 13.27 -9.94
C ALA A 923 -36.07 12.53 -10.81
N SER A 924 -37.32 13.01 -10.83
CA SER A 924 -38.42 12.41 -11.60
C SER A 924 -38.26 12.58 -13.11
N ILE A 925 -37.58 13.63 -13.57
CA ILE A 925 -37.35 13.89 -15.00
C ILE A 925 -36.16 13.08 -15.49
N LEU A 926 -35.12 12.95 -14.66
CA LEU A 926 -33.86 12.32 -15.05
C LEU A 926 -33.94 10.79 -15.06
N CYS A 927 -34.51 10.17 -14.01
CA CYS A 927 -34.65 8.71 -13.92
C CYS A 927 -35.70 8.34 -12.86
N ASN A 928 -36.98 8.55 -13.20
CA ASN A 928 -38.10 8.47 -12.26
C ASN A 928 -38.14 7.18 -11.44
N CYS A 929 -38.00 6.04 -12.13
CA CYS A 929 -38.16 4.72 -11.52
C CYS A 929 -36.96 4.27 -10.67
N VAL A 930 -35.92 5.11 -10.50
CA VAL A 930 -34.75 4.79 -9.66
C VAL A 930 -34.54 5.89 -8.61
N LEU A 931 -34.54 7.15 -9.03
CA LEU A 931 -34.17 8.28 -8.16
C LEU A 931 -35.33 8.75 -7.27
N SER A 932 -36.58 8.52 -7.68
CA SER A 932 -37.77 8.93 -6.91
C SER A 932 -38.29 7.85 -5.96
N LEU A 933 -37.68 6.66 -5.96
CA LEU A 933 -38.07 5.57 -5.08
C LEU A 933 -37.74 5.89 -3.62
N ARG A 934 -38.60 5.47 -2.70
CA ARG A 934 -38.35 5.65 -1.26
C ARG A 934 -37.37 4.60 -0.77
N GLU A 935 -36.56 4.97 0.22
CA GLU A 935 -35.68 4.00 0.87
C GLU A 935 -36.51 2.89 1.54
N ASN A 936 -36.04 1.64 1.48
CA ASN A 936 -36.75 0.46 1.97
C ASN A 936 -38.15 0.25 1.37
N SER A 937 -38.41 0.77 0.15
CA SER A 937 -39.68 0.53 -0.53
C SER A 937 -39.66 -0.76 -1.35
N TYR A 938 -40.84 -1.35 -1.55
CA TYR A 938 -41.03 -2.53 -2.41
C TYR A 938 -40.52 -2.26 -3.83
N GLU A 939 -40.77 -1.06 -4.35
CA GLU A 939 -40.34 -0.64 -5.67
C GLU A 939 -38.80 -0.65 -5.78
N LEU A 940 -38.09 -0.26 -4.73
CA LEU A 940 -36.63 -0.28 -4.71
C LEU A 940 -36.10 -1.71 -4.72
N ALA A 941 -36.65 -2.58 -3.87
CA ALA A 941 -36.29 -4.01 -3.87
C ALA A 941 -36.60 -4.71 -5.21
N ARG A 942 -37.71 -4.34 -5.84
CA ARG A 942 -38.09 -4.83 -7.18
C ARG A 942 -37.14 -4.33 -8.26
N MET A 943 -36.74 -3.06 -8.21
CA MET A 943 -35.74 -2.49 -9.12
C MET A 943 -34.40 -3.21 -9.01
N ASP A 944 -33.95 -3.53 -7.79
CA ASP A 944 -32.73 -4.32 -7.57
C ASP A 944 -32.86 -5.76 -8.10
N ALA A 945 -34.02 -6.40 -7.93
CA ALA A 945 -34.27 -7.74 -8.47
C ALA A 945 -34.32 -7.75 -10.00
N LEU A 946 -34.96 -6.76 -10.62
CA LEU A 946 -35.02 -6.60 -12.06
C LEU A 946 -33.63 -6.31 -12.65
N THR A 947 -32.82 -5.50 -11.97
CA THR A 947 -31.42 -5.24 -12.32
C THR A 947 -30.62 -6.55 -12.39
N ARG A 948 -30.73 -7.42 -11.36
CA ARG A 948 -30.09 -8.74 -11.36
C ARG A 948 -30.62 -9.65 -12.47
N ALA A 949 -31.91 -9.58 -12.79
CA ALA A 949 -32.51 -10.37 -13.88
C ALA A 949 -31.98 -9.94 -15.25
N TYR A 950 -31.78 -8.63 -15.49
CA TYR A 950 -31.16 -8.12 -16.72
C TYR A 950 -29.73 -8.60 -16.88
N GLN A 951 -28.92 -8.49 -15.82
CA GLN A 951 -27.53 -8.98 -15.80
C GLN A 951 -27.46 -10.50 -16.05
N SER A 952 -28.37 -11.25 -15.44
CA SER A 952 -28.49 -12.70 -15.65
C SER A 952 -28.89 -13.03 -17.09
N SER A 953 -29.79 -12.24 -17.69
CA SER A 953 -30.23 -12.39 -19.08
C SER A 953 -29.09 -12.15 -20.07
N MET A 954 -28.25 -11.13 -19.84
CA MET A 954 -27.05 -10.87 -20.66
C MET A 954 -26.07 -12.03 -20.59
N ARG A 955 -25.82 -12.54 -19.38
CA ARG A 955 -24.94 -13.68 -19.15
C ARG A 955 -25.47 -14.95 -19.80
N GLU A 956 -26.74 -15.30 -19.60
CA GLU A 956 -27.37 -16.47 -20.20
C GLU A 956 -27.33 -16.42 -21.73
N LEU A 957 -27.51 -15.23 -22.33
CA LEU A 957 -27.45 -15.06 -23.78
C LEU A 957 -26.05 -15.36 -24.35
N VAL A 958 -24.99 -14.88 -23.69
CA VAL A 958 -23.60 -15.11 -24.13
C VAL A 958 -23.14 -16.54 -23.78
N GLU A 959 -23.45 -17.01 -22.58
CA GLU A 959 -23.11 -18.36 -22.10
C GLU A 959 -23.90 -19.49 -22.78
N SER A 960 -24.83 -19.15 -23.67
CA SER A 960 -25.49 -20.13 -24.54
C SER A 960 -24.57 -20.68 -25.63
N GLY A 961 -23.39 -20.08 -25.85
CA GLY A 961 -22.43 -20.45 -26.90
C GLY A 961 -22.89 -20.18 -28.34
N ARG A 962 -24.03 -19.52 -28.54
CA ARG A 962 -24.65 -19.31 -29.86
C ARG A 962 -23.82 -18.44 -30.82
N TYR A 963 -22.99 -17.56 -30.27
CA TYR A 963 -22.21 -16.59 -31.04
C TYR A 963 -20.78 -17.07 -31.35
N ASP A 964 -20.39 -18.26 -30.86
CA ASP A 964 -19.10 -18.89 -31.17
C ASP A 964 -19.27 -20.06 -32.17
N THR A 965 -20.24 -19.93 -33.09
CA THR A 965 -20.54 -20.96 -34.10
C THR A 965 -19.76 -20.78 -35.41
N ARG A 966 -19.03 -19.67 -35.55
CA ARG A 966 -18.20 -19.33 -36.72
C ARG A 966 -16.86 -18.77 -36.27
N GLU A 967 -15.81 -19.11 -37.01
CA GLU A 967 -14.44 -18.69 -36.66
C GLU A 967 -14.24 -17.17 -36.71
N ASP A 968 -15.05 -16.41 -37.46
CA ASP A 968 -14.85 -14.97 -37.65
C ASP A 968 -15.81 -14.10 -36.82
N PHE A 969 -16.43 -14.63 -35.77
CA PHE A 969 -17.27 -13.85 -34.85
C PHE A 969 -17.27 -14.43 -33.45
N SER A 970 -17.29 -13.56 -32.45
CA SER A 970 -17.54 -13.94 -31.07
C SER A 970 -18.13 -12.77 -30.29
N VAL A 971 -18.99 -13.06 -29.32
CA VAL A 971 -19.51 -12.08 -28.34
C VAL A 971 -18.92 -12.44 -26.99
N VAL A 972 -18.30 -11.46 -26.33
CA VAL A 972 -17.67 -11.63 -25.02
C VAL A 972 -18.31 -10.67 -24.03
N LEU A 973 -18.83 -11.22 -22.93
CA LEU A 973 -19.35 -10.43 -21.81
C LEU A 973 -18.17 -9.82 -21.03
N GLN A 974 -18.24 -8.51 -20.76
CA GLN A 974 -17.25 -7.76 -19.98
C GLN A 974 -17.89 -7.30 -18.65
N PRO A 975 -17.74 -8.08 -17.56
CA PRO A 975 -18.49 -7.90 -16.31
C PRO A 975 -17.95 -6.83 -15.35
N PHE A 976 -16.89 -6.10 -15.68
CA PHE A 976 -16.25 -5.13 -14.76
C PHE A 976 -17.21 -4.05 -14.20
N PHE A 977 -18.37 -3.83 -14.83
CA PHE A 977 -19.36 -2.85 -14.39
C PHE A 977 -20.35 -3.39 -13.32
N LEU A 978 -20.30 -4.69 -12.97
CA LEU A 978 -21.20 -5.33 -12.01
C LEU A 978 -21.07 -4.73 -10.61
N ASN A 979 -19.84 -4.66 -10.09
CA ASN A 979 -19.55 -4.24 -8.74
C ASN A 979 -18.69 -2.96 -8.72
N ILE A 980 -19.33 -1.80 -8.67
CA ILE A 980 -18.60 -0.51 -8.61
C ILE A 980 -18.33 -0.15 -7.15
N ARG A 981 -17.06 0.14 -6.82
CA ARG A 981 -16.69 0.75 -5.54
C ARG A 981 -16.64 2.26 -5.71
N LEU A 982 -17.61 2.95 -5.10
CA LEU A 982 -17.68 4.40 -5.08
C LEU A 982 -16.63 5.00 -4.13
N PRO A 983 -15.87 6.02 -4.55
CA PRO A 983 -15.04 6.80 -3.66
C PRO A 983 -15.92 7.55 -2.66
N ILE A 984 -15.57 7.46 -1.38
CA ILE A 984 -16.19 8.22 -0.30
C ILE A 984 -15.17 9.25 0.20
N LEU A 985 -15.58 10.52 0.25
CA LEU A 985 -14.79 11.62 0.77
C LEU A 985 -14.63 11.50 2.31
N GLU A 986 -13.70 12.26 2.90
CA GLU A 986 -13.46 12.26 4.35
C GLU A 986 -14.70 12.61 5.19
N ASP A 987 -15.66 13.34 4.61
CA ASP A 987 -16.93 13.70 5.26
C ASP A 987 -18.00 12.59 5.20
N GLY A 988 -17.67 11.44 4.60
CA GLY A 988 -18.58 10.30 4.43
C GLY A 988 -19.49 10.39 3.20
N ARG A 989 -19.38 11.43 2.36
CA ARG A 989 -20.21 11.58 1.16
C ARG A 989 -19.55 10.96 -0.08
N PRO A 990 -20.32 10.45 -1.05
CA PRO A 990 -19.76 9.99 -2.32
C PRO A 990 -19.07 11.12 -3.09
N ASP A 991 -17.91 10.84 -3.68
CA ASP A 991 -17.17 11.81 -4.49
C ASP A 991 -17.85 12.05 -5.84
N THR A 992 -18.46 13.22 -5.98
CA THR A 992 -19.14 13.65 -7.21
C THR A 992 -18.18 13.96 -8.35
N SER A 993 -16.85 14.04 -8.13
CA SER A 993 -15.86 14.38 -9.17
C SER A 993 -15.77 13.37 -10.31
N PHE A 994 -16.26 12.14 -10.10
CA PHE A 994 -16.32 11.10 -11.13
C PHE A 994 -17.57 11.20 -12.01
N PHE A 995 -18.51 12.09 -11.69
CA PHE A 995 -19.78 12.23 -12.40
C PHE A 995 -19.87 13.60 -13.08
N ALA A 996 -20.70 13.69 -14.11
CA ALA A 996 -21.13 14.94 -14.70
C ALA A 996 -21.99 15.75 -13.68
N PRO A 997 -22.27 17.04 -13.92
CA PRO A 997 -23.02 17.89 -12.99
C PRO A 997 -24.44 17.42 -12.61
N ASP A 998 -25.01 16.46 -13.33
CA ASP A 998 -26.29 15.84 -12.98
C ASP A 998 -26.15 14.71 -11.94
N CYS A 999 -24.94 14.32 -11.58
CA CYS A 999 -24.60 13.19 -10.71
C CYS A 999 -25.12 11.83 -11.18
N ILE A 1000 -25.49 11.70 -12.47
CA ILE A 1000 -26.03 10.47 -13.06
C ILE A 1000 -25.09 9.99 -14.16
N ASN A 1001 -24.76 10.87 -15.10
CA ASN A 1001 -23.87 10.53 -16.18
C ASN A 1001 -22.41 10.48 -15.68
N PRO A 1002 -21.61 9.47 -16.05
CA PRO A 1002 -20.19 9.45 -15.72
C PRO A 1002 -19.45 10.65 -16.34
N GLY A 1003 -18.61 11.30 -15.53
CA GLY A 1003 -17.68 12.32 -16.02
C GLY A 1003 -16.47 11.69 -16.67
N GLN A 1004 -15.60 12.51 -17.25
CA GLN A 1004 -14.44 12.03 -17.98
C GLN A 1004 -13.48 11.17 -17.13
N LYS A 1005 -13.38 11.43 -15.82
CA LYS A 1005 -12.52 10.65 -14.88
C LYS A 1005 -12.98 9.20 -14.77
N PHE A 1006 -14.29 9.00 -14.73
CA PHE A 1006 -14.91 7.69 -14.73
C PHE A 1006 -14.74 7.02 -16.10
N HIS A 1007 -14.97 7.74 -17.21
CA HIS A 1007 -14.73 7.20 -18.55
C HIS A 1007 -13.30 6.68 -18.76
N SER A 1008 -12.28 7.33 -18.19
CA SER A 1008 -10.90 6.81 -18.20
C SER A 1008 -10.79 5.44 -17.53
N GLN A 1009 -11.40 5.27 -16.34
CA GLN A 1009 -11.39 3.99 -15.63
C GLN A 1009 -12.18 2.92 -16.36
N LEU A 1010 -13.31 3.27 -16.99
CA LEU A 1010 -14.06 2.33 -17.83
C LEU A 1010 -13.25 1.82 -19.01
N SER A 1011 -12.47 2.69 -19.66
CA SER A 1011 -11.61 2.28 -20.76
C SER A 1011 -10.48 1.35 -20.30
N ARG A 1012 -9.89 1.59 -19.12
CA ARG A 1012 -8.85 0.72 -18.54
C ARG A 1012 -9.43 -0.64 -18.16
N ALA A 1013 -10.57 -0.65 -17.48
CA ALA A 1013 -11.26 -1.85 -17.07
C ALA A 1013 -11.67 -2.70 -18.28
N LEU A 1014 -12.20 -2.08 -19.34
CA LEU A 1014 -12.53 -2.76 -20.60
C LEU A 1014 -11.28 -3.39 -21.23
N TRP A 1015 -10.16 -2.67 -21.31
CA TRP A 1015 -8.91 -3.20 -21.85
C TRP A 1015 -8.38 -4.39 -21.05
N VAL A 1016 -8.36 -4.29 -19.71
CA VAL A 1016 -7.99 -5.38 -18.81
C VAL A 1016 -8.86 -6.60 -19.07
N ASN A 1017 -10.18 -6.42 -19.05
CA ASN A 1017 -11.14 -7.49 -19.31
C ASN A 1017 -10.95 -8.11 -20.70
N MET A 1018 -10.61 -7.34 -21.74
CA MET A 1018 -10.34 -7.87 -23.09
C MET A 1018 -9.10 -8.78 -23.16
N LEU A 1019 -8.17 -8.69 -22.21
CA LEU A 1019 -6.96 -9.52 -22.12
C LEU A 1019 -7.05 -10.64 -21.05
N GLU A 1020 -8.01 -10.56 -20.15
CA GLU A 1020 -8.27 -11.60 -19.13
C GLU A 1020 -9.06 -12.80 -19.71
N PRO A 1021 -8.70 -14.05 -19.33
CA PRO A 1021 -9.41 -15.23 -19.82
C PRO A 1021 -10.88 -15.24 -19.40
N VAL A 1022 -11.75 -15.74 -20.29
CA VAL A 1022 -13.17 -15.93 -19.99
C VAL A 1022 -13.32 -16.92 -18.84
N GLY A 1023 -14.14 -16.57 -17.83
CA GLY A 1023 -14.28 -17.32 -16.57
C GLY A 1023 -13.43 -16.78 -15.41
N SER A 1024 -12.49 -15.88 -15.68
CA SER A 1024 -11.70 -15.18 -14.65
C SER A 1024 -11.53 -13.69 -14.92
N LYS A 1025 -12.48 -13.10 -15.68
CA LYS A 1025 -12.52 -11.66 -15.90
C LYS A 1025 -12.90 -10.91 -14.63
N THR A 1026 -12.25 -9.78 -14.40
CA THR A 1026 -12.55 -8.87 -13.28
C THR A 1026 -13.97 -8.34 -13.39
N ASP A 1027 -14.76 -8.50 -12.32
CA ASP A 1027 -16.17 -8.08 -12.22
C ASP A 1027 -16.38 -6.82 -11.35
N THR A 1028 -15.29 -6.26 -10.84
CA THR A 1028 -15.29 -5.15 -9.89
C THR A 1028 -14.52 -3.97 -10.45
N LEU A 1029 -15.11 -2.78 -10.37
CA LEU A 1029 -14.48 -1.52 -10.77
C LEU A 1029 -14.30 -0.61 -9.56
N ASP A 1030 -13.05 -0.45 -9.12
CA ASP A 1030 -12.69 0.56 -8.14
C ASP A 1030 -12.28 1.85 -8.85
N LEU A 1031 -13.07 2.91 -8.69
CA LEU A 1031 -12.83 4.18 -9.38
C LEU A 1031 -11.56 4.89 -8.91
N THR A 1032 -11.08 4.58 -7.70
CA THR A 1032 -9.87 5.16 -7.10
C THR A 1032 -8.60 4.37 -7.40
N ALA A 1033 -8.73 3.12 -7.87
CA ALA A 1033 -7.59 2.29 -8.16
C ALA A 1033 -6.78 2.79 -9.36
N ASP A 1034 -5.46 2.64 -9.30
CA ASP A 1034 -4.57 2.83 -10.45
C ASP A 1034 -4.57 1.57 -11.32
N ILE A 1035 -5.52 1.50 -12.26
CA ILE A 1035 -5.67 0.37 -13.18
C ILE A 1035 -4.61 0.48 -14.28
N SER A 1036 -3.49 -0.24 -14.12
CA SER A 1036 -2.46 -0.36 -15.17
C SER A 1036 -2.99 -1.09 -16.40
N LEU A 1037 -2.60 -0.65 -17.62
CA LEU A 1037 -2.95 -1.36 -18.86
C LEU A 1037 -2.03 -2.56 -19.07
N PRO A 1038 -2.51 -3.82 -18.98
CA PRO A 1038 -1.70 -4.98 -19.29
C PRO A 1038 -1.30 -5.02 -20.77
N CYS A 1039 -0.20 -5.72 -21.05
CA CYS A 1039 0.29 -5.94 -22.39
C CYS A 1039 0.09 -7.39 -22.83
N PRO A 1040 -0.33 -7.65 -24.08
CA PRO A 1040 -0.30 -8.99 -24.65
C PRO A 1040 1.13 -9.55 -24.58
N THR A 1041 1.27 -10.81 -24.17
CA THR A 1041 2.56 -11.49 -24.06
C THR A 1041 2.86 -12.27 -25.35
N GLN A 1042 4.07 -12.84 -25.49
CA GLN A 1042 4.37 -13.70 -26.64
C GLN A 1042 3.59 -15.01 -26.57
N GLU A 1043 3.35 -15.51 -25.37
CA GLU A 1043 2.59 -16.73 -25.09
C GLU A 1043 1.08 -16.51 -25.30
N GLU A 1044 0.59 -15.30 -24.99
CA GLU A 1044 -0.83 -14.95 -25.01
C GLU A 1044 -1.08 -13.60 -25.74
N PRO A 1045 -0.82 -13.52 -27.06
CA PRO A 1045 -0.87 -12.25 -27.80
C PRO A 1045 -2.29 -11.83 -28.23
N PHE A 1046 -3.30 -12.62 -27.88
CA PHE A 1046 -4.65 -12.54 -28.45
C PHE A 1046 -5.65 -11.85 -27.52
N LEU A 1047 -6.64 -11.16 -28.09
CA LEU A 1047 -7.83 -10.77 -27.36
C LEU A 1047 -8.59 -12.02 -26.90
N ARG A 1048 -9.07 -12.02 -25.66
CA ARG A 1048 -9.63 -13.21 -25.03
C ARG A 1048 -11.07 -13.47 -25.44
N THR A 1049 -11.28 -14.68 -25.91
CA THR A 1049 -12.54 -15.28 -26.34
C THR A 1049 -12.76 -16.58 -25.57
N PRO A 1050 -13.98 -17.16 -25.59
CA PRO A 1050 -14.24 -18.41 -24.86
C PRO A 1050 -13.31 -19.55 -25.28
N GLN A 1051 -13.05 -19.71 -26.59
CA GLN A 1051 -12.20 -20.79 -27.11
C GLN A 1051 -10.73 -20.65 -26.72
N ASN A 1052 -10.13 -19.45 -26.83
CA ASN A 1052 -8.72 -19.24 -26.45
C ASN A 1052 -8.51 -19.00 -24.93
N SER A 1053 -9.56 -19.20 -24.13
CA SER A 1053 -9.53 -19.20 -22.67
C SER A 1053 -9.83 -20.58 -22.08
N ASP A 1054 -9.95 -21.63 -22.91
CA ASP A 1054 -10.37 -22.97 -22.51
C ASP A 1054 -11.70 -22.97 -21.71
N TYR A 1055 -12.59 -22.01 -21.98
CA TYR A 1055 -13.82 -21.83 -21.21
C TYR A 1055 -14.85 -22.90 -21.59
N THR A 1056 -15.30 -23.68 -20.61
CA THR A 1056 -16.42 -24.62 -20.78
C THR A 1056 -17.71 -23.96 -20.33
N TYR A 1057 -18.65 -23.80 -21.26
CA TYR A 1057 -19.97 -23.25 -20.94
C TYR A 1057 -20.67 -24.07 -19.84
N PRO A 1058 -21.22 -23.43 -18.79
CA PRO A 1058 -21.90 -24.14 -17.71
C PRO A 1058 -23.07 -24.99 -18.24
N THR A 1059 -23.02 -26.30 -18.03
CA THR A 1059 -24.18 -27.17 -18.19
C THR A 1059 -24.98 -27.15 -16.88
N LYS A 1060 -26.25 -26.73 -16.90
CA LYS A 1060 -27.10 -26.75 -15.69
C LYS A 1060 -27.22 -28.20 -15.20
N PRO A 1061 -26.72 -28.59 -14.00
CA PRO A 1061 -26.95 -29.92 -13.46
C PRO A 1061 -28.45 -30.13 -13.18
N ALA A 1062 -28.93 -31.36 -13.37
CA ALA A 1062 -30.31 -31.70 -13.03
C ALA A 1062 -30.51 -31.59 -11.51
N ILE A 1063 -31.56 -30.89 -11.08
CA ILE A 1063 -31.94 -30.80 -9.67
C ILE A 1063 -32.59 -32.14 -9.28
N GLU A 1064 -31.96 -32.90 -8.37
CA GLU A 1064 -32.44 -34.24 -7.98
C GLU A 1064 -33.48 -34.23 -6.84
N ASN A 1065 -33.41 -33.25 -5.93
CA ASN A 1065 -34.29 -33.09 -4.76
C ASN A 1065 -34.20 -31.67 -4.19
N TRP A 1066 -35.01 -31.38 -3.15
CA TRP A 1066 -35.10 -30.06 -2.50
C TRP A 1066 -34.50 -30.04 -1.07
N GLY A 1067 -33.53 -30.91 -0.83
CA GLY A 1067 -32.79 -30.97 0.42
C GLY A 1067 -31.70 -29.91 0.55
N SER A 1068 -31.19 -29.74 1.77
CA SER A 1068 -30.10 -28.82 2.12
C SER A 1068 -28.93 -29.57 2.74
N ASP A 1069 -27.74 -29.02 2.60
CA ASP A 1069 -26.52 -29.55 3.18
C ASP A 1069 -26.30 -28.92 4.57
N PHE A 1070 -26.10 -29.75 5.59
CA PHE A 1070 -25.92 -29.28 6.97
C PHE A 1070 -24.44 -29.08 7.29
N LEU A 1071 -23.97 -27.83 7.19
CA LEU A 1071 -22.55 -27.46 7.36
C LEU A 1071 -22.18 -27.04 8.80
N CYS A 1072 -23.10 -27.16 9.76
CA CYS A 1072 -22.87 -26.76 11.14
C CYS A 1072 -22.12 -27.85 11.93
N THR A 1073 -21.27 -27.44 12.88
CA THR A 1073 -20.61 -28.35 13.84
C THR A 1073 -21.62 -29.01 14.78
N GLU A 1074 -21.32 -30.19 15.34
CA GLU A 1074 -22.22 -30.89 16.29
C GLU A 1074 -22.40 -30.10 17.60
N TRP A 1075 -23.66 -29.85 17.99
CA TRP A 1075 -24.02 -29.14 19.24
C TRP A 1075 -24.46 -30.12 20.31
N LYS A 1076 -24.01 -29.94 21.56
CA LYS A 1076 -24.53 -30.67 22.72
C LYS A 1076 -25.74 -29.93 23.31
N PRO A 1077 -26.77 -30.63 23.80
CA PRO A 1077 -27.88 -30.01 24.53
C PRO A 1077 -27.40 -29.16 25.70
N SER A 1078 -28.19 -28.16 26.13
CA SER A 1078 -27.88 -27.38 27.34
C SER A 1078 -27.68 -28.32 28.55
N ASN A 1079 -26.70 -28.03 29.42
CA ASN A 1079 -26.39 -28.84 30.61
C ASN A 1079 -27.60 -29.07 31.53
N SER A 1080 -28.55 -28.14 31.51
CA SER A 1080 -29.83 -28.21 32.19
C SER A 1080 -30.90 -27.60 31.29
N VAL A 1081 -32.11 -28.16 31.29
CA VAL A 1081 -33.25 -27.59 30.56
C VAL A 1081 -33.40 -26.11 30.93
N PRO A 1082 -33.29 -25.16 29.97
CA PRO A 1082 -33.30 -23.74 30.30
C PRO A 1082 -34.64 -23.38 30.94
N THR A 1083 -34.65 -22.53 31.96
CA THR A 1083 -35.89 -22.03 32.58
C THR A 1083 -36.42 -20.77 31.90
N SER A 1084 -35.58 -20.10 31.10
CA SER A 1084 -35.89 -18.87 30.39
C SER A 1084 -35.82 -19.11 28.88
N VAL A 1085 -36.84 -18.64 28.16
CA VAL A 1085 -36.96 -18.73 26.69
C VAL A 1085 -35.85 -17.95 25.99
N HIS A 1086 -35.30 -16.93 26.66
CA HIS A 1086 -34.21 -16.09 26.15
C HIS A 1086 -32.85 -16.80 26.11
N LYS A 1087 -32.76 -18.01 26.69
CA LYS A 1087 -31.59 -18.89 26.68
C LYS A 1087 -31.88 -20.23 26.00
N LEU A 1088 -32.95 -20.31 25.21
CA LEU A 1088 -33.37 -21.52 24.52
C LEU A 1088 -32.45 -21.80 23.32
N GLN A 1089 -31.80 -22.96 23.29
CA GLN A 1089 -31.00 -23.41 22.15
C GLN A 1089 -31.82 -24.35 21.25
N PRO A 1090 -31.46 -24.51 19.96
CA PRO A 1090 -32.16 -25.44 19.06
C PRO A 1090 -32.27 -26.88 19.59
N ALA A 1091 -31.25 -27.37 20.32
CA ALA A 1091 -31.23 -28.72 20.90
C ALA A 1091 -32.18 -28.89 22.11
N ASP A 1092 -32.61 -27.80 22.75
CA ASP A 1092 -33.48 -27.82 23.93
C ASP A 1092 -34.97 -27.95 23.56
N ILE A 1093 -35.32 -27.68 22.30
CA ILE A 1093 -36.69 -27.85 21.79
C ILE A 1093 -37.02 -29.34 21.81
N LYS A 1094 -38.16 -29.69 22.41
CA LYS A 1094 -38.64 -31.07 22.51
C LYS A 1094 -39.88 -31.32 21.67
N VAL A 1095 -40.72 -30.31 21.50
CA VAL A 1095 -41.99 -30.40 20.79
C VAL A 1095 -42.07 -29.33 19.72
N VAL A 1096 -42.49 -29.72 18.51
CA VAL A 1096 -42.84 -28.79 17.44
C VAL A 1096 -44.35 -28.85 17.19
N ALA A 1097 -44.97 -27.69 16.96
CA ALA A 1097 -46.39 -27.57 16.64
C ALA A 1097 -46.62 -26.46 15.60
N ALA A 1098 -47.74 -26.53 14.89
CA ALA A 1098 -48.09 -25.50 13.92
C ALA A 1098 -49.60 -25.27 13.86
N LEU A 1099 -49.97 -24.01 13.66
CA LEU A 1099 -51.34 -23.54 13.48
C LEU A 1099 -51.36 -22.67 12.23
N GLY A 1100 -52.42 -22.77 11.43
CA GLY A 1100 -52.49 -22.02 10.19
C GLY A 1100 -53.52 -22.51 9.19
N ASP A 1101 -53.21 -22.26 7.93
CA ASP A 1101 -54.03 -22.58 6.76
C ASP A 1101 -53.40 -23.71 5.90
N SER A 1102 -53.86 -23.81 4.65
CA SER A 1102 -53.41 -24.79 3.65
C SER A 1102 -51.91 -24.73 3.34
N LEU A 1103 -51.23 -23.60 3.54
CA LEU A 1103 -49.77 -23.52 3.39
C LEU A 1103 -49.04 -24.16 4.57
N THR A 1104 -49.71 -24.27 5.72
CA THR A 1104 -49.17 -24.98 6.89
C THR A 1104 -49.43 -26.49 6.81
N THR A 1105 -50.48 -26.93 6.12
CA THR A 1105 -50.71 -28.36 5.80
C THR A 1105 -49.99 -28.83 4.53
N ALA A 1106 -49.38 -27.91 3.78
CA ALA A 1106 -48.68 -28.15 2.52
C ALA A 1106 -49.56 -28.77 1.42
N VAL A 1107 -50.74 -28.17 1.22
CA VAL A 1107 -51.62 -28.50 0.11
C VAL A 1107 -50.87 -28.33 -1.22
N GLY A 1108 -50.90 -29.36 -2.06
CA GLY A 1108 -50.37 -29.30 -3.42
C GLY A 1108 -48.84 -29.29 -3.52
N ALA A 1109 -48.09 -29.48 -2.42
CA ALA A 1109 -46.63 -29.40 -2.44
C ALA A 1109 -45.96 -30.36 -3.44
N ARG A 1110 -46.48 -31.58 -3.58
CA ARG A 1110 -46.00 -32.58 -4.54
C ARG A 1110 -47.06 -32.95 -5.57
N ALA A 1111 -47.80 -31.96 -6.07
CA ALA A 1111 -48.82 -32.20 -7.08
C ALA A 1111 -48.19 -32.71 -8.38
N SER A 1112 -48.35 -33.99 -8.69
CA SER A 1112 -47.90 -34.58 -9.96
C SER A 1112 -49.02 -34.62 -11.00
N ASN A 1113 -50.26 -34.72 -10.53
CA ASN A 1113 -51.49 -34.75 -11.31
C ASN A 1113 -52.57 -33.86 -10.65
N SER A 1114 -53.65 -33.57 -11.39
CA SER A 1114 -54.75 -32.73 -10.88
C SER A 1114 -55.44 -33.26 -9.61
N SER A 1115 -55.41 -34.58 -9.36
CA SER A 1115 -55.90 -35.19 -8.13
C SER A 1115 -55.08 -34.87 -6.89
N ASP A 1116 -53.79 -34.55 -7.06
CA ASP A 1116 -52.86 -34.27 -5.96
C ASP A 1116 -52.92 -32.79 -5.53
N LEU A 1117 -53.63 -31.94 -6.27
CA LEU A 1117 -53.68 -30.49 -6.02
C LEU A 1117 -54.31 -30.13 -4.68
N LEU A 1118 -55.30 -30.90 -4.24
CA LEU A 1118 -55.98 -30.71 -2.96
C LEU A 1118 -55.43 -31.65 -1.88
N MET A 1119 -54.35 -32.37 -2.16
CA MET A 1119 -53.73 -33.27 -1.19
C MET A 1119 -52.85 -32.45 -0.22
N SER A 1120 -53.16 -32.54 1.07
CA SER A 1120 -52.32 -31.99 2.14
C SER A 1120 -51.10 -32.88 2.38
N TRP A 1121 -49.95 -32.50 1.82
CA TRP A 1121 -48.65 -33.17 2.01
C TRP A 1121 -48.01 -32.78 3.34
N ARG A 1122 -48.70 -33.06 4.45
CA ARG A 1122 -48.33 -32.61 5.80
C ARG A 1122 -46.88 -32.89 6.15
N GLY A 1123 -46.34 -34.05 5.76
CA GLY A 1123 -44.95 -34.44 5.96
C GLY A 1123 -43.90 -33.58 5.23
N LEU A 1124 -44.30 -32.79 4.23
CA LEU A 1124 -43.47 -31.85 3.47
C LEU A 1124 -43.67 -30.38 3.88
N SER A 1125 -44.49 -30.13 4.90
CA SER A 1125 -44.73 -28.76 5.37
C SER A 1125 -43.45 -28.07 5.84
N TRP A 1126 -43.22 -26.88 5.30
CA TRP A 1126 -42.07 -26.04 5.62
C TRP A 1126 -41.88 -25.80 7.13
N SER A 1127 -42.98 -25.68 7.89
CA SER A 1127 -42.97 -25.36 9.32
C SER A 1127 -43.04 -26.58 10.24
N ILE A 1128 -43.59 -27.72 9.80
CA ILE A 1128 -43.83 -28.89 10.68
C ILE A 1128 -43.73 -30.27 10.00
N GLY A 1129 -43.38 -30.34 8.72
CA GLY A 1129 -43.20 -31.61 8.02
C GLY A 1129 -41.92 -32.33 8.46
N GLY A 1130 -41.99 -33.64 8.69
CA GLY A 1130 -40.86 -34.47 9.09
C GLY A 1130 -40.58 -35.65 8.18
N ASP A 1131 -41.07 -35.65 6.94
CA ASP A 1131 -40.77 -36.72 5.98
C ASP A 1131 -39.31 -36.64 5.51
N GLY A 1132 -38.70 -37.81 5.32
CA GLY A 1132 -37.32 -37.93 4.86
C GLY A 1132 -36.28 -37.35 5.83
N ALA A 1133 -35.13 -36.97 5.26
CA ALA A 1133 -34.02 -36.33 5.96
C ALA A 1133 -33.71 -34.97 5.33
N LEU A 1134 -33.00 -34.10 6.06
CA LEU A 1134 -32.64 -32.75 5.61
C LEU A 1134 -31.95 -32.73 4.24
N GLU A 1135 -31.12 -33.74 3.97
CA GLU A 1135 -30.38 -33.91 2.71
C GLU A 1135 -31.28 -34.10 1.49
N THR A 1136 -32.57 -34.39 1.70
CA THR A 1136 -33.57 -34.67 0.66
C THR A 1136 -34.78 -33.73 0.70
N HIS A 1137 -35.22 -33.33 1.89
CA HIS A 1137 -36.40 -32.47 2.10
C HIS A 1137 -36.09 -31.45 3.20
N THR A 1138 -36.04 -30.17 2.82
CA THR A 1138 -35.77 -29.09 3.77
C THR A 1138 -37.06 -28.65 4.46
N THR A 1139 -37.21 -28.96 5.74
CA THR A 1139 -38.32 -28.52 6.59
C THR A 1139 -37.77 -28.12 7.96
N LEU A 1140 -38.49 -27.29 8.71
CA LEU A 1140 -38.06 -26.88 10.05
C LEU A 1140 -37.77 -28.10 10.97
N PRO A 1141 -38.63 -29.13 11.07
CA PRO A 1141 -38.31 -30.33 11.86
C PRO A 1141 -37.09 -31.09 11.35
N ASN A 1142 -36.87 -31.21 10.05
CA ASN A 1142 -35.69 -31.90 9.52
C ASN A 1142 -34.39 -31.14 9.83
N ILE A 1143 -34.44 -29.81 9.92
CA ILE A 1143 -33.33 -29.00 10.43
C ILE A 1143 -33.14 -29.25 11.94
N LEU A 1144 -34.21 -29.19 12.73
CA LEU A 1144 -34.14 -29.40 14.19
C LEU A 1144 -33.70 -30.81 14.59
N LYS A 1145 -34.03 -31.85 13.80
CA LYS A 1145 -33.56 -33.24 14.01
C LYS A 1145 -32.03 -33.35 13.99
N LYS A 1146 -31.32 -32.42 13.33
CA LYS A 1146 -29.85 -32.35 13.38
C LYS A 1146 -29.30 -31.91 14.74
N PHE A 1147 -30.11 -31.19 15.53
CA PHE A 1147 -29.76 -30.75 16.88
C PHE A 1147 -30.35 -31.64 17.97
N ASN A 1148 -31.61 -32.07 17.80
CA ASN A 1148 -32.30 -33.00 18.69
C ASN A 1148 -33.09 -34.03 17.87
N PRO A 1149 -32.56 -35.24 17.63
CA PRO A 1149 -33.27 -36.29 16.89
C PRO A 1149 -34.57 -36.78 17.56
N SER A 1150 -34.77 -36.47 18.84
CA SER A 1150 -35.92 -36.92 19.63
C SER A 1150 -37.03 -35.86 19.73
N ILE A 1151 -37.07 -34.87 18.84
CA ILE A 1151 -38.21 -33.95 18.75
C ILE A 1151 -39.50 -34.70 18.43
N PHE A 1152 -40.62 -34.21 18.97
CA PHE A 1152 -41.94 -34.80 18.82
C PHE A 1152 -42.95 -33.80 18.26
N GLY A 1153 -44.03 -34.28 17.65
CA GLY A 1153 -45.15 -33.45 17.18
C GLY A 1153 -45.12 -33.06 15.69
N PHE A 1154 -44.04 -33.37 14.96
CA PHE A 1154 -43.98 -33.13 13.52
C PHE A 1154 -44.97 -34.01 12.75
N SER A 1155 -45.41 -33.54 11.59
CA SER A 1155 -46.30 -34.29 10.69
C SER A 1155 -45.49 -35.24 9.80
N THR A 1156 -46.10 -36.34 9.39
CA THR A 1156 -45.56 -37.25 8.36
C THR A 1156 -46.64 -37.64 7.37
N GLY A 1157 -46.29 -37.95 6.12
CA GLY A 1157 -47.24 -38.38 5.11
C GLY A 1157 -48.35 -37.37 4.82
N THR A 1158 -49.53 -37.86 4.42
CA THR A 1158 -50.66 -37.02 3.95
C THR A 1158 -51.93 -37.15 4.79
N LEU A 1159 -52.00 -38.15 5.69
CA LEU A 1159 -53.22 -38.46 6.45
C LEU A 1159 -53.40 -37.52 7.65
N GLU A 1160 -54.65 -37.28 8.04
CA GLU A 1160 -54.97 -36.51 9.25
C GLU A 1160 -54.46 -37.21 10.53
N GLU A 1161 -54.49 -38.54 10.55
CA GLU A 1161 -53.96 -39.37 11.65
C GLU A 1161 -52.45 -39.18 11.86
N THR A 1162 -51.72 -38.75 10.82
CA THR A 1162 -50.28 -38.50 10.84
C THR A 1162 -49.94 -37.01 10.89
N ALA A 1163 -50.92 -36.15 11.22
CA ALA A 1163 -50.73 -34.70 11.34
C ALA A 1163 -49.85 -34.29 12.54
N GLY A 1164 -49.72 -35.12 13.57
CA GLY A 1164 -49.00 -34.76 14.79
C GLY A 1164 -49.67 -33.56 15.48
N PHE A 1165 -48.90 -32.52 15.80
CA PHE A 1165 -49.38 -31.25 16.34
C PHE A 1165 -49.52 -30.15 15.27
N ASN A 1166 -49.70 -30.54 14.01
CA ASN A 1166 -50.21 -29.65 12.98
C ASN A 1166 -51.74 -29.59 13.10
N VAL A 1167 -52.25 -28.51 13.67
CA VAL A 1167 -53.70 -28.24 13.79
C VAL A 1167 -54.20 -27.25 12.73
N ALA A 1168 -53.37 -26.97 11.72
CA ALA A 1168 -53.77 -26.13 10.61
C ALA A 1168 -54.94 -26.77 9.85
N VAL A 1169 -55.86 -25.93 9.40
CA VAL A 1169 -57.06 -26.34 8.69
C VAL A 1169 -57.06 -25.68 7.32
N GLU A 1170 -57.32 -26.47 6.28
CA GLU A 1170 -57.48 -25.94 4.92
C GLU A 1170 -58.56 -24.84 4.91
N GLU A 1171 -58.35 -23.77 4.14
CA GLU A 1171 -59.25 -22.59 4.05
C GLU A 1171 -59.42 -21.77 5.35
N ALA A 1172 -58.68 -22.07 6.42
CA ALA A 1172 -58.75 -21.32 7.68
C ALA A 1172 -58.42 -19.83 7.49
N ARG A 1173 -59.07 -18.99 8.29
CA ARG A 1173 -58.84 -17.54 8.40
C ARG A 1173 -58.46 -17.17 9.82
N ALA A 1174 -58.06 -15.92 10.05
CA ALA A 1174 -57.67 -15.45 11.38
C ALA A 1174 -58.71 -15.74 12.47
N ARG A 1175 -60.01 -15.62 12.15
CA ARG A 1175 -61.13 -15.93 13.07
C ARG A 1175 -61.14 -17.38 13.60
N ASP A 1176 -60.52 -18.31 12.88
CA ASP A 1176 -60.48 -19.73 13.24
C ASP A 1176 -59.29 -20.05 14.17
N MET A 1177 -58.34 -19.12 14.31
CA MET A 1177 -57.12 -19.29 15.12
C MET A 1177 -57.39 -19.57 16.60
N PRO A 1178 -58.35 -18.91 17.28
CA PRO A 1178 -58.68 -19.26 18.66
C PRO A 1178 -59.18 -20.69 18.82
N ALA A 1179 -59.86 -21.25 17.81
CA ALA A 1179 -60.31 -22.64 17.84
C ALA A 1179 -59.13 -23.61 17.64
N GLN A 1180 -58.24 -23.33 16.67
CA GLN A 1180 -57.01 -24.12 16.49
C GLN A 1180 -56.11 -24.07 17.73
N ALA A 1181 -55.98 -22.91 18.39
CA ALA A 1181 -55.21 -22.78 19.63
C ALA A 1181 -55.77 -23.66 20.74
N ARG A 1182 -57.10 -23.71 20.92
CA ARG A 1182 -57.74 -24.62 21.89
C ARG A 1182 -57.53 -26.09 21.51
N ASP A 1183 -57.72 -26.45 20.25
CA ASP A 1183 -57.50 -27.82 19.78
C ASP A 1183 -56.04 -28.26 20.03
N LEU A 1184 -55.06 -27.40 19.73
CA LEU A 1184 -53.66 -27.68 20.02
C LEU A 1184 -53.41 -27.92 21.51
N VAL A 1185 -53.93 -27.03 22.35
CA VAL A 1185 -53.81 -27.14 23.82
C VAL A 1185 -54.43 -28.44 24.31
N GLU A 1186 -55.63 -28.81 23.85
CA GLU A 1186 -56.30 -30.04 24.26
C GLU A 1186 -55.57 -31.30 23.76
N ARG A 1187 -55.06 -31.30 22.52
CA ARG A 1187 -54.21 -32.40 21.99
C ARG A 1187 -52.91 -32.53 22.79
N MET A 1188 -52.31 -31.42 23.18
CA MET A 1188 -51.12 -31.40 24.03
C MET A 1188 -51.43 -31.94 25.44
N LYS A 1189 -52.53 -31.52 26.06
CA LYS A 1189 -52.99 -32.04 27.36
C LYS A 1189 -53.33 -33.54 27.32
N ALA A 1190 -53.86 -34.02 26.21
CA ALA A 1190 -54.20 -35.43 26.02
C ALA A 1190 -52.99 -36.32 25.69
N SER A 1191 -51.86 -35.74 25.28
CA SER A 1191 -50.67 -36.50 24.91
C SER A 1191 -49.90 -36.99 26.13
N THR A 1192 -49.56 -38.29 26.13
CA THR A 1192 -48.72 -38.91 27.17
C THR A 1192 -47.21 -38.77 26.89
N GLU A 1193 -46.84 -38.28 25.70
CA GLU A 1193 -45.45 -38.16 25.23
C GLU A 1193 -44.80 -36.83 25.65
N ILE A 1194 -45.60 -35.85 26.10
CA ILE A 1194 -45.11 -34.51 26.43
C ILE A 1194 -45.36 -34.19 27.91
N ASN A 1195 -44.40 -33.53 28.54
CA ASN A 1195 -44.58 -32.88 29.82
C ASN A 1195 -44.87 -31.39 29.57
N LEU A 1196 -46.13 -31.00 29.68
CA LEU A 1196 -46.57 -29.62 29.44
C LEU A 1196 -45.75 -28.58 30.23
N GLU A 1197 -45.42 -28.86 31.49
CA GLU A 1197 -44.71 -27.95 32.41
C GLU A 1197 -43.21 -27.85 32.17
N MET A 1198 -42.59 -28.89 31.58
CA MET A 1198 -41.12 -29.01 31.50
C MET A 1198 -40.57 -28.97 30.08
N ASP A 1199 -41.33 -29.43 29.09
CA ASP A 1199 -40.84 -29.52 27.71
C ASP A 1199 -40.96 -28.17 27.01
N TRP A 1200 -39.96 -27.79 26.21
CA TRP A 1200 -40.02 -26.60 25.37
C TRP A 1200 -40.77 -26.88 24.07
N LYS A 1201 -41.80 -26.08 23.81
CA LYS A 1201 -42.60 -26.12 22.59
C LYS A 1201 -42.14 -25.01 21.63
N LEU A 1202 -41.76 -25.36 20.41
CA LEU A 1202 -41.61 -24.41 19.31
C LEU A 1202 -42.87 -24.48 18.45
N ILE A 1203 -43.62 -23.39 18.42
CA ILE A 1203 -44.93 -23.33 17.76
C ILE A 1203 -44.88 -22.32 16.63
N THR A 1204 -45.22 -22.72 15.40
CA THR A 1204 -45.27 -21.82 14.26
C THR A 1204 -46.71 -21.48 13.89
N LEU A 1205 -47.03 -20.19 13.94
CA LEU A 1205 -48.32 -19.63 13.57
C LEU A 1205 -48.16 -18.93 12.22
N PHE A 1206 -48.91 -19.38 11.22
CA PHE A 1206 -48.94 -18.77 9.89
C PHE A 1206 -50.36 -18.78 9.31
N ILE A 1207 -50.96 -17.60 9.17
CA ILE A 1207 -52.35 -17.42 8.75
C ILE A 1207 -52.52 -16.06 8.09
N GLY A 1208 -53.48 -15.92 7.16
CA GLY A 1208 -53.86 -14.63 6.59
C GLY A 1208 -53.97 -14.63 5.07
N SER A 1209 -53.48 -15.68 4.40
CA SER A 1209 -53.64 -15.82 2.95
C SER A 1209 -55.11 -15.78 2.55
N ASN A 1210 -55.95 -16.58 3.21
CA ASN A 1210 -57.40 -16.63 2.99
C ASN A 1210 -58.12 -15.34 3.43
N ASP A 1211 -57.65 -14.66 4.48
CA ASP A 1211 -58.19 -13.37 4.91
C ASP A 1211 -58.00 -12.29 3.82
N LEU A 1212 -56.79 -12.19 3.26
CA LEU A 1212 -56.50 -11.30 2.13
C LEU A 1212 -57.25 -11.72 0.87
N CYS A 1213 -57.36 -13.02 0.62
CA CYS A 1213 -57.96 -13.60 -0.56
C CYS A 1213 -59.47 -13.31 -0.69
N HIS A 1214 -60.16 -13.18 0.45
CA HIS A 1214 -61.58 -12.83 0.56
C HIS A 1214 -61.86 -11.38 0.97
N TYR A 1215 -60.82 -10.57 1.22
CA TYR A 1215 -60.98 -9.16 1.58
C TYR A 1215 -61.87 -8.39 0.58
N CYS A 1216 -61.80 -8.74 -0.70
CA CYS A 1216 -62.54 -8.10 -1.78
C CYS A 1216 -64.04 -8.45 -1.80
N ASP A 1217 -64.45 -9.54 -1.14
CA ASP A 1217 -65.87 -9.89 -0.98
C ASP A 1217 -66.54 -9.05 0.12
N ASN A 1218 -65.80 -8.75 1.21
CA ASN A 1218 -66.30 -7.95 2.32
C ASN A 1218 -65.16 -7.27 3.11
N PRO A 1219 -64.73 -6.05 2.72
CA PRO A 1219 -63.63 -5.34 3.39
C PRO A 1219 -63.87 -5.07 4.89
N GLU A 1220 -65.14 -4.88 5.30
CA GLU A 1220 -65.49 -4.56 6.69
C GLU A 1220 -65.22 -5.72 7.65
N ASN A 1221 -65.45 -6.97 7.22
CA ASN A 1221 -65.20 -8.19 8.02
C ASN A 1221 -63.72 -8.64 8.02
N HIS A 1222 -62.86 -7.90 7.31
CA HIS A 1222 -61.46 -8.25 7.08
C HIS A 1222 -60.52 -7.10 7.46
N SER A 1223 -60.94 -6.28 8.43
CA SER A 1223 -60.13 -5.17 8.94
C SER A 1223 -58.85 -5.67 9.63
N ALA A 1224 -57.78 -4.86 9.57
CA ALA A 1224 -56.53 -5.19 10.25
C ALA A 1224 -56.70 -5.34 11.77
N GLU A 1225 -57.58 -4.54 12.37
CA GLU A 1225 -57.90 -4.61 13.80
C GLU A 1225 -58.56 -5.95 14.19
N GLU A 1226 -59.56 -6.42 13.43
CA GLU A 1226 -60.20 -7.71 13.69
C GLU A 1226 -59.25 -8.89 13.48
N TYR A 1227 -58.45 -8.85 12.41
CA TYR A 1227 -57.42 -9.86 12.17
C TYR A 1227 -56.47 -9.97 13.37
N VAL A 1228 -55.88 -8.85 13.78
CA VAL A 1228 -54.95 -8.79 14.94
C VAL A 1228 -55.65 -9.22 16.22
N GLN A 1229 -56.93 -8.90 16.40
CA GLN A 1229 -57.72 -9.29 17.55
C GLN A 1229 -57.92 -10.81 17.63
N HIS A 1230 -58.18 -11.47 16.50
CA HIS A 1230 -58.30 -12.94 16.47
C HIS A 1230 -56.96 -13.63 16.72
N ILE A 1231 -55.86 -13.12 16.17
CA ILE A 1231 -54.52 -13.65 16.47
C ILE A 1231 -54.17 -13.43 17.94
N ARG A 1232 -54.49 -12.25 18.50
CA ARG A 1232 -54.34 -11.98 19.93
C ARG A 1232 -55.11 -12.98 20.78
N GLN A 1233 -56.37 -13.28 20.45
CA GLN A 1233 -57.15 -14.29 21.17
C GLN A 1233 -56.50 -15.67 21.15
N ALA A 1234 -55.93 -16.08 20.01
CA ALA A 1234 -55.19 -17.33 19.90
C ALA A 1234 -53.90 -17.31 20.74
N LEU A 1235 -53.11 -16.24 20.65
CA LEU A 1235 -51.90 -16.05 21.46
C LEU A 1235 -52.22 -15.97 22.95
N ASP A 1236 -53.37 -15.39 23.34
CA ASP A 1236 -53.84 -15.32 24.72
C ASP A 1236 -54.17 -16.70 25.27
N ILE A 1237 -54.85 -17.56 24.48
CA ILE A 1237 -55.12 -18.96 24.85
C ILE A 1237 -53.79 -19.71 25.04
N LEU A 1238 -52.85 -19.58 24.09
CA LEU A 1238 -51.54 -20.24 24.20
C LEU A 1238 -50.75 -19.69 25.40
N TYR A 1239 -50.78 -18.39 25.64
CA TYR A 1239 -50.12 -17.74 26.76
C TYR A 1239 -50.74 -18.13 28.11
N GLU A 1240 -52.04 -18.37 28.20
CA GLU A 1240 -52.71 -18.76 29.45
C GLU A 1240 -52.54 -20.25 29.76
N GLU A 1241 -52.51 -21.10 28.73
CA GLU A 1241 -52.59 -22.56 28.89
C GLU A 1241 -51.27 -23.30 28.68
N LEU A 1242 -50.27 -22.71 27.99
CA LEU A 1242 -48.99 -23.37 27.68
C LEU A 1242 -47.81 -22.66 28.37
N PRO A 1243 -47.16 -23.29 29.37
CA PRO A 1243 -45.84 -22.86 29.81
C PRO A 1243 -44.76 -23.21 28.78
N ARG A 1244 -43.52 -22.70 28.93
CA ARG A 1244 -42.35 -23.08 28.10
C ARG A 1244 -42.61 -23.13 26.59
N ALA A 1245 -43.04 -22.02 26.01
CA ALA A 1245 -43.38 -21.94 24.59
C ALA A 1245 -42.66 -20.79 23.88
N PHE A 1246 -42.02 -21.10 22.75
CA PHE A 1246 -41.52 -20.12 21.79
C PHE A 1246 -42.45 -20.12 20.59
N ILE A 1247 -43.09 -18.98 20.32
CA ILE A 1247 -44.06 -18.83 19.24
C ILE A 1247 -43.42 -18.04 18.09
N ASN A 1248 -43.21 -18.70 16.95
CA ASN A 1248 -42.95 -18.04 15.69
C ASN A 1248 -44.27 -17.52 15.13
N VAL A 1249 -44.38 -16.22 14.93
CA VAL A 1249 -45.48 -15.63 14.14
C VAL A 1249 -44.89 -15.20 12.82
N VAL A 1250 -45.22 -15.93 11.75
CA VAL A 1250 -44.70 -15.62 10.43
C VAL A 1250 -45.63 -14.61 9.77
N ASP A 1251 -45.07 -13.50 9.31
CA ASP A 1251 -45.85 -12.46 8.65
C ASP A 1251 -46.55 -13.00 7.39
N ILE A 1252 -47.73 -12.45 7.09
CA ILE A 1252 -48.58 -12.91 5.99
C ILE A 1252 -47.82 -12.86 4.65
N ILE A 1253 -47.99 -13.93 3.88
CA ILE A 1253 -47.44 -14.14 2.53
C ILE A 1253 -48.12 -13.27 1.47
N MET A 1254 -47.29 -12.90 0.48
CA MET A 1254 -47.57 -12.42 -0.88
C MET A 1254 -48.36 -11.13 -1.07
N GLU A 1255 -47.70 -10.17 -1.72
CA GLU A 1255 -48.33 -9.28 -2.67
C GLU A 1255 -48.96 -10.11 -3.81
N LEU A 1256 -50.25 -10.46 -3.67
CA LEU A 1256 -51.05 -11.17 -4.67
C LEU A 1256 -51.04 -10.52 -6.08
N ALA A 1257 -50.70 -9.23 -6.15
CA ALA A 1257 -50.61 -8.48 -7.41
C ALA A 1257 -49.59 -9.08 -8.38
N GLY A 1258 -48.46 -9.58 -7.88
CA GLY A 1258 -47.39 -10.08 -8.74
C GLY A 1258 -47.78 -11.36 -9.49
N LEU A 1259 -48.68 -12.18 -8.95
CA LEU A 1259 -49.12 -13.45 -9.57
C LEU A 1259 -49.83 -13.21 -10.91
N HIS A 1260 -50.39 -12.02 -11.10
CA HIS A 1260 -50.98 -11.61 -12.37
C HIS A 1260 -49.95 -11.27 -13.45
N GLN A 1261 -48.70 -10.95 -13.07
CA GLN A 1261 -47.70 -10.34 -13.96
C GLN A 1261 -46.81 -11.36 -14.71
N GLY A 1262 -47.13 -12.66 -14.66
CA GLY A 1262 -46.41 -13.68 -15.42
C GLY A 1262 -46.76 -13.68 -16.90
N GLN A 1263 -45.83 -13.22 -17.76
CA GLN A 1263 -45.84 -13.58 -19.18
C GLN A 1263 -45.65 -15.11 -19.30
N GLY A 1264 -46.69 -15.81 -19.74
CA GLY A 1264 -46.69 -17.27 -19.86
C GLY A 1264 -48.06 -17.93 -19.69
N GLY A 1265 -49.05 -17.20 -19.16
CA GLY A 1265 -50.46 -17.59 -19.21
C GLY A 1265 -50.87 -18.74 -18.27
N HIS A 1266 -49.95 -19.49 -17.66
CA HIS A 1266 -50.31 -20.60 -16.75
C HIS A 1266 -51.10 -20.10 -15.53
N CYS A 1267 -50.50 -19.23 -14.71
CA CYS A 1267 -51.20 -18.65 -13.57
C CYS A 1267 -52.27 -17.63 -13.99
N THR A 1268 -52.04 -16.83 -15.04
CA THR A 1268 -53.03 -15.85 -15.53
C THR A 1268 -54.31 -16.52 -16.06
N ALA A 1269 -54.23 -17.75 -16.58
CA ALA A 1269 -55.41 -18.52 -17.02
C ALA A 1269 -56.04 -19.34 -15.89
N LEU A 1270 -55.26 -19.79 -14.90
CA LEU A 1270 -55.72 -20.63 -13.78
C LEU A 1270 -56.31 -19.82 -12.62
N LEU A 1271 -55.75 -18.66 -12.30
CA LEU A 1271 -56.20 -17.83 -11.18
C LEU A 1271 -57.64 -17.30 -11.34
N PRO A 1272 -58.11 -16.91 -12.56
CA PRO A 1272 -59.52 -16.59 -12.78
C PRO A 1272 -60.43 -17.83 -12.77
N ALA A 1273 -59.89 -19.02 -13.06
CA ALA A 1273 -60.63 -20.28 -13.13
C ALA A 1273 -60.78 -20.96 -11.76
N GLN A 1274 -60.03 -20.55 -10.74
CA GLN A 1274 -60.11 -21.11 -9.39
C GLN A 1274 -61.10 -20.34 -8.51
N SER A 1275 -62.02 -21.08 -7.90
CA SER A 1275 -63.14 -20.56 -7.11
C SER A 1275 -62.75 -20.01 -5.74
N THR A 1276 -61.50 -20.19 -5.29
CA THR A 1276 -61.08 -19.96 -3.91
C THR A 1276 -60.69 -18.50 -3.60
N CYS A 1277 -60.19 -17.73 -4.58
CA CYS A 1277 -59.73 -16.36 -4.33
C CYS A 1277 -60.48 -15.26 -5.08
N SER A 1278 -61.37 -14.55 -4.40
CA SER A 1278 -62.16 -13.48 -5.02
C SER A 1278 -61.31 -12.25 -5.38
N CYS A 1279 -60.30 -11.93 -4.57
CA CYS A 1279 -59.40 -10.81 -4.84
C CYS A 1279 -58.57 -11.00 -6.13
N LEU A 1280 -58.20 -12.23 -6.46
CA LEU A 1280 -57.42 -12.55 -7.67
C LEU A 1280 -58.24 -12.48 -8.97
N ARG A 1281 -59.54 -12.17 -8.91
CA ARG A 1281 -60.34 -11.83 -10.10
C ARG A 1281 -60.03 -10.44 -10.67
N HIS A 1282 -59.31 -9.60 -9.92
CA HIS A 1282 -59.03 -8.22 -10.28
C HIS A 1282 -57.65 -8.05 -10.91
N PHE A 1283 -57.56 -7.31 -12.02
CA PHE A 1283 -56.29 -6.98 -12.67
C PHE A 1283 -55.29 -6.31 -11.70
N PRO A 1284 -53.97 -6.52 -11.89
CA PRO A 1284 -52.91 -6.03 -10.98
C PRO A 1284 -52.90 -4.51 -10.82
N SER A 1285 -53.41 -3.77 -11.81
CA SER A 1285 -53.52 -2.30 -11.80
C SER A 1285 -54.81 -1.78 -11.16
N SER A 1286 -55.69 -2.65 -10.65
CA SER A 1286 -56.97 -2.23 -10.09
C SER A 1286 -56.78 -1.48 -8.76
N PRO A 1287 -57.65 -0.50 -8.43
CA PRO A 1287 -57.64 0.16 -7.12
C PRO A 1287 -57.73 -0.84 -5.95
N VAL A 1288 -58.41 -1.97 -6.17
CA VAL A 1288 -58.56 -3.06 -5.21
C VAL A 1288 -57.21 -3.68 -4.84
N ILE A 1289 -56.32 -3.89 -5.81
CA ILE A 1289 -54.98 -4.43 -5.57
C ILE A 1289 -54.09 -3.44 -4.80
N GLN A 1290 -54.21 -2.13 -5.05
CA GLN A 1290 -53.49 -1.11 -4.28
C GLN A 1290 -53.97 -1.03 -2.82
N GLU A 1291 -55.29 -1.11 -2.59
CA GLU A 1291 -55.82 -1.22 -1.23
C GLU A 1291 -55.37 -2.52 -0.56
N LEU A 1292 -55.32 -3.66 -1.27
CA LEU A 1292 -54.77 -4.90 -0.72
C LEU A 1292 -53.32 -4.74 -0.24
N LYS A 1293 -52.44 -4.09 -1.02
CA LYS A 1293 -51.06 -3.81 -0.59
C LYS A 1293 -51.02 -3.03 0.74
N LYS A 1294 -51.86 -2.00 0.85
CA LYS A 1294 -51.97 -1.18 2.06
C LYS A 1294 -52.50 -1.97 3.25
N VAL A 1295 -53.50 -2.83 3.02
CA VAL A 1295 -54.07 -3.73 4.04
C VAL A 1295 -53.03 -4.74 4.50
N THR A 1296 -52.31 -5.40 3.58
CA THR A 1296 -51.20 -6.31 3.91
C THR A 1296 -50.14 -5.62 4.77
N TRP A 1297 -49.74 -4.40 4.39
CA TRP A 1297 -48.77 -3.63 5.18
C TRP A 1297 -49.28 -3.30 6.59
N ASN A 1298 -50.55 -2.90 6.72
CA ASN A 1298 -51.17 -2.65 8.02
C ASN A 1298 -51.22 -3.93 8.88
N LEU A 1299 -51.57 -5.07 8.29
CA LEU A 1299 -51.58 -6.37 8.97
C LEU A 1299 -50.20 -6.74 9.50
N GLN A 1300 -49.16 -6.63 8.67
CA GLN A 1300 -47.77 -6.90 9.05
C GLN A 1300 -47.27 -5.93 10.15
N SER A 1301 -47.57 -4.64 10.01
CA SER A 1301 -47.19 -3.61 10.99
C SER A 1301 -47.88 -3.82 12.35
N ASP A 1302 -49.18 -4.10 12.34
CA ASP A 1302 -49.96 -4.34 13.55
C ASP A 1302 -49.59 -5.67 14.22
N MET A 1303 -49.23 -6.70 13.43
CA MET A 1303 -48.71 -7.97 13.94
C MET A 1303 -47.35 -7.80 14.63
N SER A 1304 -46.43 -7.07 14.00
CA SER A 1304 -45.15 -6.70 14.61
C SER A 1304 -45.37 -5.98 15.95
N ARG A 1305 -46.30 -5.01 16.00
CA ARG A 1305 -46.67 -4.31 17.24
C ARG A 1305 -47.29 -5.22 18.29
N LEU A 1306 -48.09 -6.23 17.90
CA LEU A 1306 -48.67 -7.22 18.82
C LEU A 1306 -47.58 -8.03 19.53
N SER A 1307 -46.53 -8.45 18.81
CA SER A 1307 -45.43 -9.23 19.39
C SER A 1307 -44.60 -8.46 20.43
N TYR A 1308 -44.56 -7.12 20.34
CA TYR A 1308 -43.89 -6.24 21.30
C TYR A 1308 -44.77 -5.85 22.50
N GLN A 1309 -45.98 -6.39 22.62
CA GLN A 1309 -46.84 -6.08 23.76
C GLN A 1309 -46.26 -6.61 25.07
N GLU A 1310 -46.32 -5.76 26.10
CA GLU A 1310 -45.77 -6.05 27.43
C GLU A 1310 -46.26 -7.40 27.99
N LYS A 1311 -47.54 -7.76 27.75
CA LYS A 1311 -48.15 -9.04 28.17
C LYS A 1311 -47.29 -10.26 27.82
N TYR A 1312 -46.84 -10.37 26.56
CA TYR A 1312 -46.07 -11.52 26.08
C TYR A 1312 -44.59 -11.47 26.47
N THR A 1313 -44.14 -10.39 27.10
CA THR A 1313 -42.77 -10.23 27.64
C THR A 1313 -42.68 -10.39 29.16
N GLN A 1314 -43.81 -10.58 29.86
CA GLN A 1314 -43.86 -10.72 31.32
C GLN A 1314 -43.45 -12.10 31.83
N ARG A 1315 -43.46 -13.13 30.97
CA ARG A 1315 -43.16 -14.51 31.33
C ARG A 1315 -41.78 -14.90 30.79
N GLU A 1316 -40.90 -15.32 31.69
CA GLU A 1316 -39.58 -15.84 31.30
C GLU A 1316 -39.68 -17.14 30.49
N ASP A 1317 -40.79 -17.87 30.58
CA ASP A 1317 -40.99 -19.15 29.89
C ASP A 1317 -41.83 -19.05 28.60
N PHE A 1318 -42.17 -17.84 28.14
CA PHE A 1318 -43.01 -17.64 26.97
C PHE A 1318 -42.49 -16.48 26.12
N ALA A 1319 -42.34 -16.67 24.80
CA ALA A 1319 -42.00 -15.58 23.89
C ALA A 1319 -42.77 -15.69 22.58
N VAL A 1320 -43.16 -14.53 22.03
CA VAL A 1320 -43.73 -14.39 20.69
C VAL A 1320 -42.74 -13.59 19.85
N VAL A 1321 -42.29 -14.16 18.73
CA VAL A 1321 -41.30 -13.52 17.84
C VAL A 1321 -41.83 -13.53 16.42
N VAL A 1322 -41.92 -12.34 15.83
CA VAL A 1322 -42.28 -12.19 14.41
C VAL A 1322 -41.10 -12.54 13.54
N GLN A 1323 -41.36 -13.32 12.48
CA GLN A 1323 -40.38 -13.69 11.46
C GLN A 1323 -40.78 -13.02 10.13
N PRO A 1324 -40.24 -11.83 9.84
CA PRO A 1324 -40.74 -10.94 8.78
C PRO A 1324 -40.19 -11.27 7.39
N PHE A 1325 -39.68 -12.48 7.14
CA PHE A 1325 -39.07 -12.85 5.85
C PHE A 1325 -40.06 -12.88 4.67
N PHE A 1326 -41.33 -12.49 4.85
CA PHE A 1326 -42.29 -12.24 3.77
C PHE A 1326 -42.60 -10.77 3.50
N GLN A 1327 -42.17 -9.85 4.37
CA GLN A 1327 -42.52 -8.43 4.32
C GLN A 1327 -42.14 -7.77 2.99
N ASN A 1328 -40.92 -8.06 2.50
CA ASN A 1328 -40.35 -7.57 1.25
C ASN A 1328 -40.09 -8.69 0.24
N THR A 1329 -40.74 -9.84 0.41
CA THR A 1329 -40.54 -10.98 -0.49
C THR A 1329 -41.22 -10.74 -1.81
N LEU A 1330 -40.41 -10.67 -2.86
CA LEU A 1330 -40.90 -10.65 -4.22
C LEU A 1330 -41.35 -12.05 -4.62
N ILE A 1331 -42.28 -12.12 -5.56
CA ILE A 1331 -42.60 -13.38 -6.23
C ILE A 1331 -41.32 -13.90 -6.90
N PRO A 1332 -41.00 -15.20 -6.73
CA PRO A 1332 -39.87 -15.82 -7.40
C PRO A 1332 -39.89 -15.49 -8.88
N LEU A 1333 -38.79 -14.91 -9.35
CA LEU A 1333 -38.61 -14.65 -10.76
C LEU A 1333 -37.72 -15.74 -11.37
N ASP A 1334 -38.08 -16.18 -12.57
CA ASP A 1334 -37.24 -17.06 -13.35
C ASP A 1334 -36.03 -16.28 -13.89
N LYS A 1335 -35.15 -16.96 -14.63
CA LYS A 1335 -33.96 -16.33 -15.21
C LYS A 1335 -34.28 -15.24 -16.23
N LEU A 1336 -35.48 -15.27 -16.80
CA LEU A 1336 -36.01 -14.27 -17.72
C LEU A 1336 -36.71 -13.13 -16.97
N GLY A 1337 -36.63 -13.12 -15.63
CA GLY A 1337 -37.31 -12.22 -14.69
C GLY A 1337 -38.83 -12.18 -14.82
N SER A 1338 -39.43 -13.21 -15.43
CA SER A 1338 -40.85 -13.50 -15.37
C SER A 1338 -41.15 -14.27 -14.07
N THR A 1339 -42.41 -14.41 -13.67
CA THR A 1339 -42.74 -15.27 -12.51
C THR A 1339 -42.29 -16.71 -12.76
N ASP A 1340 -41.49 -17.30 -11.87
CA ASP A 1340 -41.11 -18.72 -11.92
C ASP A 1340 -42.25 -19.58 -11.32
N PRO A 1341 -43.07 -20.26 -12.14
CA PRO A 1341 -44.19 -21.03 -11.65
C PRO A 1341 -43.73 -22.28 -10.88
N THR A 1342 -42.47 -22.72 -11.01
CA THR A 1342 -42.01 -23.98 -10.43
C THR A 1342 -41.83 -23.93 -8.90
N PHE A 1343 -41.85 -22.74 -8.29
CA PHE A 1343 -41.95 -22.57 -6.84
C PHE A 1343 -43.38 -22.74 -6.32
N PHE A 1344 -44.37 -22.73 -7.20
CA PHE A 1344 -45.78 -22.86 -6.87
C PHE A 1344 -46.30 -24.24 -7.29
N SER A 1345 -47.39 -24.67 -6.67
CA SER A 1345 -48.19 -25.79 -7.14
C SER A 1345 -48.88 -25.42 -8.46
N GLU A 1346 -49.53 -26.36 -9.15
CA GLU A 1346 -50.24 -26.06 -10.41
C GLU A 1346 -51.36 -25.03 -10.20
N ASP A 1347 -51.84 -24.84 -8.97
CA ASP A 1347 -52.83 -23.81 -8.69
C ASP A 1347 -52.29 -22.38 -8.61
N CYS A 1348 -50.97 -22.20 -8.61
CA CYS A 1348 -50.29 -20.92 -8.44
C CYS A 1348 -50.63 -20.15 -7.15
N LEU A 1349 -51.36 -20.77 -6.22
CA LEU A 1349 -51.73 -20.18 -4.92
C LEU A 1349 -50.93 -20.82 -3.80
N HIS A 1350 -50.75 -22.15 -3.85
CA HIS A 1350 -49.94 -22.89 -2.91
C HIS A 1350 -48.49 -23.03 -3.39
N PHE A 1351 -47.56 -23.22 -2.47
CA PHE A 1351 -46.16 -23.47 -2.82
C PHE A 1351 -45.93 -24.95 -3.18
N SER A 1352 -45.04 -25.20 -4.14
CA SER A 1352 -44.54 -26.56 -4.39
C SER A 1352 -43.56 -26.96 -3.28
N GLU A 1353 -43.10 -28.22 -3.31
CA GLU A 1353 -42.04 -28.73 -2.42
C GLU A 1353 -40.79 -27.83 -2.47
N ARG A 1354 -40.48 -27.27 -3.64
CA ARG A 1354 -39.42 -26.28 -3.83
C ARG A 1354 -39.68 -24.99 -3.03
N GLY A 1355 -40.90 -24.44 -3.12
CA GLY A 1355 -41.30 -23.26 -2.38
C GLY A 1355 -41.27 -23.50 -0.86
N HIS A 1356 -41.78 -24.65 -0.41
CA HIS A 1356 -41.73 -25.06 0.99
C HIS A 1356 -40.30 -25.17 1.52
N ALA A 1357 -39.37 -25.74 0.75
CA ALA A 1357 -37.96 -25.83 1.14
C ALA A 1357 -37.35 -24.44 1.39
N GLU A 1358 -37.59 -23.48 0.49
CA GLU A 1358 -37.08 -22.12 0.66
C GLU A 1358 -37.73 -21.37 1.83
N MET A 1359 -39.01 -21.63 2.11
CA MET A 1359 -39.70 -21.09 3.29
C MET A 1359 -39.12 -21.62 4.60
N ALA A 1360 -38.77 -22.92 4.64
CA ALA A 1360 -38.14 -23.52 5.81
C ALA A 1360 -36.75 -22.93 6.09
N ILE A 1361 -35.95 -22.71 5.03
CA ILE A 1361 -34.64 -22.04 5.13
C ILE A 1361 -34.80 -20.62 5.66
N ALA A 1362 -35.74 -19.86 5.12
CA ALA A 1362 -35.99 -18.49 5.54
C ALA A 1362 -36.39 -18.41 7.01
N LEU A 1363 -37.34 -19.23 7.46
CA LEU A 1363 -37.76 -19.30 8.86
C LEU A 1363 -36.60 -19.65 9.79
N TRP A 1364 -35.84 -20.69 9.46
CA TRP A 1364 -34.67 -21.10 10.25
C TRP A 1364 -33.64 -19.97 10.39
N ASN A 1365 -33.25 -19.37 9.27
CA ASN A 1365 -32.28 -18.28 9.25
C ASN A 1365 -32.78 -17.07 10.07
N ASN A 1366 -34.07 -16.74 9.97
CA ASN A 1366 -34.69 -15.65 10.72
C ASN A 1366 -34.68 -15.90 12.23
N MET A 1367 -34.90 -17.12 12.71
CA MET A 1367 -34.81 -17.44 14.15
C MET A 1367 -33.40 -17.24 14.72
N LEU A 1368 -32.36 -17.34 13.87
CA LEU A 1368 -30.96 -17.13 14.21
C LEU A 1368 -30.48 -15.68 13.97
N GLU A 1369 -31.39 -14.75 13.70
CA GLU A 1369 -31.09 -13.33 13.53
C GLU A 1369 -31.69 -12.48 14.67
N PRO A 1370 -30.97 -11.48 15.19
CA PRO A 1370 -31.49 -10.63 16.26
C PRO A 1370 -32.72 -9.84 15.81
N VAL A 1371 -33.69 -9.69 16.71
CA VAL A 1371 -34.86 -8.82 16.52
C VAL A 1371 -34.39 -7.40 16.20
N GLY A 1372 -34.89 -6.83 15.11
CA GLY A 1372 -34.44 -5.55 14.54
C GLY A 1372 -33.43 -5.67 13.38
N HIS A 1373 -32.81 -6.84 13.20
CA HIS A 1373 -31.88 -7.13 12.09
C HIS A 1373 -32.25 -8.41 11.33
N LYS A 1374 -33.50 -8.86 11.47
CA LYS A 1374 -34.02 -10.03 10.74
C LYS A 1374 -34.14 -9.70 9.25
N THR A 1375 -33.79 -10.65 8.40
CA THR A 1375 -33.98 -10.57 6.95
C THR A 1375 -35.48 -10.47 6.67
N THR A 1376 -35.91 -9.44 5.94
CA THR A 1376 -37.33 -9.14 5.66
C THR A 1376 -37.82 -9.68 4.31
N PHE A 1377 -37.00 -10.44 3.60
CA PHE A 1377 -37.34 -11.07 2.33
C PHE A 1377 -36.85 -12.52 2.27
N ASN A 1378 -37.47 -13.33 1.42
CA ASN A 1378 -37.08 -14.68 1.11
C ASN A 1378 -36.42 -14.72 -0.27
N ASN A 1379 -35.23 -15.30 -0.37
CA ASN A 1379 -34.52 -15.48 -1.63
C ASN A 1379 -34.89 -16.84 -2.24
N PHE A 1380 -35.87 -16.84 -3.15
CA PHE A 1380 -36.28 -18.01 -3.92
C PHE A 1380 -35.28 -18.35 -5.05
N THR A 1381 -34.04 -18.68 -4.69
CA THR A 1381 -33.00 -19.19 -5.61
C THR A 1381 -32.50 -20.54 -5.12
N TYR A 1382 -32.60 -21.62 -5.89
CA TYR A 1382 -32.18 -22.93 -5.38
C TYR A 1382 -30.67 -22.97 -5.06
N ASN A 1383 -30.31 -23.21 -3.79
CA ASN A 1383 -28.94 -23.47 -3.33
C ASN A 1383 -28.99 -24.31 -2.04
N ARG A 1384 -28.31 -25.46 -2.04
CA ARG A 1384 -28.28 -26.41 -0.91
C ARG A 1384 -27.53 -25.91 0.32
N THR A 1385 -26.73 -24.84 0.23
CA THR A 1385 -25.80 -24.39 1.29
C THR A 1385 -26.30 -23.17 2.09
N LYS A 1386 -27.58 -22.78 1.98
CA LYS A 1386 -28.11 -21.53 2.57
C LYS A 1386 -28.33 -21.53 4.09
N LEU A 1387 -28.32 -22.69 4.75
CA LEU A 1387 -28.66 -22.78 6.17
C LEU A 1387 -27.58 -22.13 7.05
N LYS A 1388 -27.98 -21.15 7.86
CA LYS A 1388 -27.11 -20.54 8.87
C LYS A 1388 -26.88 -21.49 10.04
N CYS A 1389 -25.73 -21.36 10.68
CA CYS A 1389 -25.38 -22.07 11.90
C CYS A 1389 -25.48 -21.14 13.12
N PRO A 1390 -25.96 -21.63 14.28
CA PRO A 1390 -25.82 -20.89 15.54
C PRO A 1390 -24.34 -20.57 15.81
N SER A 1391 -24.06 -19.45 16.46
CA SER A 1391 -22.67 -19.05 16.79
C SER A 1391 -22.35 -19.42 18.24
N THR A 1392 -21.07 -19.57 18.56
CA THR A 1392 -20.62 -19.79 19.95
C THR A 1392 -20.94 -18.61 20.87
N GLU A 1393 -20.98 -17.39 20.33
CA GLU A 1393 -21.28 -16.15 21.06
C GLU A 1393 -22.78 -15.96 21.30
N SER A 1394 -23.62 -16.50 20.42
CA SER A 1394 -25.08 -16.43 20.51
C SER A 1394 -25.70 -17.74 20.03
N PRO A 1395 -25.68 -18.79 20.87
CA PRO A 1395 -26.19 -20.12 20.53
C PRO A 1395 -27.72 -20.25 20.68
N TYR A 1396 -28.40 -19.14 21.00
CA TYR A 1396 -29.81 -19.10 21.38
C TYR A 1396 -30.69 -18.69 20.20
N LEU A 1397 -31.95 -19.10 20.23
CA LEU A 1397 -32.97 -18.51 19.38
C LEU A 1397 -33.19 -17.05 19.81
N TYR A 1398 -33.24 -16.13 18.84
CA TYR A 1398 -33.38 -14.72 19.16
C TYR A 1398 -34.82 -14.37 19.54
N THR A 1399 -34.93 -13.69 20.67
CA THR A 1399 -36.13 -13.08 21.26
C THR A 1399 -35.90 -11.58 21.37
N LEU A 1400 -36.95 -10.80 21.68
CA LEU A 1400 -36.80 -9.36 21.91
C LEU A 1400 -35.74 -9.06 22.99
N GLN A 1401 -35.75 -9.80 24.10
CA GLN A 1401 -34.90 -9.54 25.27
C GLN A 1401 -33.42 -9.86 25.02
N ASN A 1402 -33.09 -10.95 24.32
CA ASN A 1402 -31.69 -11.30 24.02
C ASN A 1402 -31.14 -10.65 22.73
N SER A 1403 -31.96 -9.89 22.00
CA SER A 1403 -31.51 -9.09 20.85
C SER A 1403 -31.08 -7.67 21.26
N LEU A 1404 -31.53 -7.20 22.43
CA LEU A 1404 -31.10 -5.93 23.02
C LEU A 1404 -29.70 -6.07 23.59
N SER A 1405 -28.70 -5.66 22.82
CA SER A 1405 -27.32 -5.51 23.27
C SER A 1405 -27.25 -4.44 24.37
N LEU A 1406 -27.31 -4.86 25.64
CA LEU A 1406 -26.90 -4.04 26.77
C LEU A 1406 -25.37 -3.91 26.74
N PRO A 1407 -24.80 -2.69 26.62
CA PRO A 1407 -23.43 -2.47 27.04
C PRO A 1407 -23.36 -2.82 28.53
N VAL A 1408 -22.44 -3.70 28.91
CA VAL A 1408 -22.16 -4.01 30.31
C VAL A 1408 -21.87 -2.70 31.02
N GLN A 1409 -22.84 -2.24 31.82
CA GLN A 1409 -22.67 -1.12 32.73
C GLN A 1409 -21.51 -1.46 33.65
N THR A 1410 -20.42 -0.75 33.43
CA THR A 1410 -19.35 -0.65 34.40
C THR A 1410 -19.60 0.63 35.17
N GLU A 1411 -19.72 0.45 36.49
CA GLU A 1411 -20.33 1.35 37.46
C GLU A 1411 -19.92 2.84 37.36
N LYS A 1412 -20.94 3.67 37.59
CA LYS A 1412 -20.93 4.95 38.32
C LYS A 1412 -19.82 5.95 37.98
N ALA A 1413 -20.24 7.01 37.29
CA ALA A 1413 -19.91 8.36 37.70
C ALA A 1413 -21.21 9.18 37.80
N SER A 1414 -21.72 9.25 39.02
CA SER A 1414 -22.68 10.26 39.48
C SER A 1414 -22.07 11.65 39.33
N GLY A 1415 -22.68 12.52 38.52
CA GLY A 1415 -22.28 13.90 38.30
C GLY A 1415 -23.51 14.77 37.99
N VAL A 1416 -24.08 15.30 39.06
CA VAL A 1416 -25.24 16.19 39.23
C VAL A 1416 -25.30 17.36 38.23
N ALA A 1417 -26.47 17.61 37.61
CA ALA A 1417 -27.35 18.77 37.89
C ALA A 1417 -28.48 18.92 36.84
N PRO A 1418 -29.77 18.86 37.23
CA PRO A 1418 -30.91 19.13 36.37
C PRO A 1418 -31.35 20.59 36.46
N GLY A 1419 -31.66 21.21 35.31
CA GLY A 1419 -32.39 22.47 35.26
C GLY A 1419 -32.02 23.35 34.08
N ILE A 1420 -32.74 23.21 32.98
CA ILE A 1420 -33.56 24.29 32.39
C ILE A 1420 -34.60 23.63 31.49
N VAL A 1421 -35.84 23.79 31.95
CA VAL A 1421 -37.09 23.39 31.35
C VAL A 1421 -37.48 24.44 30.30
N SER A 1422 -37.89 23.96 29.12
CA SER A 1422 -38.93 24.50 28.22
C SER A 1422 -39.07 26.02 28.05
N ALA A 1423 -38.57 26.58 26.93
CA ALA A 1423 -39.11 27.81 26.33
C ALA A 1423 -38.68 28.10 24.87
N ALA A 1424 -38.32 27.11 24.04
CA ALA A 1424 -37.95 27.36 22.63
C ALA A 1424 -38.96 26.83 21.60
N ALA A 1425 -40.16 26.40 22.03
CA ALA A 1425 -41.21 25.86 21.15
C ALA A 1425 -42.25 26.90 20.66
N ALA A 1426 -42.06 28.20 20.94
CA ALA A 1426 -43.05 29.23 20.56
C ALA A 1426 -42.56 30.27 19.52
N GLY A 1427 -41.31 30.18 19.04
CA GLY A 1427 -40.77 31.14 18.06
C GLY A 1427 -40.86 30.71 16.58
N GLY A 1428 -40.92 29.41 16.30
CA GLY A 1428 -40.80 28.88 14.92
C GLY A 1428 -42.10 28.86 14.11
N LEU A 1429 -43.26 28.84 14.77
CA LEU A 1429 -44.56 28.70 14.11
C LEU A 1429 -45.07 29.99 13.44
N LEU A 1430 -44.49 31.15 13.74
CA LEU A 1430 -44.87 32.43 13.14
C LEU A 1430 -44.13 32.73 11.82
N VAL A 1431 -42.93 32.17 11.62
CA VAL A 1431 -42.16 32.39 10.38
C VAL A 1431 -42.72 31.52 9.23
N GLY A 1432 -43.23 30.32 9.53
CA GLY A 1432 -43.84 29.44 8.53
C GLY A 1432 -45.15 29.97 7.92
N LEU A 1433 -45.95 30.72 8.71
CA LEU A 1433 -47.21 31.29 8.24
C LEU A 1433 -47.03 32.51 7.33
N ILE A 1434 -45.98 33.32 7.55
CA ILE A 1434 -45.72 34.52 6.75
C ILE A 1434 -45.20 34.15 5.35
N VAL A 1435 -44.35 33.13 5.25
CA VAL A 1435 -43.85 32.63 3.95
C VAL A 1435 -44.98 31.99 3.13
N GLY A 1436 -45.91 31.27 3.77
CA GLY A 1436 -47.07 30.68 3.10
C GLY A 1436 -48.05 31.71 2.51
N ILE A 1437 -48.28 32.83 3.20
CA ILE A 1437 -49.23 33.86 2.74
C ILE A 1437 -48.65 34.69 1.59
N LEU A 1438 -47.34 34.96 1.58
CA LEU A 1438 -46.69 35.69 0.50
C LEU A 1438 -46.67 34.90 -0.82
N ALA A 1439 -46.42 33.58 -0.76
CA ALA A 1439 -46.41 32.72 -1.95
C ALA A 1439 -47.79 32.61 -2.62
N VAL A 1440 -48.87 32.48 -1.83
CA VAL A 1440 -50.23 32.34 -2.37
C VAL A 1440 -50.77 33.67 -2.92
N SER A 1441 -50.41 34.81 -2.30
CA SER A 1441 -50.76 36.14 -2.79
C SER A 1441 -50.14 36.44 -4.16
N LEU A 1442 -48.84 36.18 -4.33
CA LEU A 1442 -48.12 36.40 -5.58
C LEU A 1442 -48.69 35.54 -6.72
N TRP A 1443 -49.05 34.28 -6.46
CA TRP A 1443 -49.57 33.38 -7.48
C TRP A 1443 -51.00 33.71 -7.94
N SER A 1444 -51.84 34.24 -7.03
CA SER A 1444 -53.21 34.67 -7.39
C SER A 1444 -53.25 35.96 -8.23
N SER A 1445 -52.24 36.82 -8.09
CA SER A 1445 -52.13 38.08 -8.84
C SER A 1445 -51.76 37.87 -10.32
N PHE A 1446 -50.97 36.84 -10.62
CA PHE A 1446 -50.53 36.55 -11.99
C PHE A 1446 -51.63 35.96 -12.88
N ARG A 1447 -52.61 35.24 -12.32
CA ARG A 1447 -53.69 34.62 -13.13
C ARG A 1447 -54.82 35.57 -13.52
N ARG A 1448 -54.94 36.76 -12.92
CA ARG A 1448 -56.09 37.67 -13.17
C ARG A 1448 -55.84 38.79 -14.17
N ARG A 1449 -54.69 38.87 -14.84
CA ARG A 1449 -54.39 39.98 -15.76
C ARG A 1449 -54.16 39.68 -17.24
N GLN A 1450 -54.37 38.45 -17.72
CA GLN A 1450 -54.33 38.18 -19.17
C GLN A 1450 -55.66 37.58 -19.65
N LYS A 1451 -56.59 38.50 -20.00
CA LYS A 1451 -57.77 38.27 -20.82
C LYS A 1451 -57.73 39.32 -21.94
N LYS A 1452 -57.98 38.87 -23.19
CA LYS A 1452 -58.16 39.62 -24.46
C LYS A 1452 -56.82 40.01 -25.12
N SER A 1453 -56.54 39.70 -26.39
CA SER A 1453 -57.38 39.61 -27.61
C SER A 1453 -56.63 38.87 -28.75
N PRO A 1454 -57.33 38.20 -29.71
CA PRO A 1454 -56.75 37.54 -30.90
C PRO A 1454 -56.81 38.45 -32.15
N PRO A 1455 -55.96 38.25 -33.19
CA PRO A 1455 -56.43 37.55 -34.40
C PRO A 1455 -55.35 36.86 -35.29
N GLU A 1456 -55.86 35.99 -36.18
CA GLU A 1456 -55.48 35.68 -37.58
C GLU A 1456 -54.01 35.50 -38.04
N SER A 1457 -53.72 34.24 -38.40
CA SER A 1457 -53.09 33.73 -39.64
C SER A 1457 -52.10 34.59 -40.44
N VAL A 1458 -50.88 34.05 -40.64
CA VAL A 1458 -50.15 34.03 -41.92
C VAL A 1458 -49.24 32.78 -41.97
N PRO A 1459 -49.14 32.05 -43.10
CA PRO A 1459 -48.24 30.91 -43.28
C PRO A 1459 -46.97 31.21 -44.11
N VAL A 1460 -46.08 30.20 -44.15
CA VAL A 1460 -44.94 29.95 -45.07
C VAL A 1460 -43.55 30.46 -44.62
N ALA A 1461 -42.70 29.53 -44.18
CA ALA A 1461 -41.54 29.04 -44.95
C ALA A 1461 -40.89 27.83 -44.22
N ASN A 1462 -40.80 26.70 -44.93
CA ASN A 1462 -40.16 25.45 -44.49
C ASN A 1462 -38.63 25.55 -44.61
N PHE A 1463 -37.93 25.05 -43.58
CA PHE A 1463 -37.22 23.76 -43.63
C PHE A 1463 -37.19 23.15 -42.23
#